data_AF-A0A935WUB8-F1
#
_entry.id   AF-A0A935WUB8-F1
#
_cell.length_a   1.000
_cell.length_b   1.000
_cell.length_c   1.000
_cell.angle_alpha   90.00
_cell.angle_beta   90.00
_cell.angle_gamma   90.00
#
_symmetry.space_group_name_H-M   'P 1'
#
loop_
_entity.id
_entity.type
_entity.pdbx_description
1 polymer ?
#
loop_
_entity_poly.entity_id
_entity_poly.type
_entity_poly.pdbx_seq_one_letter_code
_entity_poly.pdbx_strand_id
1 'polypeptide(L)'
;MFAYAVVAVLVGGSVPTQSTPDQVHLLKAADGRPNIELVLDSSGSMKWGGPESGSPVPVSECTSYWSACSASGAPYACNANSTNSGGVLKLVKTDQLKALLTGCTNATDGILDKWHDRVQFAVREFGGARTWILPGADFGANLTSLELAVRGLPASGDTPLTPAHALAAQHMHTNLNATNTRDCRQNYVLLLTDGDGNSGDNFVAYDWECHGTEAPVTSADVSWADPSEGAAYIYRRASNDELADNLCDPALPSSQSIGTYAIGFYTGIMADNNLTNVAEAGGGAFYSATNYASLDHAFNEIITSIVGRSAVNFQGGNVANDGVLQGNWIYVSPWSPSTPGQWVGNTRKYELFPFDSNGQFDATRDDTFFVLDGTELVVNGEPRDVWSGQTGGAARIGGVASKINDARGGLGSSPPGSPYTRNIKTWKANQPFADYLKFGAGTGGLSPDDTWSSSFCDHMRLVNYIHGYTYDVSDCAACNAAGDAGCAPVANAWPIGASVDSPTVLVKYAADCESASGRCFLVTGTLGGTLEIYDAYSGDEVAAIVPGELLNPMGAGSGAVTPIANDYLRDIYSQPNLDAPVRFYVDGGVRLYHDDQNGNGYIDGSESANIIFSLGRGGRETILIPVRAGFDGNPTVAAGNQPRVLAPFDEPADTAYVHLQDLWASPASSELRISGQTRPVVGFGSGHMRSLDAPRARMGGSLPLMSHAQPNFVSVIPDGGLASGCAAFMQANGLSALMCDPIAYAESLGLVSGPLTPCTPCEENSLTPTSCGAAPYCYDWPGYGLLEPSLAPPHAVTTGPMAWHDAAGNRAVAFRFRFDRLDLQDDDCVLVQNGEGRTVQSFCGVGVAQWTDWVYGEQVRLQFLTDGHDTSAATGFAISDVEVVLEPPAMGACVACDADGNGACSGAEVADAVALGSLWCDVDGDGECSGVECGPSVPTTPGVYVMDLETWADSGDVRDALLMRFAKECGTGPRWGNEVCYDATTSPDLNHMIFPISAEVSRLEDGGVLRAWYVGDEGGQIWKFYYDVAATDWRARRLAHFNNDGVSAASKDFRKIFTKLELVHSTCNGARSVGLYGGTGNIQRASEFDNIQNPAVTTPPSGNAGQRDILFVVWDSEKMPAGGTNLDLMYNVTDLKKIDDPTQAAVDGYFIELLDDEKLLRNALVFGGVAFFKTYQPSVGAEECVSASGLDRAYAFDNCTAEAVADGNGNGATGEVADRAVWQGSTDIGNPLQLFAPKGMDPFVSVLDQNTENAAAILSSKQFRKGLSLVLFRLL
;
A
#
# COMPACT_ATOMS: atom_id res chain seq x y z
N MET A 1 31.59 -31.39 -43.21
CA MET A 1 30.70 -32.53 -43.48
C MET A 1 30.43 -33.27 -42.17
N PHE A 2 29.39 -32.85 -41.47
CA PHE A 2 28.45 -33.68 -40.70
C PHE A 2 27.31 -32.71 -40.38
N ALA A 3 26.06 -33.13 -40.62
CA ALA A 3 24.91 -32.24 -40.59
C ALA A 3 24.11 -32.47 -39.31
N TYR A 4 23.60 -31.38 -38.73
CA TYR A 4 22.48 -31.41 -37.80
C TYR A 4 21.34 -30.59 -38.41
N ALA A 5 20.14 -31.17 -38.40
CA ALA A 5 18.94 -30.53 -38.87
C ALA A 5 18.16 -30.01 -37.65
N VAL A 6 17.79 -28.73 -37.69
CA VAL A 6 16.84 -28.16 -36.73
C VAL A 6 15.43 -28.41 -37.25
N VAL A 7 14.60 -29.05 -36.43
CA VAL A 7 13.15 -29.19 -36.69
C VAL A 7 12.46 -27.98 -36.07
N ALA A 8 12.06 -27.02 -36.90
CA ALA A 8 11.21 -25.92 -36.47
C ALA A 8 9.75 -26.35 -36.49
N VAL A 9 9.06 -26.24 -35.35
CA VAL A 9 7.61 -26.43 -35.25
C VAL A 9 6.96 -25.08 -35.51
N LEU A 10 6.18 -24.99 -36.59
CA LEU A 10 5.38 -23.83 -36.94
C LEU A 10 4.00 -23.92 -36.28
N VAL A 11 3.68 -22.99 -35.39
CA VAL A 11 2.29 -22.69 -34.99
C VAL A 11 2.05 -21.20 -35.25
N GLY A 12 1.51 -20.90 -36.44
CA GLY A 12 1.03 -19.57 -36.80
C GLY A 12 -0.48 -19.51 -36.74
N GLY A 13 -1.04 -18.95 -35.66
CA GLY A 13 -2.47 -18.71 -35.50
C GLY A 13 -2.81 -17.24 -35.75
N SER A 14 -3.58 -16.95 -36.79
CA SER A 14 -4.06 -15.60 -37.09
C SER A 14 -5.32 -15.26 -36.30
N VAL A 15 -5.30 -14.18 -35.51
CA VAL A 15 -6.49 -13.66 -34.81
C VAL A 15 -7.23 -12.66 -35.71
N PRO A 16 -8.55 -12.79 -35.91
CA PRO A 16 -9.34 -11.82 -36.66
C PRO A 16 -9.77 -10.63 -35.79
N THR A 17 -9.67 -9.42 -36.35
CA THR A 17 -10.21 -8.19 -35.75
C THR A 17 -11.73 -8.23 -35.64
N GLN A 18 -12.30 -7.92 -34.48
CA GLN A 18 -13.72 -7.63 -34.31
C GLN A 18 -13.93 -6.35 -33.49
N SER A 19 -14.94 -5.55 -33.84
CA SER A 19 -15.07 -4.15 -33.43
C SER A 19 -16.30 -3.89 -32.56
N THR A 20 -16.10 -3.21 -31.41
CA THR A 20 -17.01 -2.24 -30.73
C THR A 20 -18.42 -2.72 -30.30
N PRO A 21 -18.90 -2.41 -29.08
CA PRO A 21 -19.27 -1.01 -28.79
C PRO A 21 -19.17 -0.48 -27.32
N ASP A 22 -18.89 0.83 -27.28
CA ASP A 22 -19.35 1.87 -26.33
C ASP A 22 -19.02 1.81 -24.82
N GLN A 23 -19.01 3.01 -24.24
CA GLN A 23 -18.43 3.34 -22.93
C GLN A 23 -19.46 3.37 -21.79
N VAL A 24 -18.97 3.63 -20.58
CA VAL A 24 -19.70 3.78 -19.29
C VAL A 24 -20.04 2.47 -18.56
N HIS A 25 -19.02 1.85 -17.93
CA HIS A 25 -19.14 1.08 -16.66
C HIS A 25 -17.78 0.64 -16.03
N LEU A 26 -16.66 1.28 -16.36
CA LEU A 26 -15.29 0.79 -16.08
C LEU A 26 -14.66 1.16 -14.72
N LEU A 27 -15.49 1.28 -13.67
CA LEU A 27 -15.10 1.01 -12.26
C LEU A 27 -16.01 -0.04 -11.61
N LYS A 28 -16.77 -0.75 -12.45
CA LYS A 28 -17.44 -2.03 -12.16
C LYS A 28 -17.03 -3.05 -13.22
N ALA A 29 -15.73 -3.08 -13.54
CA ALA A 29 -15.14 -4.28 -14.12
C ALA A 29 -15.46 -5.42 -13.15
N ALA A 30 -15.97 -6.52 -13.68
CA ALA A 30 -16.59 -7.55 -12.86
C ALA A 30 -15.51 -8.44 -12.23
N ASP A 31 -14.94 -7.98 -11.10
CA ASP A 31 -14.45 -8.87 -10.06
C ASP A 31 -15.68 -9.66 -9.58
N GLY A 32 -15.85 -10.85 -10.13
CA GLY A 32 -16.86 -11.81 -9.76
C GLY A 32 -16.59 -12.39 -8.38
N ARG A 33 -16.94 -11.59 -7.34
CA ARG A 33 -17.10 -11.96 -5.92
C ARG A 33 -16.89 -13.47 -5.68
N PRO A 34 -15.80 -13.92 -5.04
CA PRO A 34 -15.50 -15.34 -4.92
C PRO A 34 -16.67 -16.13 -4.34
N ASN A 35 -16.84 -17.35 -4.81
CA ASN A 35 -17.88 -18.25 -4.34
C ASN A 35 -17.38 -18.96 -3.07
N ILE A 36 -18.01 -18.71 -1.92
CA ILE A 36 -17.75 -19.46 -0.69
C ILE A 36 -18.99 -20.29 -0.32
N GLU A 37 -18.86 -21.61 -0.34
CA GLU A 37 -19.87 -22.48 0.25
C GLU A 37 -19.53 -22.77 1.72
N LEU A 38 -20.35 -22.26 2.62
CA LEU A 38 -20.30 -22.54 4.04
C LEU A 38 -20.86 -23.95 4.28
N VAL A 39 -19.99 -24.90 4.59
CA VAL A 39 -20.36 -26.30 4.89
C VAL A 39 -20.36 -26.46 6.40
N LEU A 40 -21.55 -26.35 7.00
CA LEU A 40 -21.73 -26.17 8.44
C LEU A 40 -22.26 -27.43 9.12
N ASP A 41 -21.53 -27.88 10.13
CA ASP A 41 -21.89 -29.02 10.97
C ASP A 41 -23.15 -28.73 11.81
N SER A 42 -24.17 -29.55 11.60
CA SER A 42 -25.42 -29.57 12.35
C SER A 42 -25.60 -30.88 13.12
N SER A 43 -24.52 -31.62 13.41
CA SER A 43 -24.57 -32.88 14.14
C SER A 43 -25.04 -32.74 15.59
N GLY A 44 -25.23 -33.88 16.26
CA GLY A 44 -25.69 -33.95 17.65
C GLY A 44 -24.66 -33.45 18.67
N SER A 45 -23.36 -33.42 18.34
CA SER A 45 -22.30 -32.89 19.21
C SER A 45 -22.40 -31.36 19.35
N MET A 46 -22.80 -30.66 18.29
CA MET A 46 -23.03 -29.21 18.27
C MET A 46 -24.10 -28.71 19.27
N LYS A 47 -24.99 -29.59 19.77
CA LYS A 47 -25.91 -29.27 20.88
C LYS A 47 -25.25 -29.13 22.25
N TRP A 48 -24.13 -29.81 22.47
CA TRP A 48 -23.54 -29.89 23.79
C TRP A 48 -22.57 -28.73 23.96
N GLY A 49 -22.76 -27.95 25.03
CA GLY A 49 -21.69 -27.08 25.51
C GLY A 49 -20.45 -27.96 25.75
N GLY A 50 -19.29 -27.51 25.26
CA GLY A 50 -18.04 -28.24 25.46
C GLY A 50 -17.76 -28.48 26.95
N PRO A 51 -16.80 -29.38 27.28
CA PRO A 51 -16.35 -29.56 28.66
C PRO A 51 -16.05 -28.21 29.32
N GLU A 52 -16.39 -28.08 30.61
CA GLU A 52 -16.68 -26.83 31.33
C GLU A 52 -15.55 -25.77 31.43
N SER A 53 -14.43 -25.97 30.73
CA SER A 53 -13.21 -25.15 30.77
C SER A 53 -13.14 -24.02 29.74
N GLY A 54 -13.85 -24.10 28.60
CA GLY A 54 -13.95 -22.99 27.66
C GLY A 54 -15.06 -22.04 28.09
N SER A 55 -14.76 -20.76 28.35
CA SER A 55 -15.76 -19.78 28.82
C SER A 55 -16.78 -19.51 27.71
N PRO A 56 -18.02 -20.05 27.79
CA PRO A 56 -18.98 -19.93 26.72
C PRO A 56 -19.75 -18.62 26.87
N VAL A 57 -20.01 -17.97 25.73
CA VAL A 57 -20.57 -16.62 25.64
C VAL A 57 -21.89 -16.50 26.42
N PRO A 58 -21.95 -15.59 27.42
CA PRO A 58 -23.19 -15.11 28.00
C PRO A 58 -24.19 -14.66 26.93
N VAL A 59 -25.46 -15.03 27.07
CA VAL A 59 -26.55 -14.50 26.23
C VAL A 59 -26.61 -12.97 26.25
N SER A 60 -26.13 -12.33 27.32
CA SER A 60 -26.00 -10.87 27.45
C SER A 60 -24.92 -10.24 26.55
N GLU A 61 -24.05 -11.02 25.91
CA GLU A 61 -23.06 -10.54 24.95
C GLU A 61 -23.54 -10.66 23.49
N CYS A 62 -24.48 -11.58 23.19
CA CYS A 62 -25.15 -11.67 21.89
C CYS A 62 -26.64 -11.33 21.96
N THR A 63 -26.95 -10.08 22.36
CA THR A 63 -28.31 -9.58 22.56
C THR A 63 -29.14 -9.49 21.29
N SER A 64 -28.54 -9.17 20.13
CA SER A 64 -29.23 -9.10 18.84
C SER A 64 -29.66 -10.50 18.38
N TYR A 65 -28.72 -11.45 18.31
CA TYR A 65 -29.03 -12.84 17.97
C TYR A 65 -30.14 -13.40 18.89
N TRP A 66 -30.00 -13.20 20.20
CA TRP A 66 -30.95 -13.71 21.18
C TRP A 66 -32.35 -13.11 21.02
N SER A 67 -32.45 -11.79 20.82
CA SER A 67 -33.74 -11.10 20.67
C SER A 67 -34.43 -11.56 19.38
N ALA A 68 -33.75 -11.54 18.24
CA ALA A 68 -34.28 -11.97 16.95
C ALA A 68 -34.73 -13.43 16.95
N CYS A 69 -33.93 -14.32 17.55
CA CYS A 69 -34.25 -15.73 17.72
C CYS A 69 -35.50 -15.93 18.60
N SER A 70 -35.60 -15.23 19.73
CA SER A 70 -36.73 -15.31 20.66
C SER A 70 -38.05 -14.76 20.09
N ALA A 71 -37.98 -13.73 19.25
CA ALA A 71 -39.14 -13.09 18.63
C ALA A 71 -39.78 -13.92 17.50
N SER A 72 -39.00 -14.80 16.86
CA SER A 72 -39.41 -15.54 15.65
C SER A 72 -40.62 -16.47 15.82
N GLY A 73 -40.97 -16.85 17.06
CA GLY A 73 -42.04 -17.82 17.35
C GLY A 73 -41.82 -19.23 16.75
N ALA A 74 -40.63 -19.48 16.20
CA ALA A 74 -40.33 -20.70 15.47
C ALA A 74 -40.19 -21.92 16.42
N PRO A 75 -40.54 -23.14 15.97
CA PRO A 75 -40.42 -24.35 16.79
C PRO A 75 -38.97 -24.76 17.11
N TYR A 76 -37.97 -24.07 16.56
CA TYR A 76 -36.55 -24.20 16.89
C TYR A 76 -36.13 -23.06 17.82
N ALA A 77 -36.68 -23.06 19.04
CA ALA A 77 -36.41 -22.04 20.03
C ALA A 77 -34.92 -21.99 20.42
N CYS A 78 -34.40 -20.78 20.64
CA CYS A 78 -33.04 -20.54 21.15
C CYS A 78 -32.77 -21.37 22.42
N ASN A 79 -31.74 -22.21 22.38
CA ASN A 79 -31.59 -23.30 23.32
C ASN A 79 -30.47 -23.01 24.34
N ALA A 80 -30.65 -21.94 25.13
CA ALA A 80 -29.75 -21.66 26.23
C ALA A 80 -29.89 -22.72 27.34
N ASN A 81 -28.83 -23.50 27.56
CA ASN A 81 -28.77 -24.41 28.69
C ASN A 81 -28.65 -23.60 30.00
N SER A 82 -29.68 -23.68 30.85
CA SER A 82 -29.59 -23.19 32.21
C SER A 82 -28.70 -24.12 33.04
N THR A 83 -27.53 -23.64 33.45
CA THR A 83 -26.70 -24.39 34.40
C THR A 83 -27.39 -24.41 35.77
N ASN A 84 -27.47 -25.59 36.40
CA ASN A 84 -28.34 -25.88 37.56
C ASN A 84 -27.92 -25.20 38.89
N SER A 85 -27.25 -24.04 38.84
CA SER A 85 -26.68 -23.36 40.03
C SER A 85 -26.70 -21.83 39.91
N GLY A 86 -27.78 -21.27 39.35
CA GLY A 86 -28.04 -19.82 39.36
C GLY A 86 -27.14 -19.00 38.41
N GLY A 87 -26.53 -19.64 37.42
CA GLY A 87 -25.58 -19.03 36.49
C GLY A 87 -26.19 -18.62 35.15
N VAL A 88 -25.74 -17.47 34.67
CA VAL A 88 -25.85 -16.89 33.31
C VAL A 88 -26.23 -17.90 32.21
N LEU A 89 -27.28 -17.59 31.45
CA LEU A 89 -27.65 -18.31 30.22
C LEU A 89 -26.50 -18.18 29.20
N LYS A 90 -26.13 -19.31 28.58
CA LYS A 90 -24.97 -19.42 27.70
C LYS A 90 -25.37 -20.07 26.37
N LEU A 91 -24.84 -19.56 25.26
CA LEU A 91 -25.10 -20.11 23.93
C LEU A 91 -24.41 -21.47 23.75
N VAL A 92 -25.11 -22.46 23.19
CA VAL A 92 -24.51 -23.73 22.73
C VAL A 92 -23.70 -23.51 21.44
N LYS A 93 -22.90 -24.50 21.00
CA LYS A 93 -22.01 -24.32 19.84
C LYS A 93 -22.77 -23.87 18.58
N THR A 94 -23.89 -24.50 18.26
CA THR A 94 -24.74 -24.08 17.13
C THR A 94 -25.23 -22.64 17.26
N ASP A 95 -25.60 -22.19 18.46
CA ASP A 95 -26.08 -20.83 18.69
C ASP A 95 -24.93 -19.80 18.63
N GLN A 96 -23.71 -20.16 19.04
CA GLN A 96 -22.51 -19.33 18.86
C GLN A 96 -22.19 -19.16 17.36
N LEU A 97 -22.29 -20.23 16.57
CA LEU A 97 -22.11 -20.20 15.10
C LEU A 97 -23.18 -19.32 14.41
N LYS A 98 -24.45 -19.48 14.79
CA LYS A 98 -25.54 -18.67 14.22
C LYS A 98 -25.39 -17.18 14.56
N ALA A 99 -25.10 -16.87 15.82
CA ALA A 99 -24.83 -15.50 16.25
C ALA A 99 -23.65 -14.89 15.49
N LEU A 100 -22.61 -15.67 15.19
CA LEU A 100 -21.47 -15.19 14.42
C LEU A 100 -21.85 -14.87 12.97
N LEU A 101 -22.58 -15.76 12.33
CA LEU A 101 -22.89 -15.62 10.91
C LEU A 101 -23.97 -14.55 10.63
N THR A 102 -24.89 -14.29 11.56
CA THR A 102 -26.04 -13.36 11.38
C THR A 102 -26.11 -12.22 12.40
N GLY A 103 -24.98 -11.87 13.02
CA GLY A 103 -24.87 -10.79 14.00
C GLY A 103 -25.15 -11.21 15.45
N CYS A 104 -24.24 -10.86 16.34
CA CYS A 104 -24.27 -11.23 17.76
C CYS A 104 -24.73 -10.03 18.59
N THR A 105 -24.00 -8.91 18.52
CA THR A 105 -24.30 -7.67 19.24
C THR A 105 -25.35 -6.84 18.51
N ASN A 106 -25.28 -6.79 17.18
CA ASN A 106 -26.13 -6.02 16.29
C ASN A 106 -26.74 -6.94 15.21
N ALA A 107 -27.48 -6.38 14.26
CA ALA A 107 -28.00 -7.11 13.09
C ALA A 107 -27.09 -6.96 11.85
N THR A 108 -25.87 -6.46 12.04
CA THR A 108 -24.93 -6.10 10.95
C THR A 108 -23.46 -6.42 11.29
N ASP A 109 -23.19 -7.00 12.47
CA ASP A 109 -21.85 -7.46 12.87
C ASP A 109 -21.57 -8.91 12.47
N GLY A 110 -22.52 -9.58 11.79
CA GLY A 110 -22.38 -10.94 11.32
C GLY A 110 -21.43 -11.08 10.14
N ILE A 111 -20.86 -12.27 9.98
CA ILE A 111 -19.99 -12.59 8.85
C ILE A 111 -20.71 -12.44 7.51
N LEU A 112 -22.00 -12.82 7.42
CA LEU A 112 -22.76 -12.62 6.18
C LEU A 112 -22.96 -11.13 5.89
N ASP A 113 -23.27 -10.32 6.90
CA ASP A 113 -23.50 -8.88 6.75
C ASP A 113 -22.24 -8.14 6.31
N LYS A 114 -21.09 -8.48 6.92
CA LYS A 114 -19.77 -7.91 6.61
C LYS A 114 -19.31 -8.20 5.17
N TRP A 115 -19.65 -9.38 4.63
CA TRP A 115 -18.98 -9.92 3.44
C TRP A 115 -19.90 -10.22 2.24
N HIS A 116 -21.24 -10.20 2.37
CA HIS A 116 -22.17 -10.55 1.27
C HIS A 116 -21.99 -9.70 0.01
N ASP A 117 -21.61 -8.42 0.16
CA ASP A 117 -21.33 -7.55 -0.98
C ASP A 117 -19.99 -7.81 -1.68
N ARG A 118 -19.10 -8.59 -1.05
CA ARG A 118 -17.77 -8.95 -1.55
C ARG A 118 -17.65 -10.43 -1.95
N VAL A 119 -18.55 -11.29 -1.46
CA VAL A 119 -18.50 -12.75 -1.58
C VAL A 119 -19.88 -13.28 -1.99
N GLN A 120 -19.93 -14.26 -2.91
CA GLN A 120 -21.15 -15.03 -3.12
C GLN A 120 -21.17 -16.19 -2.14
N PHE A 121 -22.04 -16.12 -1.14
CA PHE A 121 -22.23 -17.23 -0.19
C PHE A 121 -23.29 -18.22 -0.68
N ALA A 122 -23.01 -19.50 -0.43
CA ALA A 122 -24.01 -20.56 -0.31
C ALA A 122 -23.90 -21.19 1.08
N VAL A 123 -24.98 -21.77 1.62
CA VAL A 123 -24.98 -22.42 2.94
C VAL A 123 -25.52 -23.85 2.83
N ARG A 124 -24.64 -24.79 3.15
CA ARG A 124 -24.92 -26.22 3.27
C ARG A 124 -24.92 -26.64 4.72
N GLU A 125 -25.89 -27.47 5.05
CA GLU A 125 -25.97 -28.17 6.33
C GLU A 125 -25.53 -29.63 6.17
N PHE A 126 -24.79 -30.17 7.14
CA PHE A 126 -24.60 -31.62 7.30
C PHE A 126 -24.81 -32.11 8.74
N GLY A 127 -25.73 -33.06 8.92
CA GLY A 127 -26.05 -33.64 10.22
C GLY A 127 -26.95 -34.87 10.11
N GLY A 128 -26.43 -36.02 10.52
CA GLY A 128 -27.11 -37.32 10.35
C GLY A 128 -27.23 -37.74 8.89
N ALA A 129 -28.24 -38.56 8.58
CA ALA A 129 -28.47 -39.10 7.22
C ALA A 129 -29.04 -38.06 6.22
N ARG A 130 -28.66 -36.78 6.37
CA ARG A 130 -29.17 -35.65 5.59
C ARG A 130 -28.07 -34.62 5.36
N THR A 131 -27.93 -34.25 4.09
CA THR A 131 -26.95 -33.29 3.57
C THR A 131 -27.65 -32.54 2.45
N TRP A 132 -28.05 -31.29 2.70
CA TRP A 132 -28.87 -30.50 1.78
C TRP A 132 -28.40 -29.05 1.77
N ILE A 133 -28.54 -28.40 0.62
CA ILE A 133 -28.52 -26.94 0.54
C ILE A 133 -29.77 -26.44 1.26
N LEU A 134 -29.62 -25.44 2.12
CA LEU A 134 -30.76 -24.89 2.83
C LEU A 134 -31.64 -24.08 1.85
N PRO A 135 -32.98 -24.25 1.85
CA PRO A 135 -33.85 -23.56 0.90
C PRO A 135 -33.68 -22.03 0.95
N GLY A 136 -33.20 -21.45 -0.15
CA GLY A 136 -32.92 -20.01 -0.25
C GLY A 136 -31.49 -19.58 0.07
N ALA A 137 -30.56 -20.51 0.31
CA ALA A 137 -29.14 -20.23 0.57
C ALA A 137 -28.20 -20.82 -0.49
N ASP A 138 -28.57 -20.66 -1.75
CA ASP A 138 -27.73 -20.96 -2.93
C ASP A 138 -26.92 -19.70 -3.33
N PHE A 139 -25.91 -19.84 -4.19
CA PHE A 139 -25.15 -18.69 -4.70
C PHE A 139 -26.07 -17.69 -5.40
N GLY A 140 -25.88 -16.40 -5.12
CA GLY A 140 -26.79 -15.33 -5.56
C GLY A 140 -28.03 -15.13 -4.69
N ALA A 141 -28.20 -15.88 -3.60
CA ALA A 141 -29.17 -15.56 -2.56
C ALA A 141 -28.92 -14.16 -1.95
N ASN A 142 -30.00 -13.48 -1.56
CA ASN A 142 -29.88 -12.24 -0.79
C ASN A 142 -29.51 -12.53 0.67
N LEU A 143 -28.87 -11.55 1.32
CA LEU A 143 -28.41 -11.62 2.71
C LEU A 143 -29.47 -12.20 3.67
N THR A 144 -30.69 -11.66 3.64
CA THR A 144 -31.81 -12.11 4.49
C THR A 144 -32.15 -13.60 4.31
N SER A 145 -32.00 -14.16 3.11
CA SER A 145 -32.28 -15.58 2.84
C SER A 145 -31.15 -16.48 3.36
N LEU A 146 -29.90 -16.02 3.26
CA LEU A 146 -28.73 -16.68 3.84
C LEU A 146 -28.80 -16.69 5.37
N GLU A 147 -29.12 -15.54 5.98
CA GLU A 147 -29.33 -15.43 7.42
C GLU A 147 -30.46 -16.34 7.93
N LEU A 148 -31.61 -16.34 7.24
CA LEU A 148 -32.77 -17.15 7.62
C LEU A 148 -32.44 -18.66 7.56
N ALA A 149 -31.67 -19.08 6.56
CA ALA A 149 -31.16 -20.43 6.45
C ALA A 149 -30.23 -20.78 7.62
N VAL A 150 -29.22 -19.94 7.91
CA VAL A 150 -28.30 -20.13 9.03
C VAL A 150 -29.05 -20.21 10.37
N ARG A 151 -29.97 -19.28 10.65
CA ARG A 151 -30.81 -19.31 11.86
C ARG A 151 -31.65 -20.59 11.94
N GLY A 152 -32.01 -21.16 10.81
CA GLY A 152 -32.70 -22.45 10.66
C GLY A 152 -31.88 -23.71 10.93
N LEU A 153 -30.54 -23.63 11.04
CA LEU A 153 -29.68 -24.81 11.26
C LEU A 153 -30.14 -25.62 12.49
N PRO A 154 -30.40 -26.93 12.35
CA PRO A 154 -30.65 -27.82 13.47
C PRO A 154 -29.32 -28.19 14.14
N ALA A 155 -29.38 -29.17 15.06
CA ALA A 155 -28.22 -29.72 15.75
C ALA A 155 -28.53 -31.18 16.10
N SER A 156 -28.59 -32.08 15.12
CA SER A 156 -28.99 -33.47 15.29
C SER A 156 -28.34 -34.41 14.29
N GLY A 157 -27.96 -35.59 14.78
CA GLY A 157 -27.43 -36.68 13.96
C GLY A 157 -25.92 -36.82 14.13
N ASP A 158 -25.33 -37.50 13.15
CA ASP A 158 -23.92 -37.84 13.08
C ASP A 158 -23.14 -36.81 12.23
N THR A 159 -21.82 -36.95 12.13
CA THR A 159 -20.91 -36.01 11.44
C THR A 159 -20.33 -36.65 10.16
N PRO A 160 -21.02 -36.62 9.01
CA PRO A 160 -20.56 -37.21 7.76
C PRO A 160 -19.68 -36.23 6.94
N LEU A 161 -18.38 -36.09 7.30
CA LEU A 161 -17.47 -35.13 6.66
C LEU A 161 -17.26 -35.38 5.15
N THR A 162 -16.83 -36.58 4.73
CA THR A 162 -16.61 -36.86 3.28
C THR A 162 -17.89 -36.68 2.45
N PRO A 163 -19.08 -37.19 2.85
CA PRO A 163 -20.33 -36.91 2.13
C PRO A 163 -20.70 -35.42 2.06
N ALA A 164 -20.48 -34.65 3.14
CA ALA A 164 -20.76 -33.21 3.14
C ALA A 164 -19.87 -32.47 2.13
N HIS A 165 -18.59 -32.82 2.10
CA HIS A 165 -17.58 -32.27 1.21
C HIS A 165 -17.86 -32.60 -0.27
N ALA A 166 -18.14 -33.87 -0.57
CA ALA A 166 -18.52 -34.32 -1.92
C ALA A 166 -19.75 -33.59 -2.47
N LEU A 167 -20.74 -33.34 -1.63
CA LEU A 167 -21.98 -32.67 -2.04
C LEU A 167 -21.82 -31.15 -2.20
N ALA A 168 -20.87 -30.51 -1.51
CA ALA A 168 -20.48 -29.14 -1.78
C ALA A 168 -19.78 -29.03 -3.14
N ALA A 169 -18.83 -29.93 -3.43
CA ALA A 169 -18.17 -30.00 -4.72
C ALA A 169 -19.14 -30.25 -5.88
N GLN A 170 -20.05 -31.23 -5.74
CA GLN A 170 -21.12 -31.49 -6.71
C GLN A 170 -22.01 -30.26 -6.92
N HIS A 171 -22.30 -29.51 -5.86
CA HIS A 171 -23.12 -28.31 -5.95
C HIS A 171 -22.42 -27.16 -6.66
N MET A 172 -21.16 -26.86 -6.31
CA MET A 172 -20.35 -25.90 -7.06
C MET A 172 -20.28 -26.28 -8.53
N HIS A 173 -19.89 -27.52 -8.85
CA HIS A 173 -19.88 -28.05 -10.21
C HIS A 173 -21.23 -27.87 -10.92
N THR A 174 -22.36 -28.13 -10.24
CA THR A 174 -23.70 -27.95 -10.81
C THR A 174 -24.04 -26.47 -11.03
N ASN A 175 -23.77 -25.59 -10.06
CA ASN A 175 -24.11 -24.17 -10.17
C ASN A 175 -23.26 -23.50 -11.26
N LEU A 176 -21.94 -23.73 -11.25
CA LEU A 176 -21.00 -23.24 -12.25
C LEU A 176 -21.40 -23.67 -13.68
N ASN A 177 -21.87 -24.90 -13.87
CA ASN A 177 -22.39 -25.39 -15.16
C ASN A 177 -23.79 -24.83 -15.52
N ALA A 178 -24.65 -24.55 -14.55
CA ALA A 178 -26.06 -24.23 -14.78
C ALA A 178 -26.38 -22.74 -14.93
N THR A 179 -25.66 -21.86 -14.22
CA THR A 179 -25.87 -20.40 -14.25
C THR A 179 -24.99 -19.69 -15.27
N ASN A 180 -23.84 -20.28 -15.59
CA ASN A 180 -22.99 -20.01 -16.76
C ASN A 180 -22.81 -18.53 -17.13
N THR A 181 -22.43 -17.71 -16.13
CA THR A 181 -21.44 -16.68 -16.41
C THR A 181 -20.10 -17.39 -16.55
N ARG A 182 -19.52 -17.41 -17.76
CA ARG A 182 -18.17 -17.94 -18.05
C ARG A 182 -17.09 -17.01 -17.52
N ASP A 183 -17.28 -16.58 -16.29
CA ASP A 183 -16.45 -15.63 -15.59
C ASP A 183 -15.50 -16.44 -14.72
N CYS A 184 -14.22 -16.10 -14.77
CA CYS A 184 -13.20 -16.88 -14.11
C CYS A 184 -13.13 -16.52 -12.62
N ARG A 185 -13.90 -17.23 -11.78
CA ARG A 185 -14.07 -16.91 -10.35
C ARG A 185 -13.45 -17.97 -9.46
N GLN A 186 -12.89 -17.54 -8.33
CA GLN A 186 -12.35 -18.45 -7.32
C GLN A 186 -13.48 -19.10 -6.51
N ASN A 187 -13.33 -20.41 -6.25
CA ASN A 187 -14.34 -21.24 -5.59
C ASN A 187 -13.75 -21.88 -4.34
N TYR A 188 -14.44 -21.76 -3.21
CA TYR A 188 -13.93 -22.20 -1.91
C TYR A 188 -15.01 -22.88 -1.05
N VAL A 189 -14.65 -24.04 -0.50
CA VAL A 189 -15.39 -24.67 0.60
C VAL A 189 -14.83 -24.15 1.92
N LEU A 190 -15.71 -23.62 2.78
CA LEU A 190 -15.38 -23.30 4.17
C LEU A 190 -16.11 -24.31 5.06
N LEU A 191 -15.39 -25.35 5.47
CA LEU A 191 -15.87 -26.43 6.32
C LEU A 191 -15.74 -26.04 7.79
N LEU A 192 -16.82 -26.19 8.56
CA LEU A 192 -16.79 -26.03 10.02
C LEU A 192 -17.40 -27.26 10.69
N THR A 193 -16.68 -27.84 11.66
CA THR A 193 -17.15 -29.00 12.44
C THR A 193 -16.65 -29.00 13.88
N ASP A 194 -17.33 -29.75 14.75
CA ASP A 194 -16.94 -29.91 16.16
C ASP A 194 -16.37 -31.29 16.53
N GLY A 195 -16.14 -32.17 15.55
CA GLY A 195 -15.59 -33.50 15.79
C GLY A 195 -15.13 -34.26 14.54
N ASP A 196 -14.62 -35.47 14.77
CA ASP A 196 -14.22 -36.40 13.72
C ASP A 196 -15.41 -36.95 12.93
N GLY A 197 -15.15 -37.26 11.65
CA GLY A 197 -16.08 -37.98 10.78
C GLY A 197 -16.49 -39.31 11.40
N ASN A 198 -17.79 -39.49 11.65
CA ASN A 198 -18.30 -40.61 12.46
C ASN A 198 -19.49 -41.37 11.84
N SER A 199 -19.86 -41.07 10.60
CA SER A 199 -20.87 -41.81 9.84
C SER A 199 -20.68 -41.71 8.33
N GLY A 200 -21.17 -42.74 7.61
CA GLY A 200 -21.20 -42.79 6.14
C GLY A 200 -21.47 -44.20 5.63
N ASP A 201 -21.82 -44.30 4.33
CA ASP A 201 -21.64 -45.54 3.57
C ASP A 201 -20.13 -45.78 3.35
N ASN A 202 -19.72 -47.02 3.03
CA ASN A 202 -18.29 -47.38 2.99
C ASN A 202 -17.43 -46.50 2.06
N PHE A 203 -18.02 -45.94 1.00
CA PHE A 203 -17.36 -45.04 0.03
C PHE A 203 -18.33 -43.96 -0.47
N VAL A 204 -17.78 -42.83 -0.85
CA VAL A 204 -18.45 -41.68 -1.49
C VAL A 204 -17.82 -41.51 -2.87
N ALA A 205 -18.65 -41.55 -3.91
CA ALA A 205 -18.18 -41.37 -5.28
C ALA A 205 -18.00 -39.87 -5.60
N TYR A 206 -16.83 -39.52 -6.13
CA TYR A 206 -16.53 -38.24 -6.75
C TYR A 206 -16.41 -38.48 -8.26
N ASP A 207 -17.33 -37.95 -9.07
CA ASP A 207 -17.41 -38.23 -10.52
C ASP A 207 -17.46 -36.98 -11.43
N TRP A 208 -16.81 -35.89 -10.99
CA TRP A 208 -16.92 -34.53 -11.57
C TRP A 208 -15.63 -33.94 -12.16
N GLU A 209 -14.49 -34.65 -12.12
CA GLU A 209 -13.23 -34.15 -12.71
C GLU A 209 -13.23 -34.34 -14.24
N CYS A 210 -12.93 -33.28 -14.99
CA CYS A 210 -12.90 -33.31 -16.45
C CYS A 210 -11.48 -33.29 -17.02
N HIS A 211 -11.28 -34.01 -18.13
CA HIS A 211 -10.00 -34.03 -18.83
C HIS A 211 -10.13 -33.33 -20.19
N GLY A 212 -10.12 -32.00 -20.15
CA GLY A 212 -10.31 -31.16 -21.33
C GLY A 212 -11.68 -31.41 -21.98
N THR A 213 -11.70 -31.80 -23.25
CA THR A 213 -12.95 -32.05 -24.00
C THR A 213 -13.48 -33.48 -23.87
N GLU A 214 -12.83 -34.35 -23.10
CA GLU A 214 -13.31 -35.72 -22.84
C GLU A 214 -14.22 -35.76 -21.59
N ALA A 215 -15.25 -36.63 -21.64
CA ALA A 215 -16.20 -36.82 -20.55
C ALA A 215 -15.48 -37.24 -19.24
N PRO A 216 -16.02 -36.90 -18.04
CA PRO A 216 -15.33 -37.07 -16.77
C PRO A 216 -14.73 -38.47 -16.62
N VAL A 217 -13.40 -38.53 -16.46
CA VAL A 217 -12.66 -39.80 -16.52
C VAL A 217 -12.38 -40.24 -15.09
N THR A 218 -12.84 -41.45 -14.78
CA THR A 218 -12.70 -42.15 -13.48
C THR A 218 -13.36 -41.46 -12.28
N SER A 219 -14.51 -41.99 -11.87
CA SER A 219 -15.04 -41.77 -10.53
C SER A 219 -14.07 -42.29 -9.45
N ALA A 220 -13.70 -41.45 -8.49
CA ALA A 220 -12.98 -41.88 -7.29
C ALA A 220 -13.95 -42.28 -6.18
N ASP A 221 -13.83 -43.52 -5.69
CA ASP A 221 -14.54 -44.00 -4.50
C ASP A 221 -13.70 -43.65 -3.25
N VAL A 222 -13.95 -42.47 -2.65
CA VAL A 222 -13.24 -41.99 -1.45
C VAL A 222 -13.87 -42.57 -0.19
N SER A 223 -13.09 -42.97 0.82
CA SER A 223 -13.69 -43.49 2.05
C SER A 223 -14.38 -42.40 2.87
N TRP A 224 -15.48 -42.75 3.56
CA TRP A 224 -16.14 -41.84 4.51
C TRP A 224 -15.24 -41.45 5.70
N ALA A 225 -14.17 -42.22 5.95
CA ALA A 225 -13.20 -41.97 7.01
C ALA A 225 -12.06 -41.04 6.58
N ASP A 226 -11.89 -40.79 5.27
CA ASP A 226 -10.73 -40.11 4.67
C ASP A 226 -11.14 -38.80 3.96
N PRO A 227 -11.70 -37.80 4.67
CA PRO A 227 -12.19 -36.56 4.05
C PRO A 227 -11.09 -35.75 3.36
N SER A 228 -9.82 -35.94 3.74
CA SER A 228 -8.67 -35.30 3.08
C SER A 228 -8.43 -35.79 1.65
N GLU A 229 -8.77 -37.04 1.32
CA GLU A 229 -8.73 -37.51 -0.07
C GLU A 229 -9.82 -36.82 -0.92
N GLY A 230 -10.98 -36.56 -0.32
CA GLY A 230 -12.06 -35.79 -0.95
C GLY A 230 -11.71 -34.31 -1.16
N ALA A 231 -10.93 -33.73 -0.24
CA ALA A 231 -10.36 -32.39 -0.38
C ALA A 231 -9.25 -32.32 -1.44
N ALA A 232 -8.36 -33.31 -1.46
CA ALA A 232 -7.37 -33.46 -2.52
C ALA A 232 -8.04 -33.50 -3.89
N TYR A 233 -9.03 -34.38 -4.09
CA TYR A 233 -9.67 -34.63 -5.39
C TYR A 233 -10.21 -33.36 -6.07
N ILE A 234 -10.83 -32.44 -5.32
CA ILE A 234 -11.47 -31.24 -5.91
C ILE A 234 -10.50 -30.06 -6.08
N TYR A 235 -9.32 -30.14 -5.45
CA TYR A 235 -8.28 -29.13 -5.53
C TYR A 235 -7.18 -29.52 -6.53
N ARG A 236 -6.75 -30.79 -6.52
CA ARG A 236 -5.68 -31.36 -7.35
C ARG A 236 -6.05 -32.71 -7.96
N ARG A 237 -5.56 -32.89 -9.17
CA ARG A 237 -5.66 -34.10 -9.98
C ARG A 237 -4.82 -35.23 -9.36
N ALA A 238 -5.49 -36.33 -9.02
CA ALA A 238 -4.92 -37.47 -8.30
C ALA A 238 -3.81 -38.27 -9.05
N SER A 239 -3.40 -37.83 -10.25
CA SER A 239 -2.44 -38.56 -11.10
C SER A 239 -1.13 -37.82 -11.39
N ASN A 240 -1.01 -36.53 -11.08
CA ASN A 240 0.16 -35.71 -11.45
C ASN A 240 0.34 -34.37 -10.70
N ASP A 241 -0.33 -34.13 -9.57
CA ASP A 241 -0.25 -32.88 -8.77
C ASP A 241 -0.69 -31.58 -9.51
N GLU A 242 -1.23 -31.68 -10.74
CA GLU A 242 -1.90 -30.56 -11.42
C GLU A 242 -3.15 -30.12 -10.65
N LEU A 243 -3.56 -28.86 -10.77
CA LEU A 243 -4.82 -28.36 -10.21
C LEU A 243 -6.02 -29.00 -10.94
N ALA A 244 -7.04 -29.41 -10.18
CA ALA A 244 -8.24 -30.02 -10.75
C ALA A 244 -9.06 -28.97 -11.53
N ASP A 245 -9.56 -29.32 -12.72
CA ASP A 245 -10.55 -28.50 -13.43
C ASP A 245 -11.96 -29.07 -13.23
N ASN A 246 -12.70 -28.45 -12.31
CA ASN A 246 -14.07 -28.83 -11.97
C ASN A 246 -15.14 -28.18 -12.87
N LEU A 247 -14.75 -27.27 -13.79
CA LEU A 247 -15.71 -26.49 -14.59
C LEU A 247 -15.87 -27.02 -16.02
N CYS A 248 -14.91 -27.79 -16.52
CA CYS A 248 -15.02 -28.53 -17.79
C CYS A 248 -15.23 -27.65 -19.04
N ASP A 249 -15.01 -26.33 -18.97
CA ASP A 249 -15.19 -25.43 -20.11
C ASP A 249 -13.85 -25.16 -20.82
N PRO A 250 -13.61 -25.73 -22.02
CA PRO A 250 -12.37 -25.53 -22.76
C PRO A 250 -12.18 -24.10 -23.28
N ALA A 251 -13.13 -23.19 -23.01
CA ALA A 251 -12.97 -21.76 -23.26
C ALA A 251 -12.23 -21.01 -22.12
N LEU A 252 -12.10 -21.59 -20.92
CA LEU A 252 -11.34 -21.00 -19.82
C LEU A 252 -9.87 -21.48 -19.88
N PRO A 253 -8.87 -20.58 -19.85
CA PRO A 253 -7.47 -20.96 -20.01
C PRO A 253 -6.81 -21.54 -18.74
N SER A 254 -7.53 -21.66 -17.62
CA SER A 254 -6.99 -22.10 -16.33
C SER A 254 -7.91 -23.08 -15.60
N SER A 255 -7.30 -24.04 -14.90
CA SER A 255 -7.95 -25.05 -14.06
C SER A 255 -8.74 -24.43 -12.91
N GLN A 256 -10.03 -24.74 -12.82
CA GLN A 256 -10.93 -24.19 -11.81
C GLN A 256 -10.97 -25.10 -10.56
N SER A 257 -9.87 -25.10 -9.80
CA SER A 257 -9.74 -25.85 -8.55
C SER A 257 -10.61 -25.26 -7.44
N ILE A 258 -11.22 -26.11 -6.61
CA ILE A 258 -11.99 -25.67 -5.44
C ILE A 258 -11.10 -25.77 -4.20
N GLY A 259 -10.79 -24.63 -3.57
CA GLY A 259 -9.99 -24.60 -2.35
C GLY A 259 -10.80 -24.99 -1.12
N THR A 260 -10.20 -25.63 -0.10
CA THR A 260 -10.89 -26.02 1.14
C THR A 260 -10.21 -25.43 2.38
N TYR A 261 -10.93 -24.59 3.11
CA TYR A 261 -10.55 -24.15 4.46
C TYR A 261 -11.35 -24.93 5.51
N ALA A 262 -10.74 -25.18 6.67
CA ALA A 262 -11.39 -25.93 7.75
C ALA A 262 -11.30 -25.20 9.09
N ILE A 263 -12.42 -25.17 9.83
CA ILE A 263 -12.50 -24.67 11.20
C ILE A 263 -12.90 -25.81 12.14
N GLY A 264 -12.03 -26.14 13.10
CA GLY A 264 -12.34 -27.04 14.21
C GLY A 264 -12.89 -26.26 15.40
N PHE A 265 -14.16 -26.47 15.77
CA PHE A 265 -14.84 -25.69 16.80
C PHE A 265 -15.08 -26.48 18.09
N TYR A 266 -14.30 -26.22 19.13
CA TYR A 266 -14.19 -27.06 20.34
C TYR A 266 -13.91 -28.54 20.00
N THR A 267 -13.09 -28.76 18.99
CA THR A 267 -12.53 -30.05 18.59
C THR A 267 -11.47 -30.53 19.59
N GLY A 268 -11.04 -31.79 19.44
CA GLY A 268 -9.86 -32.32 20.12
C GLY A 268 -8.75 -32.64 19.12
N ILE A 269 -7.52 -32.78 19.62
CA ILE A 269 -6.27 -32.93 18.82
C ILE A 269 -6.38 -33.93 17.65
N MET A 270 -7.11 -35.04 17.78
CA MET A 270 -7.26 -35.99 16.67
C MET A 270 -8.13 -35.45 15.52
N ALA A 271 -9.21 -34.73 15.83
CA ALA A 271 -10.02 -34.02 14.85
C ALA A 271 -9.27 -32.81 14.27
N ASP A 272 -8.49 -32.08 15.09
CA ASP A 272 -7.66 -30.96 14.60
C ASP A 272 -6.64 -31.43 13.56
N ASN A 273 -5.96 -32.56 13.80
CA ASN A 273 -5.03 -33.16 12.84
C ASN A 273 -5.75 -33.60 11.55
N ASN A 274 -6.95 -34.20 11.68
CA ASN A 274 -7.76 -34.63 10.55
C ASN A 274 -8.19 -33.42 9.68
N LEU A 275 -8.67 -32.35 10.31
CA LEU A 275 -9.07 -31.11 9.64
C LEU A 275 -7.88 -30.32 9.07
N THR A 276 -6.71 -30.42 9.69
CA THR A 276 -5.44 -29.93 9.12
C THR A 276 -5.14 -30.64 7.81
N ASN A 277 -5.16 -31.99 7.80
CA ASN A 277 -4.96 -32.77 6.58
C ASN A 277 -6.03 -32.45 5.51
N VAL A 278 -7.29 -32.21 5.89
CA VAL A 278 -8.37 -31.79 4.97
C VAL A 278 -8.06 -30.44 4.32
N ALA A 279 -7.69 -29.44 5.11
CA ALA A 279 -7.41 -28.11 4.59
C ALA A 279 -6.13 -28.08 3.74
N GLU A 280 -5.05 -28.73 4.18
CA GLU A 280 -3.79 -28.81 3.43
C GLU A 280 -3.98 -29.55 2.10
N ALA A 281 -4.70 -30.68 2.09
CA ALA A 281 -4.99 -31.43 0.88
C ALA A 281 -5.89 -30.64 -0.10
N GLY A 282 -6.82 -29.84 0.43
CA GLY A 282 -7.64 -28.91 -0.35
C GLY A 282 -7.01 -27.53 -0.61
N GLY A 283 -5.71 -27.32 -0.33
CA GLY A 283 -5.01 -26.08 -0.65
C GLY A 283 -5.37 -24.83 0.15
N GLY A 284 -6.14 -24.99 1.23
CA GLY A 284 -6.45 -23.93 2.19
C GLY A 284 -5.64 -24.07 3.48
N ALA A 285 -6.22 -23.60 4.58
CA ALA A 285 -5.61 -23.65 5.91
C ALA A 285 -6.64 -24.06 6.98
N PHE A 286 -6.13 -24.66 8.07
CA PHE A 286 -6.92 -25.06 9.23
C PHE A 286 -6.83 -24.03 10.35
N TYR A 287 -7.97 -23.77 10.99
CA TYR A 287 -8.11 -22.85 12.12
C TYR A 287 -8.80 -23.57 13.28
N SER A 288 -8.25 -23.44 14.48
CA SER A 288 -8.88 -23.95 15.71
C SER A 288 -9.60 -22.81 16.43
N ALA A 289 -10.87 -23.02 16.75
CA ALA A 289 -11.69 -22.09 17.51
C ALA A 289 -12.21 -22.78 18.78
N THR A 290 -11.99 -22.16 19.95
CA THR A 290 -12.39 -22.70 21.26
C THR A 290 -13.42 -21.83 21.99
N ASN A 291 -13.85 -20.75 21.34
CA ASN A 291 -14.86 -19.80 21.79
C ASN A 291 -15.31 -18.93 20.61
N TYR A 292 -16.35 -18.11 20.81
CA TYR A 292 -16.89 -17.21 19.80
C TYR A 292 -15.85 -16.23 19.21
N ALA A 293 -15.00 -15.61 20.02
CA ALA A 293 -14.02 -14.62 19.53
C ALA A 293 -12.98 -15.27 18.62
N SER A 294 -12.45 -16.45 19.00
CA SER A 294 -11.58 -17.24 18.10
C SER A 294 -12.30 -17.73 16.84
N LEU A 295 -13.63 -17.87 16.87
CA LEU A 295 -14.43 -18.27 15.72
C LEU A 295 -14.65 -17.10 14.75
N ASP A 296 -15.01 -15.92 15.26
CA ASP A 296 -15.10 -14.68 14.47
C ASP A 296 -13.76 -14.37 13.82
N HIS A 297 -12.67 -14.45 14.58
CA HIS A 297 -11.32 -14.27 14.07
C HIS A 297 -11.01 -15.24 12.91
N ALA A 298 -11.23 -16.55 13.08
CA ALA A 298 -11.00 -17.55 12.05
C ALA A 298 -11.81 -17.29 10.76
N PHE A 299 -13.11 -16.96 10.87
CA PHE A 299 -13.93 -16.64 9.70
C PHE A 299 -13.43 -15.38 8.97
N ASN A 300 -13.11 -14.31 9.70
CA ASN A 300 -12.62 -13.09 9.06
C ASN A 300 -11.24 -13.28 8.42
N GLU A 301 -10.32 -14.04 9.02
CA GLU A 301 -9.03 -14.35 8.38
C GLU A 301 -9.21 -15.18 7.10
N ILE A 302 -10.01 -16.25 7.16
CA ILE A 302 -10.30 -17.09 5.98
C ILE A 302 -10.91 -16.24 4.86
N ILE A 303 -11.99 -15.51 5.12
CA ILE A 303 -12.70 -14.74 4.09
C ILE A 303 -11.83 -13.59 3.58
N THR A 304 -11.08 -12.89 4.44
CA THR A 304 -10.14 -11.86 3.99
C THR A 304 -9.02 -12.46 3.13
N SER A 305 -8.58 -13.70 3.39
CA SER A 305 -7.60 -14.39 2.53
C SER A 305 -8.19 -14.83 1.19
N ILE A 306 -9.47 -15.23 1.15
CA ILE A 306 -10.18 -15.62 -0.07
C ILE A 306 -10.42 -14.41 -0.98
N VAL A 307 -11.04 -13.35 -0.43
CA VAL A 307 -11.22 -12.09 -1.16
C VAL A 307 -9.84 -11.53 -1.52
N GLY A 308 -8.89 -11.59 -0.59
CA GLY A 308 -7.46 -11.27 -0.72
C GLY A 308 -6.75 -11.88 -1.92
N ARG A 309 -7.09 -13.12 -2.27
CA ARG A 309 -6.56 -13.81 -3.46
C ARG A 309 -7.34 -13.49 -4.73
N SER A 310 -8.55 -12.93 -4.64
CA SER A 310 -9.45 -12.69 -5.78
C SER A 310 -9.19 -11.34 -6.46
N ALA A 311 -8.83 -10.31 -5.70
CA ALA A 311 -8.39 -9.04 -6.28
C ALA A 311 -6.98 -9.20 -6.86
N VAL A 312 -6.92 -9.38 -8.18
CA VAL A 312 -5.74 -9.30 -9.08
C VAL A 312 -4.40 -9.41 -8.35
N ASN A 313 -4.01 -10.64 -8.00
CA ASN A 313 -2.71 -10.88 -7.38
C ASN A 313 -1.59 -10.33 -8.28
N PHE A 314 -0.63 -9.63 -7.69
CA PHE A 314 0.76 -9.85 -8.10
C PHE A 314 1.08 -11.28 -7.65
N GLN A 315 1.58 -12.15 -8.53
CA GLN A 315 2.05 -13.46 -8.08
C GLN A 315 3.17 -13.27 -7.04
N GLY A 316 3.47 -14.33 -6.29
CA GLY A 316 4.63 -14.37 -5.40
C GLY A 316 5.93 -14.44 -6.21
N GLY A 317 6.19 -13.44 -7.07
CA GLY A 317 7.15 -13.48 -8.16
C GLY A 317 8.10 -12.28 -8.22
N ASN A 318 8.33 -11.57 -7.10
CA ASN A 318 9.33 -10.51 -7.03
C ASN A 318 10.38 -10.75 -5.94
N VAL A 319 11.33 -11.64 -6.24
CA VAL A 319 12.67 -11.46 -5.69
C VAL A 319 13.24 -10.19 -6.32
N ALA A 320 13.09 -9.04 -5.66
CA ALA A 320 13.85 -7.84 -5.99
C ALA A 320 15.25 -7.98 -5.37
N ASN A 321 16.18 -8.50 -6.16
CA ASN A 321 17.54 -8.78 -5.77
C ASN A 321 18.40 -7.51 -5.83
N ASP A 322 18.28 -6.65 -4.82
CA ASP A 322 19.35 -5.69 -4.50
C ASP A 322 20.44 -6.38 -3.68
N GLY A 323 21.13 -7.30 -4.36
CA GLY A 323 22.07 -8.22 -3.73
C GLY A 323 23.48 -7.67 -3.63
N VAL A 324 24.16 -8.01 -2.52
CA VAL A 324 25.58 -7.66 -2.34
C VAL A 324 26.45 -8.82 -2.79
N LEU A 325 27.47 -8.51 -3.60
CA LEU A 325 28.50 -9.45 -4.03
C LEU A 325 29.74 -9.33 -3.14
N GLN A 326 30.22 -10.46 -2.61
CA GLN A 326 31.49 -10.53 -1.87
C GLN A 326 32.20 -11.85 -2.21
N GLY A 327 33.26 -11.76 -3.02
CA GLY A 327 34.01 -12.94 -3.47
C GLY A 327 33.18 -13.83 -4.40
N ASN A 328 32.89 -15.06 -3.97
CA ASN A 328 32.01 -16.00 -4.67
C ASN A 328 30.61 -16.10 -4.04
N TRP A 329 30.20 -15.11 -3.24
CA TRP A 329 28.91 -15.12 -2.55
C TRP A 329 28.05 -13.97 -3.03
N ILE A 330 26.76 -14.25 -3.22
CA ILE A 330 25.72 -13.26 -3.39
C ILE A 330 24.76 -13.36 -2.21
N TYR A 331 24.49 -12.22 -1.60
CA TYR A 331 23.43 -12.07 -0.60
C TYR A 331 22.19 -11.53 -1.32
N VAL A 332 21.06 -12.21 -1.19
CA VAL A 332 19.81 -11.89 -1.88
C VAL A 332 18.73 -11.72 -0.84
N SER A 333 17.93 -10.66 -0.93
CA SER A 333 16.83 -10.42 0.01
C SER A 333 15.47 -10.58 -0.70
N PRO A 334 15.01 -11.83 -0.92
CA PRO A 334 13.75 -12.07 -1.61
C PRO A 334 12.56 -11.68 -0.72
N TRP A 335 11.51 -11.17 -1.34
CA TRP A 335 10.24 -10.94 -0.68
C TRP A 335 9.09 -11.52 -1.50
N SER A 336 7.93 -11.66 -0.86
CA SER A 336 6.69 -12.03 -1.52
C SER A 336 5.57 -11.15 -0.98
N PRO A 337 4.72 -10.58 -1.86
CA PRO A 337 3.44 -10.06 -1.41
C PRO A 337 2.62 -11.18 -0.74
N SER A 338 1.68 -10.80 0.11
CA SER A 338 0.73 -11.72 0.73
C SER A 338 -0.56 -11.01 1.08
N THR A 339 -1.67 -11.73 0.95
CA THR A 339 -3.00 -11.17 1.13
C THR A 339 -3.86 -12.03 2.06
N PRO A 340 -4.41 -11.47 3.16
CA PRO A 340 -4.04 -10.19 3.78
C PRO A 340 -2.66 -10.23 4.47
N GLY A 341 -2.23 -9.07 4.97
CA GLY A 341 -1.17 -8.97 5.97
C GLY A 341 0.21 -8.56 5.43
N GLN A 342 1.19 -8.59 6.33
CA GLN A 342 2.55 -8.13 6.07
C GLN A 342 3.22 -8.95 4.94
N TRP A 343 3.69 -8.25 3.91
CA TRP A 343 4.57 -8.85 2.90
C TRP A 343 5.80 -9.47 3.56
N VAL A 344 6.06 -10.73 3.24
CA VAL A 344 7.15 -11.49 3.85
C VAL A 344 8.46 -11.20 3.14
N GLY A 345 9.52 -10.94 3.91
CA GLY A 345 10.87 -10.80 3.41
C GLY A 345 11.80 -11.86 3.99
N ASN A 346 12.93 -12.06 3.36
CA ASN A 346 13.97 -12.93 3.85
C ASN A 346 15.31 -12.37 3.38
N THR A 347 16.40 -12.84 3.96
CA THR A 347 17.75 -12.65 3.40
C THR A 347 18.42 -14.01 3.32
N ARG A 348 19.12 -14.25 2.23
CA ARG A 348 19.72 -15.53 1.88
C ARG A 348 21.12 -15.34 1.35
N LYS A 349 21.90 -16.41 1.39
CA LYS A 349 23.25 -16.46 0.86
C LYS A 349 23.36 -17.60 -0.14
N TYR A 350 23.74 -17.28 -1.37
CA TYR A 350 24.07 -18.29 -2.37
C TYR A 350 25.55 -18.21 -2.74
N GLU A 351 26.13 -19.37 -3.05
CA GLU A 351 27.38 -19.42 -3.78
C GLU A 351 27.12 -19.05 -5.24
N LEU A 352 27.85 -18.09 -5.80
CA LEU A 352 27.54 -17.50 -7.09
C LEU A 352 27.88 -18.44 -8.25
N PHE A 353 29.07 -19.03 -8.23
CA PHE A 353 29.56 -19.98 -9.22
C PHE A 353 30.02 -21.28 -8.54
N PRO A 354 29.91 -22.44 -9.20
CA PRO A 354 30.36 -23.70 -8.66
C PRO A 354 31.88 -23.81 -8.74
N PHE A 355 32.59 -23.16 -7.82
CA PHE A 355 34.03 -23.35 -7.67
C PHE A 355 34.32 -24.45 -6.64
N ASP A 356 35.32 -25.26 -6.91
CA ASP A 356 35.85 -26.23 -5.95
C ASP A 356 36.78 -25.56 -4.93
N SER A 357 37.22 -26.31 -3.93
CA SER A 357 38.18 -25.83 -2.91
C SER A 357 39.54 -25.36 -3.46
N ASN A 358 39.85 -25.61 -4.73
CA ASN A 358 41.06 -25.15 -5.43
C ASN A 358 40.79 -23.94 -6.34
N GLY A 359 39.54 -23.43 -6.39
CA GLY A 359 39.11 -22.36 -7.29
C GLY A 359 38.97 -22.80 -8.75
N GLN A 360 38.82 -24.10 -9.02
CA GLN A 360 38.48 -24.63 -10.35
C GLN A 360 36.96 -24.71 -10.51
N PHE A 361 36.46 -24.48 -11.71
CA PHE A 361 35.02 -24.59 -12.00
C PHE A 361 34.59 -26.07 -12.01
N ASP A 362 33.66 -26.44 -11.14
CA ASP A 362 33.11 -27.78 -11.01
C ASP A 362 31.70 -27.85 -11.62
N ALA A 363 31.63 -28.23 -12.89
CA ALA A 363 30.37 -28.38 -13.62
C ALA A 363 29.46 -29.52 -13.10
N THR A 364 29.84 -30.24 -12.04
CA THR A 364 29.00 -31.27 -11.41
C THR A 364 28.18 -30.77 -10.23
N ARG A 365 28.41 -29.53 -9.78
CA ARG A 365 27.59 -28.88 -8.75
C ARG A 365 26.38 -28.18 -9.37
N ASP A 366 25.22 -28.52 -8.83
CA ASP A 366 23.89 -27.99 -9.16
C ASP A 366 23.30 -27.16 -8.00
N ASP A 367 24.09 -26.85 -6.96
CA ASP A 367 23.65 -26.16 -5.74
C ASP A 367 23.99 -24.65 -5.70
N THR A 368 24.63 -24.12 -6.74
CA THR A 368 25.05 -22.70 -6.84
C THR A 368 24.07 -21.84 -7.63
N PHE A 369 24.15 -20.51 -7.48
CA PHE A 369 23.23 -19.53 -8.09
C PHE A 369 23.26 -19.53 -9.61
N PHE A 370 24.45 -19.68 -10.20
CA PHE A 370 24.61 -20.03 -11.60
C PHE A 370 25.09 -21.48 -11.73
N VAL A 371 24.60 -22.18 -12.75
CA VAL A 371 25.00 -23.55 -13.14
C VAL A 371 25.30 -23.61 -14.64
N LEU A 372 25.95 -24.67 -15.12
CA LEU A 372 26.16 -24.88 -16.56
C LEU A 372 25.06 -25.77 -17.15
N ASP A 373 24.29 -25.23 -18.10
CA ASP A 373 23.57 -26.06 -19.06
C ASP A 373 24.46 -26.31 -20.29
N GLY A 374 25.14 -27.45 -20.28
CA GLY A 374 26.08 -27.87 -21.32
C GLY A 374 27.33 -26.99 -21.42
N THR A 375 27.24 -25.88 -22.15
CA THR A 375 28.30 -24.86 -22.29
C THR A 375 27.84 -23.44 -21.98
N GLU A 376 26.56 -23.26 -21.69
CA GLU A 376 25.97 -21.97 -21.35
C GLU A 376 25.82 -21.88 -19.83
N LEU A 377 26.11 -20.70 -19.29
CA LEU A 377 25.88 -20.41 -17.89
C LEU A 377 24.44 -19.94 -17.75
N VAL A 378 23.66 -20.59 -16.90
CA VAL A 378 22.25 -20.26 -16.65
C VAL A 378 22.04 -20.01 -15.15
N VAL A 379 21.01 -19.23 -14.81
CA VAL A 379 20.56 -19.12 -13.41
C VAL A 379 19.96 -20.46 -13.01
N ASN A 380 20.30 -20.92 -11.81
CA ASN A 380 19.68 -22.07 -11.18
C ASN A 380 18.30 -21.68 -10.64
N GLY A 381 17.27 -22.46 -10.95
CA GLY A 381 15.94 -22.27 -10.37
C GLY A 381 15.87 -22.69 -8.89
N GLU A 382 16.73 -23.63 -8.48
CA GLU A 382 16.75 -24.23 -7.15
C GLU A 382 18.10 -24.02 -6.42
N PRO A 383 18.63 -22.77 -6.33
CA PRO A 383 19.91 -22.51 -5.70
C PRO A 383 19.83 -22.80 -4.20
N ARG A 384 20.91 -23.34 -3.64
CA ARG A 384 20.94 -23.74 -2.24
C ARG A 384 21.37 -22.57 -1.36
N ASP A 385 20.49 -22.16 -0.44
CA ASP A 385 20.83 -21.20 0.60
C ASP A 385 21.85 -21.81 1.57
N VAL A 386 22.98 -21.14 1.72
CA VAL A 386 24.17 -21.63 2.43
C VAL A 386 23.95 -21.67 3.95
N TRP A 387 23.09 -20.79 4.48
CA TRP A 387 22.86 -20.68 5.92
C TRP A 387 21.86 -21.70 6.47
N SER A 388 20.75 -21.94 5.76
CA SER A 388 19.73 -22.92 6.13
C SER A 388 19.94 -24.29 5.48
N GLY A 389 20.69 -24.36 4.38
CA GLY A 389 20.90 -25.56 3.58
C GLY A 389 19.74 -25.94 2.66
N GLN A 390 18.64 -25.18 2.66
CA GLN A 390 17.43 -25.37 1.84
C GLN A 390 17.64 -24.93 0.38
N THR A 391 16.85 -25.43 -0.56
CA THR A 391 16.84 -25.03 -1.98
C THR A 391 15.60 -24.21 -2.34
N GLY A 392 15.62 -23.59 -3.53
CA GLY A 392 14.46 -22.95 -4.16
C GLY A 392 14.35 -21.45 -3.87
N GLY A 393 14.00 -20.64 -4.87
CA GLY A 393 14.07 -19.16 -4.82
C GLY A 393 13.04 -18.42 -3.96
N ALA A 394 11.93 -19.06 -3.59
CA ALA A 394 10.78 -18.40 -2.95
C ALA A 394 11.08 -17.82 -1.56
N ALA A 395 10.65 -16.58 -1.30
CA ALA A 395 10.96 -15.85 -0.06
C ALA A 395 10.67 -16.64 1.25
N ARG A 396 9.61 -17.46 1.26
CA ARG A 396 9.12 -18.26 2.41
C ARG A 396 9.91 -19.54 2.73
N ILE A 397 11.07 -19.76 2.11
CA ILE A 397 11.91 -20.95 2.36
C ILE A 397 13.29 -20.49 2.89
N GLY A 398 13.93 -21.27 3.76
CA GLY A 398 15.35 -21.08 4.14
C GLY A 398 15.73 -19.68 4.63
N GLY A 399 16.98 -19.27 4.42
CA GLY A 399 17.52 -17.95 4.77
C GLY A 399 17.51 -17.65 6.26
N VAL A 400 17.74 -16.38 6.60
CA VAL A 400 17.72 -15.87 7.99
C VAL A 400 16.37 -16.15 8.64
N ALA A 401 15.27 -15.97 7.92
CA ALA A 401 13.92 -16.16 8.46
C ALA A 401 13.68 -17.59 8.97
N SER A 402 14.19 -18.62 8.28
CA SER A 402 14.15 -20.00 8.79
C SER A 402 14.93 -20.14 10.09
N LYS A 403 16.11 -19.50 10.22
CA LYS A 403 16.91 -19.56 11.45
C LYS A 403 16.21 -18.86 12.62
N ILE A 404 15.52 -17.75 12.36
CA ILE A 404 14.68 -17.07 13.37
C ILE A 404 13.47 -17.96 13.74
N ASN A 405 12.86 -18.67 12.79
CA ASN A 405 11.81 -19.66 13.10
C ASN A 405 12.34 -20.79 14.00
N ASP A 406 13.50 -21.38 13.66
CA ASP A 406 14.13 -22.45 14.44
C ASP A 406 14.51 -21.98 15.86
N ALA A 407 15.08 -20.77 15.99
CA ALA A 407 15.44 -20.16 17.27
C ALA A 407 14.24 -19.89 18.19
N ARG A 408 13.02 -19.82 17.62
CA ARG A 408 11.74 -19.66 18.35
C ARG A 408 11.03 -20.98 18.63
N GLY A 409 11.64 -22.11 18.27
CA GLY A 409 11.14 -23.47 18.50
C GLY A 409 10.53 -24.15 17.27
N GLY A 410 10.43 -23.45 16.14
CA GLY A 410 9.72 -23.89 14.95
C GLY A 410 8.23 -23.50 14.95
N LEU A 411 7.59 -23.58 13.79
CA LEU A 411 6.18 -23.21 13.60
C LEU A 411 5.25 -24.09 14.44
N GLY A 412 4.22 -23.47 15.05
CA GLY A 412 3.25 -24.17 15.91
C GLY A 412 3.79 -24.67 17.26
N SER A 413 5.09 -24.51 17.54
CA SER A 413 5.67 -24.89 18.83
C SER A 413 5.31 -23.88 19.94
N SER A 414 5.31 -24.34 21.20
CA SER A 414 5.33 -23.42 22.33
C SER A 414 6.69 -22.71 22.38
N PRO A 415 6.74 -21.38 22.55
CA PRO A 415 8.01 -20.65 22.53
C PRO A 415 8.97 -21.14 23.63
N PRO A 416 10.30 -21.04 23.40
CA PRO A 416 11.28 -21.29 24.45
C PRO A 416 11.01 -20.37 25.66
N GLY A 417 11.44 -20.80 26.86
CA GLY A 417 11.04 -20.18 28.14
C GLY A 417 11.38 -18.70 28.37
N SER A 418 12.00 -18.04 27.39
CA SER A 418 11.97 -16.59 27.21
C SER A 418 11.61 -16.34 25.74
N PRO A 419 10.42 -15.80 25.41
CA PRO A 419 9.97 -15.67 24.02
C PRO A 419 10.69 -14.55 23.26
N TYR A 420 11.04 -13.44 23.92
CA TYR A 420 11.66 -12.27 23.29
C TYR A 420 13.19 -12.45 23.09
N THR A 421 13.56 -13.53 22.39
CA THR A 421 14.94 -13.94 22.12
C THR A 421 15.67 -12.99 21.17
N ARG A 422 14.99 -12.47 20.13
CA ARG A 422 15.56 -11.51 19.17
C ARG A 422 16.11 -10.28 19.89
N ASN A 423 17.22 -9.74 19.39
CA ASN A 423 17.87 -8.56 19.94
C ASN A 423 17.34 -7.28 19.27
N ILE A 424 16.03 -7.06 19.41
CA ILE A 424 15.35 -5.93 18.76
C ILE A 424 15.43 -4.70 19.66
N LYS A 425 15.82 -3.56 19.08
CA LYS A 425 16.07 -2.31 19.78
C LYS A 425 15.39 -1.11 19.13
N THR A 426 15.26 -0.03 19.89
CA THR A 426 14.86 1.30 19.41
C THR A 426 15.59 2.39 20.23
N TRP A 427 15.34 3.64 19.90
CA TRP A 427 15.65 4.82 20.70
C TRP A 427 14.34 5.63 20.85
N LYS A 428 14.25 6.59 21.78
CA LYS A 428 13.15 7.57 21.70
C LYS A 428 13.64 8.79 20.91
N ALA A 429 12.82 9.29 20.01
CA ALA A 429 13.11 10.48 19.23
C ALA A 429 13.47 11.67 20.14
N ASN A 430 14.45 12.48 19.73
CA ASN A 430 14.76 13.79 20.31
C ASN A 430 15.08 13.82 21.82
N GLN A 431 15.63 12.73 22.38
CA GLN A 431 15.99 12.62 23.79
C GLN A 431 17.43 12.07 23.97
N PRO A 432 18.28 12.70 24.80
CA PRO A 432 19.66 12.26 25.01
C PRO A 432 19.73 11.06 25.96
N PHE A 433 19.67 9.83 25.42
CA PHE A 433 19.80 8.61 26.21
C PHE A 433 21.22 8.12 26.41
N ALA A 434 21.39 7.30 27.45
CA ALA A 434 22.63 6.60 27.75
C ALA A 434 22.81 5.29 26.95
N ASP A 435 21.75 4.68 26.42
CA ASP A 435 21.80 3.56 25.46
C ASP A 435 20.46 3.37 24.71
N TYR A 436 20.46 2.47 23.72
CA TYR A 436 19.27 1.93 23.06
C TYR A 436 18.35 1.18 24.03
N LEU A 437 17.04 1.19 23.75
CA LEU A 437 16.01 0.45 24.49
C LEU A 437 15.72 -0.88 23.79
N LYS A 438 15.71 -2.00 24.51
CA LYS A 438 15.31 -3.31 23.95
C LYS A 438 13.78 -3.46 23.96
N PHE A 439 13.21 -4.01 22.89
CA PHE A 439 11.82 -4.52 22.91
C PHE A 439 11.73 -5.80 23.73
N GLY A 440 10.90 -5.77 24.77
CA GLY A 440 10.58 -6.88 25.67
C GLY A 440 9.67 -6.38 26.80
N ALA A 441 9.02 -7.27 27.54
CA ALA A 441 7.99 -6.90 28.52
C ALA A 441 8.53 -6.60 29.94
N GLY A 442 9.85 -6.76 30.15
CA GLY A 442 10.50 -6.51 31.44
C GLY A 442 10.51 -5.02 31.84
N THR A 443 10.66 -4.75 33.15
CA THR A 443 10.57 -3.42 33.79
C THR A 443 11.68 -2.41 33.44
N GLY A 444 12.41 -2.63 32.35
CA GLY A 444 13.38 -1.70 31.75
C GLY A 444 13.19 -1.51 30.25
N GLY A 445 12.10 -2.04 29.67
CA GLY A 445 11.72 -1.87 28.28
C GLY A 445 10.89 -0.61 28.02
N LEU A 446 10.29 -0.55 26.84
CA LEU A 446 9.38 0.51 26.40
C LEU A 446 8.09 0.50 27.23
N SER A 447 7.52 1.68 27.52
CA SER A 447 6.16 1.77 28.06
C SER A 447 5.09 1.80 26.95
N PRO A 448 3.80 1.63 27.29
CA PRO A 448 2.70 1.90 26.35
C PRO A 448 2.71 3.33 25.77
N ASP A 449 3.21 4.32 26.54
CA ASP A 449 3.38 5.69 26.07
C ASP A 449 4.49 5.80 25.01
N ASP A 450 5.55 4.98 25.13
CA ASP A 450 6.66 4.95 24.17
C ASP A 450 6.26 4.33 22.83
N THR A 451 5.35 3.36 22.85
CA THR A 451 4.77 2.72 21.65
C THR A 451 3.48 3.37 21.16
N TRP A 452 3.06 4.48 21.77
CA TRP A 452 1.81 5.19 21.43
C TRP A 452 0.54 4.34 21.44
N SER A 453 0.57 3.26 22.22
CA SER A 453 -0.54 2.33 22.38
C SER A 453 -1.48 2.83 23.47
N SER A 454 -2.77 2.92 23.16
CA SER A 454 -3.82 3.32 24.10
C SER A 454 -4.01 2.34 25.27
N SER A 455 -3.49 1.12 25.14
CA SER A 455 -3.56 0.09 26.17
C SER A 455 -2.28 -0.74 26.25
N PHE A 456 -2.09 -1.43 27.38
CA PHE A 456 -1.04 -2.44 27.53
C PHE A 456 -1.26 -3.64 26.58
N CYS A 457 -2.50 -3.95 26.18
CA CYS A 457 -2.75 -4.98 25.16
C CYS A 457 -2.11 -4.60 23.82
N ASP A 458 -2.30 -3.35 23.37
CA ASP A 458 -1.83 -2.91 22.05
C ASP A 458 -0.30 -2.69 22.05
N HIS A 459 0.27 -2.32 23.21
CA HIS A 459 1.71 -2.41 23.44
C HIS A 459 2.22 -3.84 23.23
N MET A 460 1.60 -4.83 23.88
CA MET A 460 2.06 -6.23 23.79
C MET A 460 1.79 -6.88 22.43
N ARG A 461 0.72 -6.48 21.73
CA ARG A 461 0.50 -6.80 20.30
C ARG A 461 1.70 -6.33 19.47
N LEU A 462 2.13 -5.08 19.68
CA LEU A 462 3.29 -4.51 18.98
C LEU A 462 4.61 -5.22 19.30
N VAL A 463 4.87 -5.50 20.58
CA VAL A 463 6.06 -6.27 20.98
C VAL A 463 6.03 -7.69 20.37
N ASN A 464 4.90 -8.39 20.43
CA ASN A 464 4.77 -9.74 19.89
C ASN A 464 5.05 -9.77 18.38
N TYR A 465 4.40 -8.90 17.62
CA TYR A 465 4.55 -8.80 16.17
C TYR A 465 5.99 -8.47 15.73
N ILE A 466 6.64 -7.51 16.38
CA ILE A 466 8.03 -7.13 16.06
C ILE A 466 8.98 -8.31 16.31
N HIS A 467 8.70 -9.14 17.32
CA HIS A 467 9.39 -10.41 17.55
C HIS A 467 8.91 -11.58 16.64
N GLY A 468 7.97 -11.30 15.74
CA GLY A 468 7.37 -12.23 14.78
C GLY A 468 6.38 -13.23 15.39
N TYR A 469 5.83 -12.99 16.56
CA TYR A 469 4.73 -13.79 17.12
C TYR A 469 3.40 -13.37 16.50
N THR A 470 2.35 -14.21 16.61
CA THR A 470 1.00 -13.72 16.31
C THR A 470 0.65 -12.57 17.24
N TYR A 471 -0.26 -11.68 16.81
CA TYR A 471 -0.62 -10.51 17.61
C TYR A 471 -1.59 -10.85 18.76
N ASP A 472 -2.22 -12.01 18.75
CA ASP A 472 -3.27 -12.37 19.72
C ASP A 472 -2.75 -12.53 21.15
N VAL A 473 -3.06 -11.53 21.99
CA VAL A 473 -2.89 -11.58 23.44
C VAL A 473 -4.24 -11.99 24.05
N SER A 474 -4.48 -13.30 24.18
CA SER A 474 -5.77 -13.85 24.62
C SER A 474 -6.16 -13.52 26.07
N ASP A 475 -5.18 -13.13 26.92
CA ASP A 475 -5.42 -12.62 28.27
C ASP A 475 -4.36 -11.57 28.65
N CYS A 476 -4.65 -10.29 28.36
CA CYS A 476 -3.76 -9.18 28.73
C CYS A 476 -3.56 -9.03 30.26
N ALA A 477 -4.49 -9.53 31.08
CA ALA A 477 -4.39 -9.42 32.55
C ALA A 477 -3.42 -10.47 33.10
N ALA A 478 -3.48 -11.72 32.61
CA ALA A 478 -2.48 -12.73 32.87
C ALA A 478 -1.10 -12.31 32.34
N CYS A 479 -1.05 -11.74 31.14
CA CYS A 479 0.16 -11.18 30.52
C CYS A 479 0.82 -10.11 31.42
N ASN A 480 0.06 -9.11 31.90
CA ASN A 480 0.55 -8.10 32.84
C ASN A 480 0.99 -8.69 34.20
N ALA A 481 0.33 -9.76 34.67
CA ALA A 481 0.65 -10.41 35.95
C ALA A 481 1.84 -11.39 35.89
N ALA A 482 2.09 -12.00 34.73
CA ALA A 482 3.15 -12.99 34.51
C ALA A 482 4.45 -12.40 33.95
N GLY A 483 4.39 -11.19 33.38
CA GLY A 483 5.47 -10.60 32.60
C GLY A 483 5.72 -11.38 31.30
N ASP A 484 6.93 -11.26 30.75
CA ASP A 484 7.32 -11.78 29.43
C ASP A 484 6.90 -13.24 29.17
N ALA A 485 6.90 -14.09 30.20
CA ALA A 485 6.61 -15.52 30.08
C ALA A 485 5.13 -15.87 29.87
N GLY A 486 4.20 -14.94 30.09
CA GLY A 486 2.75 -15.15 29.91
C GLY A 486 2.13 -14.41 28.72
N CYS A 487 2.92 -13.64 27.97
CA CYS A 487 2.43 -12.72 26.94
C CYS A 487 2.63 -13.18 25.49
N ALA A 488 3.50 -14.16 25.24
CA ALA A 488 3.86 -14.57 23.89
C ALA A 488 2.96 -15.71 23.39
N PRO A 489 2.20 -15.48 22.30
CA PRO A 489 1.40 -16.52 21.67
C PRO A 489 2.26 -17.38 20.73
N VAL A 490 1.60 -18.12 19.85
CA VAL A 490 2.22 -18.98 18.84
C VAL A 490 3.15 -18.15 17.94
N ALA A 491 4.28 -18.73 17.52
CA ALA A 491 5.16 -18.10 16.53
C ALA A 491 4.38 -17.86 15.22
N ASN A 492 4.41 -16.63 14.67
CA ASN A 492 3.87 -16.38 13.33
C ASN A 492 4.64 -17.23 12.32
N ALA A 493 3.96 -17.61 11.23
CA ALA A 493 4.54 -18.31 10.10
C ALA A 493 5.84 -17.66 9.60
N TRP A 494 5.95 -16.33 9.68
CA TRP A 494 7.12 -15.60 9.19
C TRP A 494 7.54 -14.42 10.09
N PRO A 495 8.85 -14.21 10.37
CA PRO A 495 9.32 -13.20 11.32
C PRO A 495 9.93 -11.92 10.72
N ILE A 496 10.17 -11.87 9.40
CA ILE A 496 10.88 -10.77 8.71
C ILE A 496 9.95 -10.12 7.68
N GLY A 497 9.89 -8.79 7.66
CA GLY A 497 9.14 -8.02 6.66
C GLY A 497 9.86 -7.92 5.32
N ALA A 498 9.12 -7.68 4.24
CA ALA A 498 9.68 -7.50 2.91
C ALA A 498 10.75 -6.39 2.87
N SER A 499 11.87 -6.65 2.18
CA SER A 499 12.89 -5.62 1.87
C SER A 499 12.60 -5.04 0.49
N VAL A 500 11.60 -4.17 0.41
CA VAL A 500 11.23 -3.44 -0.81
C VAL A 500 12.04 -2.15 -0.87
N ASP A 501 12.57 -1.83 -2.06
CA ASP A 501 13.36 -0.61 -2.36
C ASP A 501 14.52 -0.31 -1.38
N SER A 502 14.90 -1.32 -0.58
CA SER A 502 15.89 -1.22 0.50
C SER A 502 17.07 -2.18 0.25
N PRO A 503 18.03 -1.79 -0.61
CA PRO A 503 19.25 -2.56 -0.87
C PRO A 503 19.95 -2.98 0.42
N THR A 504 20.34 -4.25 0.45
CA THR A 504 21.18 -4.76 1.54
C THR A 504 22.59 -4.18 1.40
N VAL A 505 23.25 -3.86 2.51
CA VAL A 505 24.65 -3.40 2.51
C VAL A 505 25.53 -4.32 3.36
N LEU A 506 26.77 -4.52 2.92
CA LEU A 506 27.77 -5.33 3.64
C LEU A 506 28.77 -4.43 4.35
N VAL A 507 28.74 -4.48 5.68
CA VAL A 507 29.67 -3.80 6.58
C VAL A 507 30.80 -4.77 6.92
N LYS A 508 32.06 -4.41 6.65
CA LYS A 508 33.20 -5.33 6.76
C LYS A 508 34.21 -4.83 7.79
N TYR A 509 34.68 -5.71 8.68
CA TYR A 509 35.79 -5.48 9.63
C TYR A 509 36.99 -6.42 9.37
N ALA A 510 36.90 -7.24 8.33
CA ALA A 510 37.99 -8.07 7.84
C ALA A 510 37.91 -8.20 6.31
N ALA A 511 39.04 -8.54 5.69
CA ALA A 511 39.11 -8.86 4.26
C ALA A 511 38.29 -10.12 3.89
N ASP A 512 38.09 -11.03 4.84
CA ASP A 512 37.37 -12.29 4.67
C ASP A 512 36.21 -12.40 5.67
N CYS A 513 35.00 -12.41 5.11
CA CYS A 513 33.72 -12.54 5.82
C CYS A 513 33.36 -13.99 6.14
N GLU A 514 34.11 -14.98 5.62
CA GLU A 514 33.67 -16.36 5.50
C GLU A 514 34.36 -17.34 6.44
N SER A 515 35.34 -16.87 7.23
CA SER A 515 36.11 -17.73 8.14
C SER A 515 35.70 -17.63 9.61
N ALA A 516 34.88 -16.66 10.01
CA ALA A 516 34.29 -16.56 11.35
C ALA A 516 33.20 -15.48 11.43
N SER A 517 32.24 -15.67 12.34
CA SER A 517 31.29 -14.63 12.76
C SER A 517 31.98 -13.41 13.39
N GLY A 518 31.26 -12.29 13.41
CA GLY A 518 31.72 -11.00 13.96
C GLY A 518 32.69 -10.25 13.06
N ARG A 519 32.80 -10.66 11.79
CA ARG A 519 33.76 -10.08 10.81
C ARG A 519 33.11 -9.22 9.75
N CYS A 520 31.92 -9.58 9.32
CA CYS A 520 31.13 -8.81 8.38
C CYS A 520 29.65 -8.95 8.73
N PHE A 521 28.89 -7.89 8.53
CA PHE A 521 27.48 -7.83 8.81
C PHE A 521 26.71 -7.36 7.57
N LEU A 522 25.56 -7.96 7.34
CA LEU A 522 24.60 -7.51 6.35
C LEU A 522 23.58 -6.63 7.06
N VAL A 523 23.17 -5.55 6.41
CA VAL A 523 22.19 -4.62 6.96
C VAL A 523 21.11 -4.35 5.91
N THR A 524 19.85 -4.55 6.27
CA THR A 524 18.70 -4.54 5.36
C THR A 524 17.54 -3.80 6.01
N GLY A 525 16.92 -2.85 5.31
CA GLY A 525 15.66 -2.23 5.75
C GLY A 525 14.45 -3.08 5.37
N THR A 526 13.40 -3.07 6.18
CA THR A 526 12.18 -3.84 5.93
C THR A 526 10.90 -3.04 6.12
N LEU A 527 9.88 -3.41 5.35
CA LEU A 527 8.49 -2.98 5.52
C LEU A 527 7.85 -3.46 6.84
N GLY A 528 8.56 -4.25 7.65
CA GLY A 528 8.19 -4.49 9.06
C GLY A 528 8.57 -3.34 10.00
N GLY A 529 9.17 -2.26 9.50
CA GLY A 529 9.64 -1.14 10.30
C GLY A 529 10.99 -1.39 10.98
N THR A 530 11.74 -2.38 10.52
CA THR A 530 13.05 -2.77 11.08
C THR A 530 14.19 -2.48 10.10
N LEU A 531 15.32 -2.04 10.64
CA LEU A 531 16.64 -2.20 10.04
C LEU A 531 17.27 -3.45 10.68
N GLU A 532 17.33 -4.56 9.94
CA GLU A 532 17.83 -5.84 10.45
C GLU A 532 19.32 -6.02 10.13
N ILE A 533 20.06 -6.63 11.06
CA ILE A 533 21.51 -6.80 11.01
C ILE A 533 21.85 -8.27 11.22
N TYR A 534 22.45 -8.89 10.22
CA TYR A 534 22.80 -10.31 10.20
C TYR A 534 24.31 -10.53 10.14
N ASP A 535 24.83 -11.55 10.83
CA ASP A 535 26.21 -12.00 10.67
C ASP A 535 26.40 -12.66 9.30
N ALA A 536 27.27 -12.13 8.45
CA ALA A 536 27.39 -12.58 7.07
C ALA A 536 27.89 -14.03 6.94
N TYR A 537 28.65 -14.51 7.94
CA TYR A 537 29.14 -15.88 8.00
C TYR A 537 28.00 -16.86 8.35
N SER A 538 27.36 -16.68 9.51
CA SER A 538 26.39 -17.63 10.02
C SER A 538 24.96 -17.43 9.51
N GLY A 539 24.59 -16.21 9.12
CA GLY A 539 23.20 -15.83 8.84
C GLY A 539 22.35 -15.67 10.12
N ASP A 540 22.98 -15.55 11.29
CA ASP A 540 22.27 -15.27 12.53
C ASP A 540 21.94 -13.76 12.62
N GLU A 541 20.71 -13.43 13.04
CA GLU A 541 20.34 -12.06 13.40
C GLU A 541 21.10 -11.63 14.66
N VAL A 542 21.90 -10.57 14.53
CA VAL A 542 22.69 -10.01 15.63
C VAL A 542 21.91 -8.90 16.35
N ALA A 543 21.17 -8.09 15.58
CA ALA A 543 20.27 -7.07 16.07
C ALA A 543 19.24 -6.72 15.01
N ALA A 544 18.09 -6.19 15.45
CA ALA A 544 17.18 -5.45 14.59
C ALA A 544 16.85 -4.12 15.26
N ILE A 545 16.65 -3.07 14.47
CA ILE A 545 16.45 -1.72 14.97
C ILE A 545 15.17 -1.13 14.41
N VAL A 546 14.24 -0.74 15.28
CA VAL A 546 13.04 0.02 14.92
C VAL A 546 13.32 1.50 15.18
N PRO A 547 13.22 2.40 14.18
CA PRO A 547 13.26 3.83 14.40
C PRO A 547 12.21 4.29 15.43
N GLY A 548 12.61 5.13 16.37
CA GLY A 548 11.75 5.61 17.46
C GLY A 548 10.57 6.44 16.95
N GLU A 549 10.75 7.04 15.78
CA GLU A 549 9.86 7.94 15.09
C GLU A 549 8.69 7.19 14.43
N LEU A 550 8.88 5.91 14.08
CA LEU A 550 7.79 5.00 13.69
C LEU A 550 6.92 4.55 14.89
N LEU A 551 7.47 4.60 16.11
CA LEU A 551 6.73 4.31 17.35
C LEU A 551 5.96 5.54 17.85
N ASN A 552 6.57 6.72 17.77
CA ASN A 552 6.01 7.99 18.25
C ASN A 552 6.36 9.15 17.29
N PRO A 553 5.52 9.42 16.28
CA PRO A 553 5.83 10.40 15.23
C PRO A 553 5.56 11.86 15.60
N MET A 554 4.93 12.18 16.74
CA MET A 554 4.76 13.59 17.18
C MET A 554 5.92 14.11 18.03
N GLY A 555 6.86 13.22 18.42
CA GLY A 555 7.86 13.52 19.44
C GLY A 555 7.25 13.66 20.85
N ALA A 556 8.08 13.47 21.87
CA ALA A 556 7.61 13.50 23.26
C ALA A 556 7.35 14.94 23.77
N GLY A 557 6.13 15.45 23.54
CA GLY A 557 5.55 16.53 24.37
C GLY A 557 5.17 17.86 23.69
N SER A 558 5.26 17.96 22.36
CA SER A 558 4.92 19.17 21.59
C SER A 558 3.62 19.00 20.80
N GLY A 559 2.51 19.55 21.32
CA GLY A 559 1.16 19.37 20.77
C GLY A 559 0.83 20.14 19.48
N ALA A 560 1.77 20.23 18.53
CA ALA A 560 1.60 20.92 17.25
C ALA A 560 2.62 20.47 16.17
N VAL A 561 3.17 19.26 16.25
CA VAL A 561 4.18 18.75 15.31
C VAL A 561 3.54 17.95 14.18
N THR A 562 3.90 18.24 12.93
CA THR A 562 3.50 17.44 11.76
C THR A 562 4.10 16.04 11.89
N PRO A 563 3.31 14.94 11.77
CA PRO A 563 3.82 13.59 11.91
C PRO A 563 5.00 13.31 10.97
N ILE A 564 6.12 12.87 11.52
CA ILE A 564 7.35 12.68 10.73
C ILE A 564 7.35 11.31 10.03
N ALA A 565 6.85 10.28 10.70
CA ALA A 565 6.37 9.07 10.05
C ALA A 565 4.96 9.31 9.51
N ASN A 566 4.70 8.85 8.29
CA ASN A 566 3.38 8.93 7.66
C ASN A 566 2.40 7.92 8.26
N ASP A 567 2.91 6.82 8.81
CA ASP A 567 2.16 5.66 9.26
C ASP A 567 2.74 5.16 10.61
N TYR A 568 1.89 4.92 11.62
CA TYR A 568 2.34 4.46 12.94
C TYR A 568 2.62 2.95 12.90
N LEU A 569 3.72 2.50 13.52
CA LEU A 569 4.03 1.07 13.57
C LEU A 569 3.04 0.28 14.43
N ARG A 570 2.39 0.91 15.41
CA ARG A 570 1.29 0.30 16.18
C ARG A 570 0.10 -0.08 15.28
N ASP A 571 -0.10 0.63 14.17
CA ASP A 571 -1.25 0.43 13.28
C ASP A 571 -0.99 -0.72 12.30
N ILE A 572 0.13 -1.45 12.41
CA ILE A 572 0.50 -2.54 11.51
C ILE A 572 -0.44 -3.76 11.59
N TYR A 573 -1.26 -3.87 12.63
CA TYR A 573 -2.39 -4.83 12.72
C TYR A 573 -3.56 -4.43 11.83
N SER A 574 -3.73 -3.12 11.61
CA SER A 574 -4.72 -2.54 10.71
C SER A 574 -4.11 -2.26 9.33
N GLN A 575 -3.01 -2.94 8.95
CA GLN A 575 -2.54 -2.97 7.57
C GLN A 575 -3.75 -3.22 6.68
N PRO A 576 -4.05 -2.32 5.74
CA PRO A 576 -5.29 -2.41 5.00
C PRO A 576 -5.41 -3.77 4.32
N ASN A 577 -6.61 -4.32 4.38
CA ASN A 577 -7.02 -5.31 3.41
C ASN A 577 -7.12 -4.63 2.02
N LEU A 578 -7.40 -5.42 0.99
CA LEU A 578 -7.30 -5.09 -0.44
C LEU A 578 -7.71 -3.68 -0.93
N ASP A 579 -8.56 -2.97 -0.20
CA ASP A 579 -9.08 -1.67 -0.60
C ASP A 579 -8.06 -0.51 -0.42
N ALA A 580 -6.94 -0.72 0.28
CA ALA A 580 -5.89 0.29 0.43
C ALA A 580 -4.45 -0.28 0.34
N PRO A 581 -3.49 0.53 -0.12
CA PRO A 581 -2.11 0.08 -0.33
C PRO A 581 -1.42 -0.26 0.99
N VAL A 582 -0.55 -1.28 0.96
CA VAL A 582 0.31 -1.67 2.08
C VAL A 582 1.04 -0.44 2.63
N ARG A 583 1.03 -0.28 3.96
CA ARG A 583 1.82 0.76 4.62
C ARG A 583 3.29 0.37 4.62
N PHE A 584 4.12 1.30 4.16
CA PHE A 584 5.56 1.19 4.11
C PHE A 584 6.16 1.85 5.37
N TYR A 585 7.30 1.36 5.86
CA TYR A 585 7.87 1.82 7.14
C TYR A 585 9.38 2.12 7.06
N VAL A 586 10.23 1.10 6.85
CA VAL A 586 11.63 1.30 6.46
C VAL A 586 11.77 0.80 5.02
N ASP A 587 11.65 1.74 4.11
CA ASP A 587 11.47 1.52 2.67
C ASP A 587 12.44 2.37 1.82
N GLY A 588 13.31 3.14 2.48
CA GLY A 588 14.42 3.83 1.83
C GLY A 588 15.64 2.93 1.70
N GLY A 589 16.49 3.24 0.71
CA GLY A 589 17.70 2.45 0.47
C GLY A 589 18.77 2.66 1.53
N VAL A 590 19.25 1.55 2.10
CA VAL A 590 20.40 1.54 3.02
C VAL A 590 21.68 1.80 2.23
N ARG A 591 22.58 2.57 2.83
CA ARG A 591 23.88 2.96 2.27
C ARG A 591 24.94 2.87 3.35
N LEU A 592 26.11 2.32 3.01
CA LEU A 592 27.32 2.41 3.82
C LEU A 592 28.18 3.54 3.28
N TYR A 593 28.53 4.50 4.13
CA TYR A 593 29.69 5.36 3.93
C TYR A 593 30.88 4.78 4.70
N HIS A 594 32.04 4.72 4.05
CA HIS A 594 33.30 4.23 4.62
C HIS A 594 34.45 5.10 4.08
N ASP A 595 35.12 5.81 4.98
CA ASP A 595 36.38 6.52 4.73
C ASP A 595 37.54 5.53 4.84
N ASP A 596 37.77 4.78 3.76
CA ASP A 596 38.86 3.81 3.63
C ASP A 596 40.21 4.51 3.37
N GLN A 597 40.76 5.14 4.41
CA GLN A 597 41.98 5.96 4.32
C GLN A 597 43.22 5.19 3.85
N ASN A 598 43.22 3.85 3.90
CA ASN A 598 44.36 3.02 3.52
C ASN A 598 44.11 2.11 2.29
N GLY A 599 42.87 2.03 1.79
CA GLY A 599 42.47 1.32 0.58
C GLY A 599 42.35 -0.21 0.75
N ASN A 600 42.03 -0.69 1.96
CA ASN A 600 41.96 -2.13 2.25
C ASN A 600 40.56 -2.76 2.07
N GLY A 601 39.50 -1.94 2.02
CA GLY A 601 38.11 -2.34 1.88
C GLY A 601 37.44 -3.00 3.10
N TYR A 602 37.90 -2.72 4.33
CA TYR A 602 37.30 -3.11 5.61
C TYR A 602 37.61 -2.10 6.73
N ILE A 603 36.62 -1.82 7.56
CA ILE A 603 36.63 -0.79 8.60
C ILE A 603 37.63 -1.13 9.70
N ASP A 604 38.65 -0.29 9.88
CA ASP A 604 39.65 -0.40 10.95
C ASP A 604 39.67 0.80 11.92
N GLY A 605 40.49 0.70 12.97
CA GLY A 605 40.54 1.69 14.06
C GLY A 605 41.07 3.08 13.70
N SER A 606 41.47 3.31 12.46
CA SER A 606 41.87 4.61 11.92
C SER A 606 40.80 5.26 11.03
N GLU A 607 39.73 4.55 10.72
CA GLU A 607 38.76 4.90 9.68
C GLU A 607 37.40 5.31 10.26
N SER A 608 36.61 6.05 9.48
CA SER A 608 35.23 6.38 9.82
C SER A 608 34.26 5.61 8.92
N ALA A 609 33.15 5.13 9.49
CA ALA A 609 32.11 4.48 8.72
C ALA A 609 30.74 4.68 9.37
N ASN A 610 29.72 4.85 8.53
CA ASN A 610 28.37 5.19 8.90
C ASN A 610 27.36 4.44 8.02
N ILE A 611 26.38 3.80 8.63
CA ILE A 611 25.17 3.34 7.93
C ILE A 611 24.24 4.55 7.82
N ILE A 612 23.66 4.77 6.64
CA ILE A 612 22.69 5.83 6.35
C ILE A 612 21.49 5.17 5.68
N PHE A 613 20.28 5.44 6.15
CA PHE A 613 19.04 4.94 5.55
C PHE A 613 17.92 5.95 5.75
N SER A 614 16.86 5.82 4.98
CA SER A 614 15.67 6.68 5.06
C SER A 614 14.42 5.86 5.35
N LEU A 615 13.37 6.49 5.87
CA LEU A 615 12.08 5.82 6.04
C LEU A 615 11.38 5.53 4.69
N GLY A 616 11.81 6.14 3.58
CA GLY A 616 11.22 5.91 2.26
C GLY A 616 9.78 6.42 2.23
N ARG A 617 8.83 5.59 1.80
CA ARG A 617 7.39 5.89 1.91
C ARG A 617 6.90 6.02 3.37
N GLY A 618 7.60 5.44 4.33
CA GLY A 618 7.18 5.43 5.75
C GLY A 618 7.33 6.76 6.48
N GLY A 619 8.10 7.71 5.93
CA GLY A 619 8.27 9.01 6.58
C GLY A 619 9.36 9.88 5.95
N ARG A 620 9.56 11.04 6.59
CA ARG A 620 10.34 12.16 6.03
C ARG A 620 11.75 12.28 6.61
N GLU A 621 12.30 11.15 7.07
CA GLU A 621 13.54 11.10 7.84
C GLU A 621 14.66 10.33 7.15
N THR A 622 15.89 10.82 7.38
CA THR A 622 17.13 10.09 7.12
C THR A 622 17.85 9.86 8.43
N ILE A 623 18.27 8.64 8.70
CA ILE A 623 18.91 8.22 9.95
C ILE A 623 20.33 7.76 9.63
N LEU A 624 21.30 8.29 10.40
CA LEU A 624 22.70 7.87 10.37
C LEU A 624 23.04 7.10 11.65
N ILE A 625 23.71 5.94 11.52
CA ILE A 625 24.23 5.14 12.63
C ILE A 625 25.74 4.96 12.41
N PRO A 626 26.60 5.49 13.31
CA PRO A 626 28.04 5.24 13.24
C PRO A 626 28.35 3.76 13.43
N VAL A 627 29.22 3.21 12.60
CA VAL A 627 29.68 1.80 12.64
C VAL A 627 31.20 1.77 12.62
N ARG A 628 31.79 2.28 13.71
CA ARG A 628 33.25 2.38 13.89
C ARG A 628 33.87 1.03 14.26
N ALA A 629 35.19 0.94 14.18
CA ALA A 629 35.93 -0.27 14.55
C ALA A 629 35.56 -0.81 15.94
N GLY A 630 35.29 -2.11 16.00
CA GLY A 630 34.80 -2.78 17.22
C GLY A 630 33.28 -2.90 17.30
N PHE A 631 32.53 -2.39 16.32
CA PHE A 631 31.13 -2.78 16.13
C PHE A 631 31.02 -4.28 15.88
N ASP A 632 30.23 -4.95 16.72
CA ASP A 632 29.99 -6.39 16.75
C ASP A 632 28.65 -6.78 16.11
N GLY A 633 28.06 -5.87 15.32
CA GLY A 633 26.71 -6.00 14.76
C GLY A 633 25.59 -5.53 15.71
N ASN A 634 25.92 -5.21 16.97
CA ASN A 634 24.95 -4.89 18.01
C ASN A 634 25.11 -3.43 18.49
N PRO A 635 24.40 -2.46 17.91
CA PRO A 635 24.65 -1.05 18.18
C PRO A 635 24.35 -0.68 19.63
N THR A 636 25.24 0.09 20.24
CA THR A 636 25.11 0.68 21.58
C THR A 636 25.66 2.10 21.60
N VAL A 637 25.10 2.96 22.44
CA VAL A 637 25.61 4.33 22.64
C VAL A 637 27.01 4.28 23.29
N ALA A 638 27.28 3.29 24.14
CA ALA A 638 28.58 3.14 24.80
C ALA A 638 29.73 2.82 23.82
N ALA A 639 29.44 2.19 22.68
CA ALA A 639 30.39 1.96 21.59
C ALA A 639 30.51 3.15 20.61
N GLY A 640 29.69 4.20 20.79
CA GLY A 640 29.64 5.38 19.92
C GLY A 640 28.66 5.25 18.75
N ASN A 641 27.84 4.20 18.70
CA ASN A 641 26.89 3.90 17.62
C ASN A 641 25.51 4.54 17.86
N GLN A 642 25.46 5.70 18.51
CA GLN A 642 24.17 6.38 18.77
C GLN A 642 23.58 6.89 17.44
N PRO A 643 22.28 6.69 17.18
CA PRO A 643 21.66 7.17 15.95
C PRO A 643 21.63 8.70 15.91
N ARG A 644 21.62 9.23 14.70
CA ARG A 644 21.54 10.65 14.37
C ARG A 644 20.41 10.81 13.36
N VAL A 645 19.29 11.37 13.81
CA VAL A 645 18.07 11.51 12.99
C VAL A 645 18.06 12.89 12.36
N LEU A 646 17.86 12.93 11.04
CA LEU A 646 17.50 14.12 10.31
C LEU A 646 16.00 14.05 9.99
N ALA A 647 15.26 15.05 10.46
CA ALA A 647 13.83 15.19 10.25
C ALA A 647 13.46 16.64 9.88
N PRO A 648 12.30 16.89 9.26
CA PRO A 648 11.64 18.19 9.36
C PRO A 648 11.37 18.50 10.84
N PHE A 649 11.87 19.65 11.32
CA PHE A 649 11.65 20.11 12.71
C PHE A 649 10.73 21.34 12.70
N ASP A 650 9.64 21.31 13.48
CA ASP A 650 8.66 22.39 13.61
C ASP A 650 9.08 23.56 14.53
N GLU A 651 10.38 23.81 14.68
CA GLU A 651 10.82 25.12 15.19
C GLU A 651 10.49 26.20 14.15
N PRO A 652 9.98 27.37 14.60
CA PRO A 652 8.89 28.07 13.93
C PRO A 652 9.14 28.40 12.45
N ALA A 653 8.52 27.62 11.56
CA ALA A 653 8.40 27.80 10.10
C ALA A 653 9.71 28.00 9.29
N ASP A 654 10.88 27.96 9.93
CA ASP A 654 12.14 28.48 9.36
C ASP A 654 13.25 27.42 9.24
N THR A 655 12.97 26.14 9.57
CA THR A 655 13.97 25.06 9.42
C THR A 655 14.19 24.71 7.96
N ALA A 656 15.45 24.50 7.56
CA ALA A 656 15.79 24.18 6.17
C ALA A 656 15.10 22.90 5.66
N TYR A 657 14.77 21.99 6.58
CA TYR A 657 14.25 20.65 6.32
C TYR A 657 12.71 20.58 6.24
N VAL A 658 11.99 21.69 6.39
CA VAL A 658 10.51 21.72 6.29
C VAL A 658 9.99 21.30 4.90
N HIS A 659 10.86 21.25 3.88
CA HIS A 659 10.54 20.74 2.54
C HIS A 659 10.97 19.29 2.30
N LEU A 660 11.49 18.58 3.32
CA LEU A 660 11.62 17.13 3.22
C LEU A 660 10.21 16.52 3.18
N GLN A 661 10.04 15.56 2.29
CA GLN A 661 8.85 14.77 2.05
C GLN A 661 9.25 13.29 2.15
N ASP A 662 8.53 12.38 1.51
CA ASP A 662 8.82 10.95 1.66
C ASP A 662 10.16 10.61 0.97
N LEU A 663 11.18 10.21 1.75
CA LEU A 663 12.57 10.15 1.29
C LEU A 663 12.92 8.83 0.60
N TRP A 664 12.27 8.56 -0.54
CA TRP A 664 12.38 7.33 -1.34
C TRP A 664 13.78 7.17 -1.96
N ALA A 665 14.32 8.28 -2.44
CA ALA A 665 15.65 8.34 -3.01
C ALA A 665 16.71 7.91 -1.99
N SER A 666 17.52 6.91 -2.33
CA SER A 666 18.72 6.58 -1.55
C SER A 666 19.64 7.81 -1.45
N PRO A 667 20.18 8.14 -0.27
CA PRO A 667 21.15 9.21 -0.13
C PRO A 667 22.47 8.86 -0.82
N ALA A 668 23.13 9.83 -1.46
CA ALA A 668 24.41 9.66 -2.13
C ALA A 668 25.54 10.32 -1.32
N SER A 669 26.49 9.53 -0.82
CA SER A 669 27.71 10.03 -0.18
C SER A 669 28.77 10.48 -1.20
N SER A 670 29.72 11.35 -0.83
CA SER A 670 30.89 11.74 -1.64
C SER A 670 31.90 12.54 -0.80
N GLU A 671 33.06 12.91 -1.35
CA GLU A 671 33.92 13.96 -0.77
C GLU A 671 33.65 15.32 -1.44
N LEU A 672 33.18 16.31 -0.68
CA LEU A 672 32.94 17.66 -1.16
C LEU A 672 34.15 18.57 -0.92
N ARG A 673 34.56 19.34 -1.92
CA ARG A 673 35.43 20.50 -1.70
C ARG A 673 34.61 21.79 -1.52
N ILE A 674 34.65 22.36 -0.32
CA ILE A 674 33.97 23.61 0.04
C ILE A 674 34.90 24.50 0.87
N SER A 675 34.92 25.81 0.60
CA SER A 675 35.78 26.79 1.30
C SER A 675 37.27 26.40 1.39
N GLY A 676 37.75 25.64 0.40
CA GLY A 676 39.13 25.14 0.32
C GLY A 676 39.42 23.86 1.10
N GLN A 677 38.51 23.39 1.96
CA GLN A 677 38.58 22.10 2.66
C GLN A 677 37.91 21.00 1.85
N THR A 678 38.39 19.76 1.96
CA THR A 678 37.64 18.57 1.56
C THR A 678 36.93 18.03 2.80
N ARG A 679 35.66 17.64 2.67
CA ARG A 679 34.80 17.11 3.74
C ARG A 679 34.00 15.92 3.21
N PRO A 680 33.78 14.86 4.00
CA PRO A 680 32.87 13.80 3.62
C PRO A 680 31.44 14.33 3.71
N VAL A 681 30.62 14.07 2.69
CA VAL A 681 29.24 14.57 2.61
C VAL A 681 28.25 13.51 2.18
N VAL A 682 26.98 13.80 2.44
CA VAL A 682 25.82 13.09 1.93
C VAL A 682 24.83 14.04 1.28
N GLY A 683 24.26 13.62 0.16
CA GLY A 683 23.31 14.34 -0.66
C GLY A 683 22.01 13.60 -0.86
N PHE A 684 20.88 14.31 -0.78
CA PHE A 684 19.55 13.78 -1.08
C PHE A 684 18.63 14.89 -1.58
N GLY A 685 17.64 14.52 -2.38
CA GLY A 685 16.57 15.42 -2.81
C GLY A 685 15.56 15.69 -1.70
N SER A 686 14.57 16.53 -2.00
CA SER A 686 13.44 16.81 -1.10
C SER A 686 12.58 15.58 -0.80
N GLY A 687 12.71 14.50 -1.57
CA GLY A 687 11.80 13.36 -1.54
C GLY A 687 10.50 13.64 -2.28
N HIS A 688 9.61 12.66 -2.19
CA HIS A 688 8.37 12.54 -2.93
C HIS A 688 7.17 13.11 -2.15
N MET A 689 6.28 13.86 -2.83
CA MET A 689 5.04 14.38 -2.25
C MET A 689 3.85 13.45 -2.46
N ARG A 690 3.44 12.69 -1.43
CA ARG A 690 2.31 11.72 -1.44
C ARG A 690 0.99 12.28 -2.01
N SER A 691 0.78 13.60 -1.97
CA SER A 691 -0.38 14.26 -2.61
C SER A 691 -0.40 14.18 -4.14
N LEU A 692 0.73 13.88 -4.78
CA LEU A 692 0.84 13.61 -6.22
C LEU A 692 0.46 12.17 -6.60
N ASP A 693 0.18 11.30 -5.63
CA ASP A 693 -0.19 9.89 -5.84
C ASP A 693 -1.69 9.74 -6.09
N ALA A 694 -2.50 10.63 -5.55
CA ALA A 694 -3.95 10.53 -5.62
C ALA A 694 -4.44 10.61 -7.09
N PRO A 695 -5.24 9.63 -7.58
CA PRO A 695 -5.67 9.56 -8.98
C PRO A 695 -6.57 10.73 -9.42
N ARG A 696 -7.01 11.58 -8.50
CA ARG A 696 -7.83 12.78 -8.77
C ARG A 696 -7.18 14.11 -8.36
N ALA A 697 -5.90 14.13 -7.96
CA ALA A 697 -5.21 15.36 -7.55
C ALA A 697 -5.06 16.35 -8.71
N ARG A 698 -6.02 17.28 -8.85
CA ARG A 698 -5.86 18.44 -9.72
C ARG A 698 -4.84 19.38 -9.10
N MET A 699 -3.60 19.38 -9.61
CA MET A 699 -2.66 20.46 -9.30
C MET A 699 -3.33 21.81 -9.64
N GLY A 700 -3.50 22.68 -8.64
CA GLY A 700 -4.25 23.92 -8.77
C GLY A 700 -3.72 24.79 -9.90
N GLY A 701 -4.51 24.96 -10.96
CA GLY A 701 -4.09 25.55 -12.24
C GLY A 701 -3.86 27.07 -12.25
N SER A 702 -3.36 27.64 -11.16
CA SER A 702 -3.08 29.08 -11.02
C SER A 702 -1.61 29.34 -10.69
N LEU A 703 -0.72 29.09 -11.65
CA LEU A 703 0.61 29.68 -11.64
C LEU A 703 0.52 31.19 -11.95
N PRO A 704 1.23 32.06 -11.21
CA PRO A 704 1.15 33.50 -11.42
C PRO A 704 1.92 33.93 -12.69
N LEU A 705 1.18 34.21 -13.77
CA LEU A 705 1.70 34.86 -14.98
C LEU A 705 2.09 36.33 -14.69
N MET A 706 3.29 36.55 -14.14
CA MET A 706 3.86 37.91 -14.03
C MET A 706 4.37 38.39 -15.40
N SER A 707 3.50 39.09 -16.13
CA SER A 707 3.87 39.70 -17.42
C SER A 707 4.85 40.87 -17.25
N HIS A 708 5.98 40.80 -17.96
CA HIS A 708 6.99 41.86 -17.95
C HIS A 708 6.60 42.98 -18.93
N ALA A 709 6.22 44.15 -18.41
CA ALA A 709 5.76 45.27 -19.24
C ALA A 709 6.93 46.00 -19.94
N GLN A 710 6.91 46.03 -21.28
CA GLN A 710 7.66 46.98 -22.12
C GLN A 710 6.66 48.03 -22.67
N PRO A 711 6.98 49.34 -22.66
CA PRO A 711 5.95 50.37 -22.84
C PRO A 711 5.67 50.77 -24.30
N ASN A 712 4.37 51.01 -24.55
CA ASN A 712 3.78 51.90 -25.56
C ASN A 712 3.95 51.59 -27.07
N PHE A 713 2.82 51.26 -27.71
CA PHE A 713 2.33 52.07 -28.85
C PHE A 713 0.78 52.10 -28.88
N VAL A 714 0.22 53.29 -29.15
CA VAL A 714 -1.23 53.57 -29.18
C VAL A 714 -1.78 53.46 -30.61
N SER A 715 -2.94 52.82 -30.83
CA SER A 715 -3.79 53.10 -32.00
C SER A 715 -5.25 52.60 -31.92
N VAL A 716 -6.18 53.54 -31.68
CA VAL A 716 -7.45 53.78 -32.43
C VAL A 716 -8.44 52.62 -32.71
N ILE A 717 -9.61 52.72 -32.04
CA ILE A 717 -10.96 52.21 -32.39
C ILE A 717 -11.47 52.94 -33.67
N PRO A 718 -12.14 52.31 -34.68
CA PRO A 718 -13.61 52.13 -34.56
C PRO A 718 -14.38 51.05 -35.38
N ASP A 719 -15.64 50.91 -34.94
CA ASP A 719 -16.88 50.56 -35.65
C ASP A 719 -17.28 49.09 -35.97
N GLY A 720 -18.37 48.65 -35.30
CA GLY A 720 -19.65 48.46 -36.00
C GLY A 720 -20.29 47.06 -36.00
N GLY A 721 -21.52 46.92 -35.48
CA GLY A 721 -22.36 45.73 -35.70
C GLY A 721 -23.55 45.56 -34.74
N LEU A 722 -24.76 45.94 -35.17
CA LEU A 722 -26.01 45.80 -34.41
C LEU A 722 -26.85 44.59 -34.87
N ALA A 723 -27.82 44.20 -34.02
CA ALA A 723 -29.08 43.49 -34.34
C ALA A 723 -29.01 41.96 -34.62
N SER A 724 -30.10 41.17 -34.54
CA SER A 724 -31.33 41.17 -33.71
C SER A 724 -32.19 39.93 -34.07
N GLY A 725 -33.20 39.58 -33.26
CA GLY A 725 -34.46 39.00 -33.78
C GLY A 725 -34.79 37.54 -33.44
N CYS A 726 -36.06 37.30 -33.12
CA CYS A 726 -36.60 36.01 -32.66
C CYS A 726 -37.30 35.18 -33.76
N ALA A 727 -37.38 33.87 -33.48
CA ALA A 727 -38.52 32.96 -33.72
C ALA A 727 -38.96 32.52 -35.14
N ALA A 728 -38.80 31.22 -35.38
CA ALA A 728 -39.62 30.33 -36.22
C ALA A 728 -39.31 28.87 -35.79
N PHE A 729 -40.15 27.84 -35.88
CA PHE A 729 -41.62 27.68 -35.97
C PHE A 729 -41.93 26.20 -35.60
N MET A 730 -43.10 25.88 -35.03
CA MET A 730 -43.41 24.51 -34.54
C MET A 730 -43.92 23.54 -35.62
N GLN A 731 -43.63 22.24 -35.47
CA GLN A 731 -44.60 21.13 -35.27
C GLN A 731 -44.15 19.79 -35.88
N ALA A 732 -44.07 18.75 -35.03
CA ALA A 732 -44.36 17.36 -35.39
C ALA A 732 -44.85 16.53 -34.17
N ASN A 733 -46.17 16.34 -34.08
CA ASN A 733 -46.83 15.11 -33.59
C ASN A 733 -46.87 14.73 -32.08
N GLY A 734 -47.27 15.68 -31.23
CA GLY A 734 -48.52 15.63 -30.45
C GLY A 734 -49.00 14.40 -29.61
N LEU A 735 -49.41 14.76 -28.37
CA LEU A 735 -50.68 14.42 -27.67
C LEU A 735 -50.75 13.29 -26.61
N SER A 736 -51.63 13.57 -25.63
CA SER A 736 -51.89 12.90 -24.35
C SER A 736 -53.38 12.50 -24.20
N ALA A 737 -53.74 11.57 -23.28
CA ALA A 737 -55.08 11.53 -22.62
C ALA A 737 -55.29 10.42 -21.53
N LEU A 738 -55.73 10.85 -20.32
CA LEU A 738 -56.86 10.38 -19.46
C LEU A 738 -56.94 9.01 -18.70
N MET A 739 -57.23 9.15 -17.39
CA MET A 739 -58.26 8.51 -16.50
C MET A 739 -58.24 7.03 -16.04
N CYS A 740 -58.28 6.82 -14.70
CA CYS A 740 -59.44 6.26 -13.94
C CYS A 740 -59.23 6.27 -12.40
N ASP A 741 -60.30 6.02 -11.61
CA ASP A 741 -60.58 6.47 -10.21
C ASP A 741 -61.76 5.61 -9.61
N PRO A 742 -62.29 5.67 -8.35
CA PRO A 742 -61.87 6.17 -7.00
C PRO A 742 -62.05 5.13 -5.81
N ILE A 743 -62.02 5.58 -4.51
CA ILE A 743 -62.98 5.28 -3.37
C ILE A 743 -62.42 4.88 -1.94
N ALA A 744 -62.40 5.88 -1.02
CA ALA A 744 -63.10 6.03 0.30
C ALA A 744 -62.78 5.32 1.68
N TYR A 745 -62.71 6.19 2.73
CA TYR A 745 -63.38 6.20 4.09
C TYR A 745 -62.79 5.56 5.39
N ALA A 746 -62.26 6.44 6.27
CA ALA A 746 -62.77 6.87 7.62
C ALA A 746 -62.59 6.11 8.98
N GLU A 747 -62.22 6.93 10.00
CA GLU A 747 -62.72 7.03 11.42
C GLU A 747 -62.17 6.17 12.62
N SER A 748 -61.42 6.82 13.55
CA SER A 748 -61.92 7.33 14.88
C SER A 748 -61.18 7.01 16.23
N LEU A 749 -60.82 8.10 16.97
CA LEU A 749 -61.00 8.41 18.43
C LEU A 749 -60.09 7.90 19.60
N GLY A 750 -59.31 8.85 20.18
CA GLY A 750 -59.20 9.14 21.65
C GLY A 750 -57.96 8.64 22.44
N LEU A 751 -57.49 9.21 23.57
CA LEU A 751 -57.89 10.38 24.42
C LEU A 751 -56.84 10.69 25.55
N VAL A 752 -56.37 11.95 25.67
CA VAL A 752 -56.17 12.78 26.91
C VAL A 752 -55.04 12.50 27.96
N SER A 753 -54.12 13.48 28.09
CA SER A 753 -53.71 14.29 29.30
C SER A 753 -52.19 14.54 29.38
N GLY A 754 -51.62 15.64 29.91
CA GLY A 754 -52.15 16.90 30.50
C GLY A 754 -51.05 17.61 31.33
N PRO A 755 -50.69 18.90 31.12
CA PRO A 755 -49.37 19.45 31.53
C PRO A 755 -49.34 20.35 32.79
N LEU A 756 -48.13 20.74 33.22
CA LEU A 756 -47.88 21.87 34.12
C LEU A 756 -46.78 22.84 33.59
N THR A 757 -47.00 24.13 33.84
CA THR A 757 -46.32 25.33 33.29
C THR A 757 -45.90 26.27 34.46
N PRO A 758 -45.35 27.50 34.25
CA PRO A 758 -44.26 27.95 33.36
C PRO A 758 -43.29 28.92 34.09
N CYS A 759 -42.45 29.67 33.35
CA CYS A 759 -42.06 31.04 33.71
C CYS A 759 -42.09 31.98 32.48
N THR A 760 -42.77 33.13 32.65
CA THR A 760 -42.89 34.32 31.76
C THR A 760 -43.07 35.52 32.72
N PRO A 761 -42.65 36.78 32.43
CA PRO A 761 -43.29 37.71 31.47
C PRO A 761 -42.26 38.69 30.78
N CYS A 762 -42.53 39.77 30.03
CA CYS A 762 -43.58 40.83 30.08
C CYS A 762 -43.90 41.47 28.70
N GLU A 763 -45.11 42.03 28.58
CA GLU A 763 -45.64 42.77 27.43
C GLU A 763 -45.61 44.30 27.62
N GLU A 764 -45.81 45.09 26.56
CA GLU A 764 -46.14 46.52 26.66
C GLU A 764 -47.44 46.90 25.94
N ASN A 765 -48.45 47.35 26.71
CA ASN A 765 -49.23 48.56 26.36
C ASN A 765 -50.00 49.16 27.56
N SER A 766 -49.32 49.80 28.53
CA SER A 766 -49.85 50.96 29.31
C SER A 766 -48.88 51.53 30.38
N LEU A 767 -48.15 52.60 30.02
CA LEU A 767 -47.74 53.74 30.89
C LEU A 767 -46.70 53.58 32.03
N THR A 768 -45.41 53.46 31.65
CA THR A 768 -44.14 54.04 32.23
C THR A 768 -43.80 54.03 33.76
N PRO A 769 -42.50 54.04 34.17
CA PRO A 769 -41.25 53.53 33.55
C PRO A 769 -40.29 52.74 34.51
N THR A 770 -39.18 52.19 33.94
CA THR A 770 -37.83 51.85 34.51
C THR A 770 -37.37 50.37 34.64
N SER A 771 -36.30 50.03 33.88
CA SER A 771 -35.22 49.02 34.11
C SER A 771 -35.56 47.53 34.30
N CYS A 772 -34.75 46.51 33.92
CA CYS A 772 -33.53 46.30 33.11
C CYS A 772 -33.41 44.74 32.91
N GLY A 773 -32.56 44.15 32.07
CA GLY A 773 -31.45 44.64 31.23
C GLY A 773 -30.98 43.57 30.22
N ALA A 774 -29.87 43.80 29.53
CA ALA A 774 -29.50 43.12 28.28
C ALA A 774 -29.06 41.64 28.41
N ALA A 775 -29.40 40.86 27.39
CA ALA A 775 -28.71 39.64 26.97
C ALA A 775 -28.38 39.76 25.46
N PRO A 776 -27.15 39.43 25.02
CA PRO A 776 -26.82 39.34 23.60
C PRO A 776 -27.29 37.99 23.00
N TYR A 777 -27.35 37.96 21.66
CA TYR A 777 -27.72 36.83 20.79
C TYR A 777 -29.23 36.55 20.67
N CYS A 778 -29.74 36.72 19.44
CA CYS A 778 -31.07 36.31 18.98
C CYS A 778 -30.89 35.27 17.87
N TYR A 779 -31.81 34.30 17.79
CA TYR A 779 -31.87 33.32 16.69
C TYR A 779 -33.10 33.58 15.82
N ASP A 780 -33.04 33.17 14.55
CA ASP A 780 -34.16 33.22 13.61
C ASP A 780 -34.53 31.80 13.16
N TRP A 781 -35.83 31.48 13.10
CA TRP A 781 -36.34 30.13 12.85
C TRP A 781 -37.64 30.20 12.03
N PRO A 782 -37.66 29.73 10.76
CA PRO A 782 -38.84 29.86 9.91
C PRO A 782 -39.79 28.65 10.01
N GLY A 783 -41.01 28.88 10.54
CA GLY A 783 -42.24 28.20 10.09
C GLY A 783 -42.51 26.74 10.54
N TYR A 784 -43.55 26.55 11.36
CA TYR A 784 -44.04 25.26 11.87
C TYR A 784 -44.90 24.44 10.89
N GLY A 785 -45.05 23.13 11.16
CA GLY A 785 -46.13 22.28 10.67
C GLY A 785 -46.58 21.23 11.69
N LEU A 786 -47.89 21.14 11.96
CA LEU A 786 -48.55 20.03 12.67
C LEU A 786 -49.09 19.03 11.62
N LEU A 787 -49.05 17.73 11.91
CA LEU A 787 -49.67 16.68 11.10
C LEU A 787 -50.87 16.04 11.82
N GLU A 788 -51.94 15.76 11.07
CA GLU A 788 -53.10 14.97 11.51
C GLU A 788 -53.20 13.64 10.71
N PRO A 789 -53.91 12.61 11.21
CA PRO A 789 -53.60 11.23 10.87
C PRO A 789 -54.48 10.62 9.76
N SER A 790 -53.87 10.21 8.64
CA SER A 790 -54.30 9.03 7.85
C SER A 790 -53.38 8.70 6.67
N LEU A 791 -52.10 8.41 6.93
CA LEU A 791 -51.22 7.64 6.04
C LEU A 791 -50.13 6.93 6.88
N ALA A 792 -49.77 5.70 6.49
CA ALA A 792 -49.04 4.75 7.34
C ALA A 792 -47.60 5.18 7.73
N PRO A 793 -47.10 4.74 8.90
CA PRO A 793 -45.73 5.00 9.39
C PRO A 793 -44.63 4.23 8.63
N PRO A 794 -43.34 4.56 8.83
CA PRO A 794 -42.79 5.57 9.77
C PRO A 794 -42.68 6.99 9.17
N HIS A 795 -42.78 8.02 10.03
CA HIS A 795 -42.67 9.44 9.63
C HIS A 795 -41.43 10.12 10.24
N ALA A 796 -40.88 11.09 9.52
CA ALA A 796 -39.66 11.82 9.90
C ALA A 796 -39.85 13.35 9.87
N VAL A 797 -39.40 14.05 10.91
CA VAL A 797 -39.46 15.52 11.04
C VAL A 797 -38.04 16.08 11.18
N THR A 798 -37.61 17.01 10.31
CA THR A 798 -36.19 17.45 10.23
C THR A 798 -36.08 18.97 10.36
N THR A 799 -35.09 19.46 11.13
CA THR A 799 -34.78 20.90 11.16
C THR A 799 -33.99 21.33 9.92
N GLY A 800 -34.06 22.62 9.57
CA GLY A 800 -33.11 23.22 8.64
C GLY A 800 -31.68 23.28 9.23
N PRO A 801 -30.65 23.47 8.39
CA PRO A 801 -29.26 23.62 8.84
C PRO A 801 -29.06 24.92 9.63
N MET A 802 -28.33 24.80 10.75
CA MET A 802 -28.09 25.85 11.73
C MET A 802 -26.60 26.22 11.73
N ALA A 803 -26.26 27.45 11.32
CA ALA A 803 -24.89 28.00 11.39
C ALA A 803 -24.75 28.99 12.57
N TRP A 804 -23.53 29.23 13.04
CA TRP A 804 -23.25 30.21 14.09
C TRP A 804 -22.03 31.09 13.73
N HIS A 805 -22.19 32.40 13.90
CA HIS A 805 -21.10 33.38 13.89
C HIS A 805 -21.13 34.19 15.19
N ASP A 806 -19.97 34.60 15.70
CA ASP A 806 -19.91 35.54 16.81
C ASP A 806 -19.97 37.01 16.35
N ALA A 807 -20.01 37.94 17.31
CA ALA A 807 -20.13 39.38 17.03
C ALA A 807 -18.86 40.01 16.41
N ALA A 808 -17.76 39.27 16.29
CA ALA A 808 -16.52 39.67 15.61
C ALA A 808 -16.40 39.08 14.19
N GLY A 809 -17.34 38.22 13.77
CA GLY A 809 -17.34 37.56 12.46
C GLY A 809 -16.64 36.21 12.45
N ASN A 810 -16.26 35.69 13.62
CA ASN A 810 -15.63 34.38 13.77
C ASN A 810 -16.67 33.29 13.47
N ARG A 811 -16.28 32.22 12.75
CA ARG A 811 -17.20 31.15 12.33
C ARG A 811 -17.16 29.98 13.29
N ALA A 812 -18.31 29.36 13.56
CA ALA A 812 -18.34 28.09 14.25
C ALA A 812 -17.95 26.95 13.31
N VAL A 813 -17.11 26.03 13.78
CA VAL A 813 -16.62 24.86 13.02
C VAL A 813 -16.96 23.53 13.71
N ALA A 814 -17.60 23.57 14.88
CA ALA A 814 -18.10 22.39 15.58
C ALA A 814 -19.24 22.74 16.55
N PHE A 815 -20.15 21.78 16.76
CA PHE A 815 -21.28 21.85 17.71
C PHE A 815 -21.45 20.52 18.45
N ARG A 816 -21.73 20.50 19.75
CA ARG A 816 -22.36 19.32 20.41
C ARG A 816 -23.43 19.72 21.41
N PHE A 817 -24.38 18.83 21.65
CA PHE A 817 -25.52 19.02 22.54
C PHE A 817 -25.43 18.06 23.73
N ARG A 818 -26.24 18.24 24.77
CA ARG A 818 -26.33 17.28 25.88
C ARG A 818 -27.77 16.89 26.16
N PHE A 819 -28.10 15.60 26.16
CA PHE A 819 -29.42 15.06 26.47
C PHE A 819 -29.50 14.55 27.92
N ASP A 820 -30.11 15.31 28.84
CA ASP A 820 -30.21 14.87 30.25
C ASP A 820 -31.29 13.81 30.50
N ARG A 821 -32.31 13.73 29.63
CA ARG A 821 -33.33 12.67 29.60
C ARG A 821 -33.66 12.29 28.16
N LEU A 822 -33.77 11.00 27.90
CA LEU A 822 -34.21 10.40 26.64
C LEU A 822 -35.23 9.32 27.03
N ASP A 823 -36.50 9.47 26.71
CA ASP A 823 -37.55 8.55 27.18
C ASP A 823 -38.46 8.21 26.01
N LEU A 824 -37.88 7.70 24.93
CA LEU A 824 -38.58 7.47 23.67
C LEU A 824 -39.19 6.06 23.67
N GLN A 825 -40.22 5.84 22.84
CA GLN A 825 -40.63 4.49 22.48
C GLN A 825 -39.44 3.72 21.88
N ASP A 826 -39.47 2.39 21.95
CA ASP A 826 -38.44 1.54 21.35
C ASP A 826 -38.31 1.75 19.81
N ASP A 827 -39.34 2.32 19.18
CA ASP A 827 -39.44 2.68 17.75
C ASP A 827 -39.36 4.21 17.46
N ASP A 828 -39.22 5.08 18.48
CA ASP A 828 -39.03 6.53 18.33
C ASP A 828 -37.53 6.89 18.40
N CYS A 829 -37.07 7.83 17.56
CA CYS A 829 -35.66 8.29 17.55
C CYS A 829 -35.51 9.81 17.44
N VAL A 830 -34.58 10.41 18.20
CA VAL A 830 -33.89 11.64 17.81
C VAL A 830 -32.69 11.28 16.94
N LEU A 831 -32.35 12.14 15.99
CA LEU A 831 -31.20 12.06 15.12
C LEU A 831 -30.48 13.42 15.18
N VAL A 832 -29.26 13.48 15.66
CA VAL A 832 -28.38 14.64 15.58
C VAL A 832 -27.70 14.61 14.23
N GLN A 833 -27.78 15.68 13.45
CA GLN A 833 -27.37 15.72 12.05
C GLN A 833 -26.35 16.82 11.77
N ASN A 834 -25.51 16.67 10.75
CA ASN A 834 -24.60 17.72 10.30
C ASN A 834 -25.27 18.69 9.31
N GLY A 835 -24.49 19.61 8.74
CA GLY A 835 -24.94 20.60 7.75
C GLY A 835 -25.59 19.97 6.52
N GLU A 836 -25.12 18.81 6.07
CA GLU A 836 -25.72 18.05 4.97
C GLU A 836 -27.04 17.34 5.35
N GLY A 837 -27.34 17.21 6.64
CA GLY A 837 -28.48 16.42 7.12
C GLY A 837 -28.15 14.94 7.33
N ARG A 838 -26.87 14.56 7.40
CA ARG A 838 -26.45 13.21 7.79
C ARG A 838 -26.44 13.09 9.30
N THR A 839 -27.07 12.03 9.82
CA THR A 839 -27.17 11.78 11.25
C THR A 839 -25.80 11.40 11.84
N VAL A 840 -25.17 12.36 12.50
CA VAL A 840 -23.98 12.19 13.36
C VAL A 840 -24.29 11.26 14.53
N GLN A 841 -25.50 11.33 15.11
CA GLN A 841 -25.84 10.47 16.24
C GLN A 841 -27.34 10.27 16.42
N SER A 842 -27.83 9.03 16.32
CA SER A 842 -29.21 8.70 16.67
C SER A 842 -29.34 8.32 18.15
N PHE A 843 -30.52 8.59 18.70
CA PHE A 843 -30.92 8.27 20.04
C PHE A 843 -32.35 7.73 19.97
N CYS A 844 -32.51 6.41 20.05
CA CYS A 844 -33.82 5.74 20.03
C CYS A 844 -34.09 5.05 21.38
N GLY A 845 -35.35 4.90 21.77
CA GLY A 845 -35.71 4.32 23.07
C GLY A 845 -35.33 5.16 24.30
N VAL A 846 -35.24 4.50 25.46
CA VAL A 846 -35.08 5.14 26.78
C VAL A 846 -33.63 5.13 27.27
N GLY A 847 -33.08 6.31 27.60
CA GLY A 847 -31.75 6.55 28.16
C GLY A 847 -31.64 7.83 29.03
N VAL A 848 -30.49 8.06 29.66
CA VAL A 848 -30.28 9.24 30.54
C VAL A 848 -28.89 9.84 30.40
N ALA A 849 -28.83 11.18 30.48
CA ALA A 849 -27.64 12.01 30.64
C ALA A 849 -26.43 11.70 29.73
N GLN A 850 -26.54 12.05 28.45
CA GLN A 850 -25.49 11.82 27.44
C GLN A 850 -25.16 13.10 26.68
N TRP A 851 -23.87 13.43 26.56
CA TRP A 851 -23.44 14.38 25.53
C TRP A 851 -23.61 13.72 24.16
N THR A 852 -23.99 14.54 23.18
CA THR A 852 -23.79 14.17 21.79
C THR A 852 -22.34 14.27 21.44
N ASP A 853 -21.99 13.59 20.37
CA ASP A 853 -20.72 13.81 19.72
C ASP A 853 -20.68 15.20 19.07
N TRP A 854 -19.46 15.66 18.82
CA TRP A 854 -19.20 16.91 18.11
C TRP A 854 -19.56 16.74 16.64
N VAL A 855 -20.63 17.41 16.25
CA VAL A 855 -20.99 17.73 14.87
C VAL A 855 -20.00 18.78 14.35
N TYR A 856 -18.91 18.33 13.76
CA TYR A 856 -17.96 19.21 13.08
C TYR A 856 -18.54 19.71 11.75
N GLY A 857 -18.37 21.01 11.48
CA GLY A 857 -18.89 21.71 10.30
C GLY A 857 -19.37 23.13 10.62
N GLU A 858 -19.56 23.96 9.59
CA GLU A 858 -20.16 25.29 9.74
C GLU A 858 -21.67 25.24 10.06
N GLN A 859 -22.31 24.07 9.93
CA GLN A 859 -23.75 23.85 10.10
C GLN A 859 -24.09 22.51 10.77
N VAL A 860 -25.22 22.49 11.50
CA VAL A 860 -25.77 21.33 12.24
C VAL A 860 -27.31 21.26 12.12
N ARG A 861 -27.91 20.09 12.27
CA ARG A 861 -29.36 19.80 12.16
C ARG A 861 -29.81 18.80 13.24
N LEU A 862 -31.12 18.63 13.43
CA LEU A 862 -31.71 17.52 14.18
C LEU A 862 -32.91 16.93 13.38
N GLN A 863 -33.10 15.62 13.37
CA GLN A 863 -34.28 14.94 12.80
C GLN A 863 -34.93 14.04 13.87
N PHE A 864 -36.24 13.84 13.83
CA PHE A 864 -36.98 12.96 14.73
C PHE A 864 -37.76 11.94 13.90
N LEU A 865 -37.64 10.67 14.24
CA LEU A 865 -38.39 9.55 13.65
C LEU A 865 -39.42 9.07 14.67
N THR A 866 -40.62 8.77 14.20
CA THR A 866 -41.68 8.20 15.05
C THR A 866 -42.60 7.26 14.26
N ASP A 867 -43.10 6.23 14.94
CA ASP A 867 -44.07 5.27 14.43
C ASP A 867 -45.53 5.78 14.51
N GLY A 868 -45.77 6.84 15.30
CA GLY A 868 -47.08 7.47 15.47
C GLY A 868 -48.05 6.75 16.42
N HIS A 869 -47.60 5.90 17.35
CA HIS A 869 -48.45 5.36 18.41
C HIS A 869 -48.52 6.25 19.67
N ASP A 870 -49.73 6.46 20.19
CA ASP A 870 -49.99 7.33 21.36
C ASP A 870 -49.70 6.58 22.67
N THR A 871 -48.82 7.13 23.51
CA THR A 871 -48.37 6.49 24.75
C THR A 871 -48.47 7.38 25.99
N SER A 872 -48.53 6.75 27.15
CA SER A 872 -48.85 7.41 28.43
C SER A 872 -47.88 8.54 28.79
N ALA A 873 -48.40 9.61 29.39
CA ALA A 873 -47.85 10.96 29.58
C ALA A 873 -46.47 11.13 30.29
N ALA A 874 -45.45 10.35 29.93
CA ALA A 874 -44.12 10.40 30.54
C ALA A 874 -42.95 10.35 29.54
N THR A 875 -43.16 9.95 28.28
CA THR A 875 -42.14 9.76 27.23
C THR A 875 -41.73 11.07 26.52
N GLY A 876 -40.46 11.18 26.08
CA GLY A 876 -39.85 12.34 25.39
C GLY A 876 -38.37 12.60 25.73
N PHE A 877 -37.70 13.55 25.04
CA PHE A 877 -36.29 13.89 25.23
C PHE A 877 -36.05 15.36 25.64
N ALA A 878 -34.88 15.68 26.23
CA ALA A 878 -34.52 17.04 26.66
C ALA A 878 -33.03 17.38 26.49
N ILE A 879 -32.70 18.43 25.72
CA ILE A 879 -31.35 19.00 25.60
C ILE A 879 -31.11 20.00 26.74
N SER A 880 -29.96 19.92 27.43
CA SER A 880 -29.59 20.78 28.56
C SER A 880 -28.41 21.71 28.33
N ASP A 881 -27.53 21.43 27.37
CA ASP A 881 -26.33 22.24 27.10
C ASP A 881 -25.87 22.11 25.63
N VAL A 882 -25.13 23.10 25.13
CA VAL A 882 -24.57 23.14 23.76
C VAL A 882 -23.19 23.81 23.74
N GLU A 883 -22.17 23.12 23.25
CA GLU A 883 -20.81 23.65 23.10
C GLU A 883 -20.49 23.94 21.62
N VAL A 884 -19.71 25.01 21.35
CA VAL A 884 -19.29 25.43 20.00
C VAL A 884 -17.81 25.81 19.94
N VAL A 885 -17.15 25.51 18.81
CA VAL A 885 -15.75 25.91 18.53
C VAL A 885 -15.74 27.03 17.51
N LEU A 886 -15.11 28.17 17.81
CA LEU A 886 -15.08 29.38 16.97
C LEU A 886 -13.67 29.67 16.43
N GLU A 887 -13.57 30.07 15.16
CA GLU A 887 -12.30 30.42 14.50
C GLU A 887 -12.26 31.89 14.05
N PRO A 888 -11.23 32.69 14.44
CA PRO A 888 -11.14 34.11 14.12
C PRO A 888 -10.40 34.42 12.80
N PRO A 889 -10.79 35.47 12.05
CA PRO A 889 -10.14 35.85 10.81
C PRO A 889 -8.79 36.54 11.06
N ALA A 890 -7.70 35.98 10.51
CA ALA A 890 -6.33 36.45 10.74
C ALA A 890 -5.48 36.52 9.46
N MET A 891 -4.42 37.36 9.36
CA MET A 891 -4.40 38.83 9.38
C MET A 891 -3.01 39.35 8.91
N GLY A 892 -2.94 40.50 8.21
CA GLY A 892 -1.69 41.27 8.03
C GLY A 892 -1.63 42.09 6.72
N ALA A 893 -1.23 43.37 6.69
CA ALA A 893 -0.72 44.23 7.77
C ALA A 893 -0.97 45.75 7.55
N CYS A 894 -1.04 46.48 8.67
CA CYS A 894 -0.78 47.92 8.87
C CYS A 894 -1.48 48.99 8.00
N VAL A 895 -2.39 49.76 8.61
CA VAL A 895 -2.15 51.16 9.04
C VAL A 895 -3.31 51.60 9.94
N ALA A 896 -3.02 52.36 11.01
CA ALA A 896 -4.04 52.90 11.91
C ALA A 896 -4.69 54.17 11.36
N CYS A 897 -6.02 54.20 11.33
CA CYS A 897 -6.85 55.40 11.17
C CYS A 897 -8.06 55.32 12.12
N ASP A 898 -8.55 56.48 12.56
CA ASP A 898 -9.36 56.64 13.76
C ASP A 898 -10.79 56.04 13.73
N ALA A 899 -11.27 55.74 14.93
CA ALA A 899 -12.67 55.52 15.20
C ALA A 899 -13.42 56.87 15.28
N ASP A 900 -14.11 57.23 14.19
CA ASP A 900 -15.33 58.06 14.25
C ASP A 900 -16.15 57.84 12.97
N GLY A 901 -17.28 57.14 13.09
CA GLY A 901 -18.09 56.77 11.94
C GLY A 901 -18.84 57.95 11.33
N ASN A 902 -18.38 58.46 10.18
CA ASN A 902 -19.19 59.17 9.18
C ASN A 902 -18.39 59.45 7.89
N GLY A 903 -18.95 59.10 6.72
CA GLY A 903 -18.47 59.63 5.44
C GLY A 903 -18.23 58.57 4.37
N ALA A 904 -19.11 58.53 3.38
CA ALA A 904 -19.05 57.64 2.22
C ALA A 904 -17.72 57.71 1.44
N CYS A 905 -17.21 56.55 1.01
CA CYS A 905 -16.33 56.45 -0.14
C CYS A 905 -17.17 56.11 -1.39
N SER A 906 -17.44 57.13 -2.21
CA SER A 906 -17.81 56.97 -3.61
C SER A 906 -16.64 56.33 -4.37
N GLY A 907 -16.91 55.35 -5.23
CA GLY A 907 -15.88 54.46 -5.74
C GLY A 907 -14.91 55.07 -6.77
N ALA A 908 -13.70 54.52 -6.77
CA ALA A 908 -12.83 54.33 -7.93
C ALA A 908 -11.66 53.42 -7.53
N GLU A 909 -11.81 52.10 -7.65
CA GLU A 909 -10.71 51.10 -7.78
C GLU A 909 -11.30 49.68 -7.90
N VAL A 910 -11.98 49.43 -9.03
CA VAL A 910 -12.29 48.08 -9.51
C VAL A 910 -11.30 47.78 -10.65
N ALA A 911 -10.17 47.15 -10.32
CA ALA A 911 -9.15 46.79 -11.30
C ALA A 911 -8.37 45.49 -10.99
N ASP A 912 -8.07 45.18 -9.71
CA ASP A 912 -7.13 44.09 -9.35
C ASP A 912 -7.72 42.94 -8.50
N ALA A 913 -9.05 42.72 -8.54
CA ALA A 913 -9.73 41.70 -7.74
C ALA A 913 -10.29 40.50 -8.55
N VAL A 914 -9.54 40.00 -9.55
CA VAL A 914 -9.96 38.88 -10.43
C VAL A 914 -8.83 37.84 -10.61
N ALA A 915 -8.06 37.56 -9.55
CA ALA A 915 -6.83 36.75 -9.64
C ALA A 915 -6.69 35.63 -8.58
N LEU A 916 -7.79 35.19 -7.95
CA LEU A 916 -7.81 33.95 -7.16
C LEU A 916 -9.05 33.12 -7.55
N GLY A 917 -8.80 31.98 -8.19
CA GLY A 917 -9.85 31.11 -8.73
C GLY A 917 -10.46 30.21 -7.66
N SER A 918 -11.79 30.05 -7.71
CA SER A 918 -12.51 29.07 -6.90
C SER A 918 -12.30 27.65 -7.44
N LEU A 919 -11.62 26.80 -6.67
CA LEU A 919 -11.50 25.37 -6.96
C LEU A 919 -12.67 24.61 -6.32
N TRP A 920 -13.30 23.72 -7.10
CA TRP A 920 -14.41 22.88 -6.63
C TRP A 920 -13.87 21.62 -5.95
N CYS A 921 -14.49 21.23 -4.84
CA CYS A 921 -14.33 19.89 -4.26
C CYS A 921 -15.51 19.01 -4.72
N ASP A 922 -15.21 17.81 -5.19
CA ASP A 922 -16.20 16.78 -5.52
C ASP A 922 -16.45 15.92 -4.27
N VAL A 923 -17.70 15.58 -3.99
CA VAL A 923 -18.10 14.94 -2.71
C VAL A 923 -18.60 13.54 -2.99
N ASP A 924 -17.72 12.54 -2.85
CA ASP A 924 -18.13 11.14 -2.81
C ASP A 924 -18.78 10.83 -1.44
N GLY A 925 -19.84 10.01 -1.46
CA GLY A 925 -20.94 10.07 -0.50
C GLY A 925 -20.83 9.21 0.77
N ASP A 926 -19.63 8.80 1.18
CA ASP A 926 -19.40 7.92 2.34
C ASP A 926 -19.00 8.66 3.63
N GLY A 927 -18.46 9.87 3.54
CA GLY A 927 -18.40 10.86 4.62
C GLY A 927 -17.69 10.42 5.91
N GLU A 928 -16.63 9.63 5.78
CA GLU A 928 -15.51 9.71 6.71
C GLU A 928 -14.52 10.75 6.17
N CYS A 929 -14.32 11.84 6.91
CA CYS A 929 -13.21 12.76 6.63
C CYS A 929 -11.90 12.11 7.07
N SER A 930 -11.35 11.20 6.26
CA SER A 930 -9.95 10.81 6.40
C SER A 930 -9.08 12.07 6.24
N GLY A 931 -8.11 12.24 7.15
CA GLY A 931 -7.47 13.53 7.41
C GLY A 931 -6.51 14.00 6.32
N VAL A 932 -7.04 14.55 5.23
CA VAL A 932 -6.24 15.32 4.26
C VAL A 932 -6.02 16.72 4.81
N GLU A 933 -4.77 17.02 5.16
CA GLU A 933 -4.37 18.30 5.76
C GLU A 933 -4.61 19.50 4.83
N CYS A 934 -5.67 20.26 5.08
CA CYS A 934 -5.89 21.58 4.47
C CYS A 934 -5.36 22.72 5.37
N GLY A 935 -4.17 22.54 5.93
CA GLY A 935 -3.41 23.68 6.47
C GLY A 935 -3.00 24.63 5.34
N PRO A 936 -2.70 25.92 5.61
CA PRO A 936 -2.15 26.80 4.60
C PRO A 936 -0.80 26.25 4.15
N SER A 937 -0.78 25.61 2.98
CA SER A 937 0.41 24.97 2.44
C SER A 937 1.47 26.04 2.20
N VAL A 938 2.42 26.16 3.13
CA VAL A 938 3.69 26.85 2.89
C VAL A 938 4.25 26.22 1.62
N PRO A 939 4.45 26.97 0.52
CA PRO A 939 4.87 26.37 -0.73
C PRO A 939 6.15 25.60 -0.51
N THR A 940 6.08 24.28 -0.58
CA THR A 940 7.23 23.41 -0.39
C THR A 940 8.18 23.69 -1.55
N THR A 941 9.30 24.37 -1.28
CA THR A 941 10.31 24.57 -2.31
C THR A 941 11.15 23.29 -2.39
N PRO A 942 11.03 22.50 -3.46
CA PRO A 942 11.86 21.32 -3.60
C PRO A 942 13.32 21.76 -3.79
N GLY A 943 14.22 20.85 -3.45
CA GLY A 943 15.63 21.17 -3.38
C GLY A 943 16.50 19.97 -3.10
N VAL A 944 17.81 20.19 -3.12
CA VAL A 944 18.84 19.20 -2.81
C VAL A 944 19.65 19.69 -1.63
N TYR A 945 19.83 18.81 -0.65
CA TYR A 945 20.48 19.06 0.63
C TYR A 945 21.84 18.40 0.65
N VAL A 946 22.85 19.10 1.20
CA VAL A 946 24.23 18.60 1.32
C VAL A 946 24.66 18.70 2.79
N MET A 947 24.90 17.55 3.42
CA MET A 947 25.31 17.49 4.82
C MET A 947 26.73 16.96 4.98
N ASP A 948 27.46 17.51 5.94
CA ASP A 948 28.76 17.06 6.43
C ASP A 948 28.60 15.79 7.28
N LEU A 949 29.20 14.68 6.85
CA LEU A 949 29.02 13.38 7.52
C LEU A 949 29.75 13.27 8.85
N GLU A 950 30.93 13.88 8.98
CA GLU A 950 31.68 13.92 10.24
C GLU A 950 30.92 14.75 11.27
N THR A 951 30.50 15.96 10.88
CA THR A 951 29.73 16.85 11.74
C THR A 951 28.39 16.23 12.12
N TRP A 952 27.70 15.54 11.20
CA TRP A 952 26.45 14.84 11.53
C TRP A 952 26.65 13.68 12.52
N ALA A 953 27.73 12.90 12.40
CA ALA A 953 28.02 11.81 13.32
C ALA A 953 28.47 12.32 14.71
N ASP A 954 29.31 13.35 14.76
CA ASP A 954 29.92 13.85 16.00
C ASP A 954 29.10 14.94 16.71
N SER A 955 28.25 15.70 16.02
CA SER A 955 27.40 16.71 16.66
C SER A 955 26.19 16.09 17.36
N GLY A 956 25.69 16.80 18.38
CA GLY A 956 24.36 16.56 18.94
C GLY A 956 23.25 17.39 18.26
N ASP A 957 23.61 18.22 17.28
CA ASP A 957 22.69 19.09 16.54
C ASP A 957 22.95 18.97 15.03
N VAL A 958 21.99 18.36 14.33
CA VAL A 958 22.05 18.12 12.88
C VAL A 958 21.99 19.40 12.04
N ARG A 959 21.67 20.55 12.66
CA ARG A 959 21.69 21.87 12.01
C ARG A 959 23.11 22.30 11.65
N ASP A 960 24.09 21.96 12.46
CA ASP A 960 25.51 22.27 12.19
C ASP A 960 26.09 21.46 11.03
N ALA A 961 25.46 20.34 10.66
CA ALA A 961 25.88 19.49 9.56
C ALA A 961 25.45 20.01 8.18
N LEU A 962 24.49 20.94 8.06
CA LEU A 962 24.05 21.44 6.76
C LEU A 962 25.13 22.34 6.13
N LEU A 963 25.80 21.85 5.09
CA LEU A 963 26.83 22.60 4.37
C LEU A 963 26.26 23.45 3.25
N MET A 964 25.39 22.87 2.43
CA MET A 964 24.82 23.55 1.28
C MET A 964 23.39 23.10 1.00
N ARG A 965 22.63 23.99 0.37
CA ARG A 965 21.28 23.71 -0.14
C ARG A 965 21.12 24.35 -1.51
N PHE A 966 20.48 23.63 -2.42
CA PHE A 966 20.00 24.16 -3.69
C PHE A 966 18.48 24.11 -3.68
N ALA A 967 17.82 25.25 -3.84
CA ALA A 967 16.35 25.35 -3.84
C ALA A 967 15.90 26.51 -4.73
N LYS A 968 14.60 26.60 -5.03
CA LYS A 968 14.06 27.74 -5.79
C LYS A 968 14.37 29.09 -5.13
N GLU A 969 14.11 29.18 -3.82
CA GLU A 969 14.24 30.40 -3.02
C GLU A 969 14.93 30.07 -1.69
N CYS A 970 16.04 30.76 -1.38
CA CYS A 970 16.64 30.73 -0.06
C CYS A 970 15.96 31.83 0.78
N GLY A 971 15.36 31.46 1.92
CA GLY A 971 14.72 32.43 2.82
C GLY A 971 15.68 33.56 3.20
N THR A 972 15.14 34.77 3.45
CA THR A 972 15.88 36.06 3.41
C THR A 972 16.90 36.32 4.54
N GLY A 973 17.43 35.28 5.19
CA GLY A 973 18.56 35.39 6.11
C GLY A 973 19.35 34.08 6.27
N PRO A 974 20.65 34.15 6.62
CA PRO A 974 21.42 33.00 7.06
C PRO A 974 20.87 32.55 8.42
N ARG A 975 19.92 31.62 8.40
CA ARG A 975 19.14 31.20 9.57
C ARG A 975 19.83 30.13 10.40
N TRP A 976 20.76 29.37 9.82
CA TRP A 976 21.42 28.23 10.47
C TRP A 976 22.91 28.14 10.11
N GLY A 977 23.78 28.10 11.12
CA GLY A 977 25.17 27.65 11.02
C GLY A 977 26.02 28.27 9.89
N ASN A 978 26.77 27.41 9.20
CA ASN A 978 27.67 27.73 8.08
C ASN A 978 27.05 27.38 6.71
N GLU A 979 25.72 27.27 6.62
CA GLU A 979 25.02 26.87 5.38
C GLU A 979 25.32 27.84 4.22
N VAL A 980 25.71 27.30 3.07
CA VAL A 980 25.75 28.03 1.79
C VAL A 980 24.51 27.66 0.96
N CYS A 981 23.54 28.56 0.91
CA CYS A 981 22.30 28.37 0.18
C CYS A 981 22.39 29.00 -1.23
N TYR A 982 22.06 28.22 -2.25
CA TYR A 982 22.04 28.62 -3.66
C TYR A 982 20.60 28.63 -4.19
N ASP A 983 20.13 29.79 -4.63
CA ASP A 983 18.78 29.98 -5.17
C ASP A 983 18.75 30.59 -6.57
N ALA A 984 17.53 30.87 -7.06
CA ALA A 984 17.25 31.57 -8.30
C ALA A 984 17.95 32.93 -8.47
N THR A 985 18.43 33.58 -7.40
CA THR A 985 19.22 34.82 -7.52
C THR A 985 20.67 34.55 -7.91
N THR A 986 21.20 33.38 -7.51
CA THR A 986 22.57 32.93 -7.83
C THR A 986 22.62 32.08 -9.11
N SER A 987 21.60 31.26 -9.33
CA SER A 987 21.47 30.30 -10.44
C SER A 987 20.04 30.39 -11.00
N PRO A 988 19.77 31.28 -11.98
CA PRO A 988 18.41 31.60 -12.44
C PRO A 988 17.54 30.42 -12.88
N ASP A 989 18.15 29.32 -13.34
CA ASP A 989 17.45 28.08 -13.68
C ASP A 989 16.65 27.52 -12.50
N LEU A 990 17.08 27.74 -11.25
CA LEU A 990 16.38 27.24 -10.04
C LEU A 990 14.95 27.81 -9.89
N ASN A 991 14.58 28.86 -10.62
CA ASN A 991 13.17 29.27 -10.72
C ASN A 991 12.22 28.15 -11.20
N HIS A 992 12.75 27.19 -11.96
CA HIS A 992 11.98 26.05 -12.49
C HIS A 992 11.96 24.83 -11.55
N MET A 993 12.69 24.88 -10.41
CA MET A 993 12.72 23.84 -9.39
C MET A 993 11.46 23.93 -8.51
N ILE A 994 10.35 23.47 -9.08
CA ILE A 994 9.01 23.50 -8.45
C ILE A 994 8.39 22.11 -8.29
N PHE A 995 9.10 21.06 -8.73
CA PHE A 995 8.66 19.67 -8.60
C PHE A 995 9.53 18.88 -7.61
N PRO A 996 8.95 17.92 -6.86
CA PRO A 996 9.70 17.12 -5.90
C PRO A 996 10.84 16.32 -6.54
N ILE A 997 11.96 16.23 -5.81
CA ILE A 997 13.17 15.52 -6.26
C ILE A 997 13.18 14.14 -5.59
N SER A 998 12.64 13.17 -6.32
CA SER A 998 12.36 11.81 -5.85
C SER A 998 13.31 10.74 -6.42
N ALA A 999 14.17 11.12 -7.38
CA ALA A 999 15.22 10.26 -7.92
C ALA A 999 16.49 10.27 -7.06
N GLU A 1000 17.23 9.16 -7.05
CA GLU A 1000 18.54 9.06 -6.39
C GLU A 1000 19.57 10.03 -7.00
N VAL A 1001 20.32 10.72 -6.12
CA VAL A 1001 21.39 11.64 -6.52
C VAL A 1001 22.51 10.88 -7.20
N SER A 1002 22.80 11.28 -8.43
CA SER A 1002 23.80 10.66 -9.29
C SER A 1002 25.06 11.52 -9.25
N ARG A 1003 26.22 10.94 -8.90
CA ARG A 1003 27.44 11.69 -8.56
C ARG A 1003 28.57 11.52 -9.57
N LEU A 1004 29.19 12.63 -9.94
CA LEU A 1004 30.39 12.69 -10.77
C LEU A 1004 31.57 13.16 -9.93
N GLU A 1005 32.59 12.31 -9.81
CA GLU A 1005 33.78 12.51 -9.00
C GLU A 1005 35.04 12.55 -9.88
N ASP A 1006 36.06 13.31 -9.45
CA ASP A 1006 37.36 13.42 -10.12
C ASP A 1006 38.46 13.34 -9.06
N GLY A 1007 39.16 12.20 -9.03
CA GLY A 1007 40.13 11.89 -7.98
C GLY A 1007 39.49 11.70 -6.59
N GLY A 1008 38.27 11.15 -6.53
CA GLY A 1008 37.50 10.95 -5.29
C GLY A 1008 36.67 12.16 -4.86
N VAL A 1009 37.04 13.36 -5.32
CA VAL A 1009 36.36 14.61 -4.96
C VAL A 1009 35.21 14.90 -5.92
N LEU A 1010 34.06 15.27 -5.37
CA LEU A 1010 32.86 15.63 -6.09
C LEU A 1010 33.07 16.80 -7.05
N ARG A 1011 32.61 16.63 -8.30
CA ARG A 1011 32.56 17.67 -9.33
C ARG A 1011 31.14 18.12 -9.62
N ALA A 1012 30.21 17.17 -9.70
CA ALA A 1012 28.81 17.46 -9.95
C ALA A 1012 27.87 16.39 -9.38
N TRP A 1013 26.66 16.82 -9.03
CA TRP A 1013 25.50 15.97 -8.83
C TRP A 1013 24.48 16.19 -9.92
N TYR A 1014 23.75 15.13 -10.23
CA TYR A 1014 22.65 15.13 -11.18
C TYR A 1014 21.44 14.44 -10.55
N VAL A 1015 20.25 14.99 -10.75
CA VAL A 1015 18.98 14.43 -10.26
C VAL A 1015 17.90 14.59 -11.31
N GLY A 1016 16.98 13.62 -11.37
CA GLY A 1016 15.67 13.80 -11.98
C GLY A 1016 14.66 14.35 -10.96
N ASP A 1017 13.67 15.09 -11.44
CA ASP A 1017 12.50 15.47 -10.64
C ASP A 1017 11.20 14.88 -11.20
N GLU A 1018 10.13 14.94 -10.41
CA GLU A 1018 8.79 14.53 -10.84
C GLU A 1018 8.18 15.48 -11.89
N GLY A 1019 8.83 16.60 -12.20
CA GLY A 1019 8.49 17.48 -13.30
C GLY A 1019 9.07 17.04 -14.64
N GLY A 1020 9.76 15.90 -14.70
CA GLY A 1020 10.44 15.43 -15.90
C GLY A 1020 11.66 16.28 -16.26
N GLN A 1021 12.25 16.98 -15.28
CA GLN A 1021 13.43 17.82 -15.47
C GLN A 1021 14.68 17.11 -14.95
N ILE A 1022 15.82 17.44 -15.55
CA ILE A 1022 17.14 16.98 -15.10
C ILE A 1022 17.93 18.19 -14.62
N TRP A 1023 18.42 18.11 -13.39
CA TRP A 1023 19.21 19.16 -12.75
C TRP A 1023 20.68 18.76 -12.65
N LYS A 1024 21.56 19.76 -12.66
CA LYS A 1024 22.99 19.63 -12.38
C LYS A 1024 23.42 20.65 -11.35
N PHE A 1025 24.04 20.19 -10.28
CA PHE A 1025 24.72 21.01 -9.28
C PHE A 1025 26.21 20.76 -9.41
N TYR A 1026 27.04 21.77 -9.62
CA TYR A 1026 28.45 21.56 -9.98
C TYR A 1026 29.37 22.64 -9.42
N TYR A 1027 30.62 22.26 -9.19
CA TYR A 1027 31.68 23.18 -8.80
C TYR A 1027 32.24 23.91 -10.02
N ASP A 1028 31.94 25.21 -10.15
CA ASP A 1028 32.54 26.09 -11.16
C ASP A 1028 33.97 26.46 -10.72
N VAL A 1029 34.95 25.77 -11.31
CA VAL A 1029 36.38 25.99 -11.03
C VAL A 1029 36.84 27.42 -11.33
N ALA A 1030 36.18 28.14 -12.25
CA ALA A 1030 36.52 29.52 -12.58
C ALA A 1030 35.90 30.53 -11.60
N ALA A 1031 34.69 30.26 -11.10
CA ALA A 1031 34.08 31.03 -10.01
C ALA A 1031 34.60 30.65 -8.61
N THR A 1032 35.25 29.49 -8.49
CA THR A 1032 35.64 28.83 -7.23
C THR A 1032 34.47 28.51 -6.29
N ASP A 1033 33.27 28.34 -6.85
CA ASP A 1033 31.98 28.29 -6.16
C ASP A 1033 31.04 27.26 -6.80
N TRP A 1034 29.97 26.85 -6.11
CA TRP A 1034 28.96 25.94 -6.67
C TRP A 1034 27.90 26.69 -7.47
N ARG A 1035 27.29 25.98 -8.43
CA ARG A 1035 26.20 26.48 -9.27
C ARG A 1035 25.18 25.39 -9.57
N ALA A 1036 23.94 25.79 -9.80
CA ALA A 1036 22.89 24.94 -10.33
C ALA A 1036 22.58 25.28 -11.80
N ARG A 1037 22.09 24.28 -12.54
CA ARG A 1037 21.61 24.42 -13.92
C ARG A 1037 20.54 23.37 -14.23
N ARG A 1038 19.53 23.73 -15.02
CA ARG A 1038 18.62 22.78 -15.64
C ARG A 1038 19.24 22.27 -16.95
N LEU A 1039 19.40 20.96 -17.07
CA LEU A 1039 19.98 20.31 -18.26
C LEU A 1039 18.92 19.89 -19.26
N ALA A 1040 17.79 19.37 -18.80
CA ALA A 1040 16.70 18.92 -19.66
C ALA A 1040 15.33 19.16 -19.00
N HIS A 1041 14.28 19.26 -19.81
CA HIS A 1041 12.87 19.19 -19.39
C HIS A 1041 12.07 18.42 -20.46
N PHE A 1042 11.35 17.37 -20.05
CA PHE A 1042 10.56 16.50 -20.94
C PHE A 1042 9.05 16.78 -20.91
N ASN A 1043 8.65 17.76 -20.09
CA ASN A 1043 7.30 18.30 -20.01
C ASN A 1043 7.32 19.78 -20.41
N ASN A 1044 6.19 20.30 -20.88
CA ASN A 1044 6.05 21.71 -21.23
C ASN A 1044 6.17 22.60 -19.97
N ASP A 1045 7.03 23.62 -20.03
CA ASP A 1045 7.29 24.55 -18.93
C ASP A 1045 5.99 25.17 -18.40
N GLY A 1046 5.62 24.80 -17.16
CA GLY A 1046 4.48 25.36 -16.43
C GLY A 1046 3.12 24.68 -16.66
N VAL A 1047 3.05 23.50 -17.28
CA VAL A 1047 1.79 22.74 -17.38
C VAL A 1047 1.58 21.86 -16.13
N SER A 1048 0.34 21.83 -15.62
CA SER A 1048 -0.05 21.00 -14.48
C SER A 1048 0.08 19.50 -14.79
N ALA A 1049 0.32 18.67 -13.76
CA ALA A 1049 0.46 17.21 -13.84
C ALA A 1049 -0.88 16.48 -14.12
N ALA A 1050 -1.73 17.08 -14.95
CA ALA A 1050 -3.07 16.62 -15.31
C ALA A 1050 -3.14 16.22 -16.81
N SER A 1051 -2.04 15.68 -17.34
CA SER A 1051 -2.04 14.90 -18.59
C SER A 1051 -1.34 13.57 -18.37
N LYS A 1052 -1.81 12.52 -19.05
CA LYS A 1052 -1.06 11.26 -19.27
C LYS A 1052 0.31 11.47 -19.93
N ASP A 1053 0.49 12.62 -20.57
CA ASP A 1053 1.74 13.01 -21.23
C ASP A 1053 2.79 13.55 -20.22
N PHE A 1054 2.48 13.55 -18.92
CA PHE A 1054 3.32 14.14 -17.86
C PHE A 1054 4.37 13.14 -17.35
N ARG A 1055 5.59 13.28 -17.88
CA ARG A 1055 6.73 12.40 -17.60
C ARG A 1055 7.33 12.69 -16.23
N LYS A 1056 7.39 11.70 -15.35
CA LYS A 1056 8.15 11.74 -14.08
C LYS A 1056 9.50 11.03 -14.23
N ILE A 1057 10.54 11.46 -13.50
CA ILE A 1057 11.82 10.73 -13.38
C ILE A 1057 12.01 10.31 -11.92
N PHE A 1058 11.81 9.03 -11.62
CA PHE A 1058 12.09 8.43 -10.31
C PHE A 1058 13.40 7.63 -10.26
N THR A 1059 13.94 7.22 -11.41
CA THR A 1059 15.13 6.38 -11.49
C THR A 1059 16.42 7.18 -11.38
N LYS A 1060 17.47 6.55 -10.86
CA LYS A 1060 18.83 7.10 -10.82
C LYS A 1060 19.33 7.33 -12.25
N LEU A 1061 20.00 8.46 -12.47
CA LEU A 1061 20.65 8.77 -13.75
C LEU A 1061 22.01 8.09 -13.81
N GLU A 1062 22.21 7.19 -14.76
CA GLU A 1062 23.49 6.54 -14.96
C GLU A 1062 24.45 7.49 -15.71
N LEU A 1063 25.68 7.63 -15.21
CA LEU A 1063 26.62 8.68 -15.64
C LEU A 1063 27.83 8.08 -16.35
N VAL A 1064 28.07 8.52 -17.59
CA VAL A 1064 29.14 7.95 -18.43
C VAL A 1064 29.98 9.05 -19.05
N HIS A 1065 31.30 8.99 -18.87
CA HIS A 1065 32.21 9.82 -19.67
C HIS A 1065 32.14 9.43 -21.15
N SER A 1066 31.66 10.36 -21.97
CA SER A 1066 31.32 10.10 -23.36
C SER A 1066 32.11 10.97 -24.33
N THR A 1067 32.28 10.44 -25.55
CA THR A 1067 32.65 11.24 -26.72
C THR A 1067 31.68 11.10 -27.89
N CYS A 1068 30.49 10.54 -27.66
CA CYS A 1068 29.48 10.29 -28.70
C CYS A 1068 29.07 11.59 -29.42
N ASN A 1069 28.99 12.71 -28.68
CA ASN A 1069 28.62 14.02 -29.24
C ASN A 1069 29.79 14.77 -29.95
N GLY A 1070 30.88 14.06 -30.26
CA GLY A 1070 32.08 14.62 -30.91
C GLY A 1070 32.91 15.57 -30.04
N ALA A 1071 32.55 15.75 -28.76
CA ALA A 1071 33.31 16.48 -27.75
C ALA A 1071 33.48 15.57 -26.51
N ARG A 1072 34.20 16.01 -25.47
CA ARG A 1072 34.12 15.33 -24.17
C ARG A 1072 32.88 15.80 -23.45
N SER A 1073 32.02 14.88 -23.03
CA SER A 1073 30.79 15.15 -22.29
C SER A 1073 30.59 14.13 -21.17
N VAL A 1074 29.60 14.38 -20.32
CA VAL A 1074 28.98 13.33 -19.51
C VAL A 1074 27.65 12.98 -20.18
N GLY A 1075 27.45 11.70 -20.48
CA GLY A 1075 26.15 11.16 -20.87
C GLY A 1075 25.36 10.79 -19.63
N LEU A 1076 24.14 11.29 -19.55
CA LEU A 1076 23.16 11.01 -18.51
C LEU A 1076 22.12 10.08 -19.10
N TYR A 1077 22.07 8.85 -18.62
CA TYR A 1077 21.18 7.79 -19.12
C TYR A 1077 20.06 7.57 -18.10
N GLY A 1078 18.82 7.55 -18.58
CA GLY A 1078 17.66 7.35 -17.73
C GLY A 1078 16.41 7.15 -18.56
N GLY A 1079 15.27 7.22 -17.90
CA GLY A 1079 13.97 7.14 -18.57
C GLY A 1079 12.87 7.66 -17.67
N THR A 1080 11.68 7.75 -18.24
CA THR A 1080 10.51 8.28 -17.58
C THR A 1080 9.54 7.15 -17.24
N GLY A 1081 8.70 7.39 -16.24
CA GLY A 1081 7.70 6.44 -15.80
C GLY A 1081 7.24 6.70 -14.38
N ASN A 1082 5.97 6.46 -14.11
CA ASN A 1082 5.45 6.53 -12.74
C ASN A 1082 5.59 5.18 -12.01
N ILE A 1083 6.59 5.05 -11.12
CA ILE A 1083 6.85 3.84 -10.34
C ILE A 1083 5.72 3.49 -9.35
N GLN A 1084 4.91 4.48 -8.98
CA GLN A 1084 3.82 4.38 -8.01
C GLN A 1084 2.59 3.68 -8.58
N ARG A 1085 2.42 3.77 -9.90
CA ARG A 1085 1.26 3.28 -10.64
C ARG A 1085 1.73 2.26 -11.67
N ALA A 1086 2.11 1.08 -11.19
CA ALA A 1086 2.55 -0.01 -12.05
C ALA A 1086 1.45 -0.49 -13.01
N SER A 1087 0.17 -0.40 -12.62
CA SER A 1087 -1.01 -0.75 -13.42
C SER A 1087 -1.18 0.09 -14.69
N GLU A 1088 -2.04 -0.36 -15.61
CA GLU A 1088 -2.48 0.35 -16.82
C GLU A 1088 -3.17 1.69 -16.51
N PHE A 1089 -3.88 1.77 -15.37
CA PHE A 1089 -4.61 2.95 -14.95
C PHE A 1089 -3.70 4.09 -14.43
N ASP A 1090 -2.89 4.69 -15.30
CA ASP A 1090 -2.44 6.07 -15.10
C ASP A 1090 -3.62 7.02 -15.37
N ASN A 1091 -4.58 6.97 -14.45
CA ASN A 1091 -5.96 7.37 -14.66
C ASN A 1091 -6.18 8.88 -14.55
N ILE A 1092 -5.37 9.67 -15.26
CA ILE A 1092 -5.84 10.95 -15.78
C ILE A 1092 -6.70 10.65 -17.03
N GLN A 1093 -7.80 9.92 -16.80
CA GLN A 1093 -8.94 9.92 -17.70
C GLN A 1093 -9.54 11.32 -17.68
N ASN A 1094 -8.96 12.21 -18.48
CA ASN A 1094 -9.66 13.36 -18.99
C ASN A 1094 -10.40 12.92 -20.26
N PRO A 1095 -11.70 12.56 -20.20
CA PRO A 1095 -12.44 12.10 -21.38
C PRO A 1095 -12.54 13.16 -22.50
N ALA A 1096 -12.18 14.42 -22.24
CA ALA A 1096 -12.00 15.43 -23.29
C ALA A 1096 -10.80 15.17 -24.22
N VAL A 1097 -9.90 14.24 -23.89
CA VAL A 1097 -8.75 13.83 -24.73
C VAL A 1097 -8.99 12.45 -25.39
N THR A 1098 -10.26 12.06 -25.59
CA THR A 1098 -10.65 10.81 -26.28
C THR A 1098 -10.40 10.83 -27.79
N THR A 1099 -10.09 11.99 -28.37
CA THR A 1099 -9.42 12.08 -29.67
C THR A 1099 -8.07 12.75 -29.48
N PRO A 1100 -6.95 12.02 -29.56
CA PRO A 1100 -5.67 12.65 -29.84
C PRO A 1100 -5.84 13.49 -31.12
N PRO A 1101 -5.49 14.79 -31.13
CA PRO A 1101 -5.43 15.56 -32.36
C PRO A 1101 -4.57 14.77 -33.36
N SER A 1102 -5.10 14.51 -34.56
CA SER A 1102 -4.68 13.40 -35.44
C SER A 1102 -3.32 13.59 -36.18
N GLY A 1103 -2.34 14.09 -35.44
CA GLY A 1103 -0.91 14.14 -35.75
C GLY A 1103 0.00 13.95 -34.51
N ASN A 1104 -0.55 14.00 -33.29
CA ASN A 1104 0.17 13.63 -32.07
C ASN A 1104 -0.27 12.22 -31.67
N ALA A 1105 0.54 11.21 -32.02
CA ALA A 1105 0.47 9.92 -31.34
C ALA A 1105 0.61 10.16 -29.82
N GLY A 1106 -0.09 9.37 -29.00
CA GLY A 1106 -0.11 9.56 -27.55
C GLY A 1106 1.31 9.63 -26.99
N GLN A 1107 1.60 10.62 -26.15
CA GLN A 1107 2.97 10.78 -25.66
C GLN A 1107 3.28 9.63 -24.70
N ARG A 1108 4.28 8.84 -25.08
CA ARG A 1108 4.73 7.69 -24.29
C ARG A 1108 5.86 8.10 -23.35
N ASP A 1109 6.08 7.27 -22.35
CA ASP A 1109 7.33 7.29 -21.60
C ASP A 1109 8.51 6.99 -22.52
N ILE A 1110 9.69 7.43 -22.10
CA ILE A 1110 10.90 7.44 -22.93
C ILE A 1110 12.09 6.84 -22.20
N LEU A 1111 12.99 6.23 -22.96
CA LEU A 1111 14.40 6.05 -22.59
C LEU A 1111 15.18 7.20 -23.20
N PHE A 1112 16.09 7.83 -22.45
CA PHE A 1112 16.81 9.01 -22.93
C PHE A 1112 18.31 8.95 -22.63
N VAL A 1113 19.05 9.70 -23.43
CA VAL A 1113 20.46 10.06 -23.20
C VAL A 1113 20.63 11.55 -23.40
N VAL A 1114 21.10 12.25 -22.37
CA VAL A 1114 21.39 13.70 -22.41
C VAL A 1114 22.90 13.93 -22.28
N TRP A 1115 23.46 14.78 -23.14
CA TRP A 1115 24.91 15.08 -23.18
C TRP A 1115 25.25 16.40 -22.47
N ASP A 1116 25.56 16.33 -21.18
CA ASP A 1116 26.12 17.47 -20.44
C ASP A 1116 27.46 17.90 -21.04
N SER A 1117 27.44 19.04 -21.73
CA SER A 1117 28.58 19.59 -22.46
C SER A 1117 28.48 21.12 -22.57
N GLU A 1118 29.59 21.76 -22.91
CA GLU A 1118 29.68 23.22 -23.10
C GLU A 1118 28.74 23.75 -24.21
N LYS A 1119 28.25 22.90 -25.11
CA LYS A 1119 27.35 23.27 -26.21
C LYS A 1119 25.88 23.42 -25.79
N MET A 1120 25.48 22.81 -24.67
CA MET A 1120 24.09 22.72 -24.25
C MET A 1120 23.49 24.13 -24.06
N PRO A 1121 22.24 24.41 -24.50
CA PRO A 1121 21.65 25.74 -24.45
C PRO A 1121 21.33 26.20 -23.02
N ALA A 1122 21.38 27.52 -22.79
CA ALA A 1122 20.95 28.10 -21.52
C ALA A 1122 19.45 27.83 -21.27
N GLY A 1123 19.09 27.36 -20.07
CA GLY A 1123 17.75 26.87 -19.74
C GLY A 1123 17.54 25.35 -19.93
N GLY A 1124 18.50 24.66 -20.56
CA GLY A 1124 18.47 23.21 -20.81
C GLY A 1124 17.86 22.81 -22.16
N THR A 1125 17.98 21.53 -22.51
CA THR A 1125 17.34 20.92 -23.68
C THR A 1125 15.89 20.49 -23.40
N ASN A 1126 15.17 20.08 -24.43
CA ASN A 1126 13.87 19.42 -24.36
C ASN A 1126 13.71 18.41 -25.50
N LEU A 1127 12.54 17.76 -25.59
CA LEU A 1127 12.29 16.73 -26.61
C LEU A 1127 12.38 17.24 -28.05
N ASP A 1128 12.00 18.49 -28.32
CA ASP A 1128 12.11 19.11 -29.66
C ASP A 1128 13.57 19.34 -30.10
N LEU A 1129 14.50 19.39 -29.14
CA LEU A 1129 15.94 19.59 -29.35
C LEU A 1129 16.74 18.26 -29.29
N MET A 1130 16.11 17.16 -28.86
CA MET A 1130 16.71 15.83 -28.82
C MET A 1130 16.35 15.01 -30.05
N TYR A 1131 17.23 14.08 -30.42
CA TYR A 1131 17.01 13.23 -31.59
C TYR A 1131 16.11 12.04 -31.23
N ASN A 1132 14.88 12.02 -31.74
CA ASN A 1132 14.01 10.84 -31.64
C ASN A 1132 14.62 9.71 -32.50
N VAL A 1133 14.98 8.59 -31.86
CA VAL A 1133 15.52 7.39 -32.52
C VAL A 1133 14.59 6.18 -32.41
N THR A 1134 13.33 6.35 -32.00
CA THR A 1134 12.31 5.28 -31.87
C THR A 1134 12.32 4.38 -33.10
N ASP A 1135 12.03 4.95 -34.29
CA ASP A 1135 11.95 4.21 -35.56
C ASP A 1135 13.28 4.11 -36.33
N LEU A 1136 14.37 4.68 -35.82
CA LEU A 1136 15.66 4.71 -36.51
C LEU A 1136 16.50 3.51 -36.10
N LYS A 1137 16.93 2.68 -37.07
CA LYS A 1137 17.84 1.54 -36.83
C LYS A 1137 19.12 1.94 -36.10
N LYS A 1138 19.66 3.12 -36.44
CA LYS A 1138 20.79 3.78 -35.78
C LYS A 1138 20.89 5.25 -36.18
N ILE A 1139 21.73 5.97 -35.45
CA ILE A 1139 22.20 7.31 -35.78
C ILE A 1139 23.39 7.16 -36.76
N ASP A 1140 23.17 7.44 -38.05
CA ASP A 1140 24.21 7.31 -39.10
C ASP A 1140 25.38 8.31 -38.95
N ASP A 1141 25.09 9.48 -38.40
CA ASP A 1141 26.07 10.51 -38.06
C ASP A 1141 25.87 10.90 -36.60
N PRO A 1142 26.70 10.39 -35.66
CA PRO A 1142 26.55 10.71 -34.24
C PRO A 1142 26.72 12.20 -33.96
N THR A 1143 27.27 13.00 -34.90
CA THR A 1143 27.31 14.46 -34.79
C THR A 1143 25.96 15.15 -35.05
N GLN A 1144 24.93 14.43 -35.49
CA GLN A 1144 23.55 14.93 -35.61
C GLN A 1144 22.75 14.73 -34.32
N ALA A 1145 22.94 13.62 -33.61
CA ALA A 1145 22.47 13.45 -32.23
C ALA A 1145 23.33 14.20 -31.19
N ALA A 1146 24.35 14.93 -31.63
CA ALA A 1146 25.36 15.58 -30.79
C ALA A 1146 25.02 17.01 -30.33
N VAL A 1147 23.82 17.54 -30.62
CA VAL A 1147 23.44 18.85 -30.09
C VAL A 1147 23.25 18.73 -28.58
N ASP A 1148 22.26 17.94 -28.15
CA ASP A 1148 21.93 17.78 -26.73
C ASP A 1148 21.65 16.33 -26.26
N GLY A 1149 21.23 15.41 -27.14
CA GLY A 1149 20.86 14.04 -26.73
C GLY A 1149 20.03 13.27 -27.75
N TYR A 1150 19.60 12.07 -27.37
CA TYR A 1150 18.61 11.26 -28.10
C TYR A 1150 17.62 10.55 -27.16
N PHE A 1151 16.48 10.12 -27.69
CA PHE A 1151 15.48 9.34 -26.93
C PHE A 1151 14.79 8.27 -27.79
N ILE A 1152 14.30 7.24 -27.11
CA ILE A 1152 13.45 6.16 -27.63
C ILE A 1152 12.12 6.27 -26.90
N GLU A 1153 11.01 6.40 -27.62
CA GLU A 1153 9.68 6.21 -27.06
C GLU A 1153 9.43 4.73 -26.80
N LEU A 1154 8.89 4.42 -25.63
CA LEU A 1154 8.51 3.07 -25.24
C LEU A 1154 7.22 2.64 -25.99
N LEU A 1155 6.66 1.49 -25.64
CA LEU A 1155 5.33 1.10 -26.07
C LEU A 1155 4.24 1.79 -25.23
N ASP A 1156 2.98 1.67 -25.63
CA ASP A 1156 1.87 2.23 -24.86
C ASP A 1156 1.83 1.57 -23.46
N ASP A 1157 1.72 2.38 -22.41
CA ASP A 1157 1.75 2.00 -20.98
C ASP A 1157 3.06 1.36 -20.45
N GLU A 1158 4.08 1.22 -21.30
CA GLU A 1158 5.42 0.76 -20.92
C GLU A 1158 6.25 1.88 -20.31
N LYS A 1159 6.89 1.60 -19.17
CA LYS A 1159 7.56 2.60 -18.31
C LYS A 1159 8.87 2.09 -17.72
N LEU A 1160 9.83 2.99 -17.46
CA LEU A 1160 11.11 2.64 -16.84
C LEU A 1160 10.97 2.57 -15.31
N LEU A 1161 10.97 1.35 -14.75
CA LEU A 1161 10.83 1.11 -13.31
C LEU A 1161 12.15 0.70 -12.61
N ARG A 1162 13.27 0.72 -13.32
CA ARG A 1162 14.59 0.31 -12.84
C ARG A 1162 15.68 1.27 -13.33
N ASN A 1163 16.77 1.38 -12.57
CA ASN A 1163 17.91 2.20 -12.95
C ASN A 1163 18.53 1.71 -14.26
N ALA A 1164 18.97 2.65 -15.10
CA ALA A 1164 19.77 2.32 -16.28
C ALA A 1164 21.17 1.82 -15.86
N LEU A 1165 21.81 1.05 -16.73
CA LEU A 1165 23.18 0.60 -16.57
C LEU A 1165 23.93 0.79 -17.90
N VAL A 1166 25.11 1.41 -17.90
CA VAL A 1166 25.89 1.55 -19.13
C VAL A 1166 27.26 0.95 -18.95
N PHE A 1167 27.53 -0.14 -19.68
CA PHE A 1167 28.77 -0.88 -19.57
C PHE A 1167 29.38 -1.17 -20.94
N GLY A 1168 30.67 -0.87 -21.09
CA GLY A 1168 31.46 -1.21 -22.28
C GLY A 1168 30.95 -0.64 -23.60
N GLY A 1169 30.28 0.53 -23.57
CA GLY A 1169 29.67 1.17 -24.74
C GLY A 1169 28.24 0.72 -25.06
N VAL A 1170 27.65 -0.11 -24.21
CA VAL A 1170 26.25 -0.57 -24.34
C VAL A 1170 25.43 0.03 -23.22
N ALA A 1171 24.33 0.69 -23.57
CA ALA A 1171 23.32 1.14 -22.61
C ALA A 1171 22.25 0.06 -22.45
N PHE A 1172 22.00 -0.32 -21.21
CA PHE A 1172 21.01 -1.30 -20.80
C PHE A 1172 19.90 -0.61 -19.99
N PHE A 1173 18.66 -0.92 -20.33
CA PHE A 1173 17.47 -0.42 -19.63
C PHE A 1173 16.52 -1.56 -19.35
N LYS A 1174 15.70 -1.44 -18.31
CA LYS A 1174 14.70 -2.44 -17.98
C LYS A 1174 13.35 -1.80 -17.66
N THR A 1175 12.35 -2.14 -18.46
CA THR A 1175 11.02 -1.51 -18.50
C THR A 1175 9.94 -2.52 -18.17
N TYR A 1176 8.80 -2.01 -17.72
CA TYR A 1176 7.64 -2.83 -17.42
C TYR A 1176 6.42 -2.27 -18.15
N GLN A 1177 5.72 -3.13 -18.87
CA GLN A 1177 4.41 -2.81 -19.44
C GLN A 1177 3.35 -3.65 -18.73
N PRO A 1178 2.40 -3.07 -17.98
CA PRO A 1178 1.33 -3.85 -17.37
C PRO A 1178 0.46 -4.53 -18.44
N SER A 1179 -0.05 -5.72 -18.15
CA SER A 1179 -1.01 -6.38 -19.04
C SER A 1179 -2.35 -5.65 -19.04
N VAL A 1180 -2.76 -5.15 -20.21
CA VAL A 1180 -4.15 -4.78 -20.53
C VAL A 1180 -5.06 -6.00 -20.33
N GLY A 1181 -5.81 -6.01 -19.22
CA GLY A 1181 -6.72 -7.10 -18.87
C GLY A 1181 -6.04 -8.28 -18.17
N ALA A 1182 -5.75 -8.11 -16.87
CA ALA A 1182 -5.69 -9.25 -15.98
C ALA A 1182 -7.11 -9.83 -15.86
N GLU A 1183 -7.35 -11.00 -16.44
CA GLU A 1183 -8.57 -11.76 -16.15
C GLU A 1183 -8.53 -12.25 -14.70
N GLU A 1184 -9.67 -12.32 -14.02
CA GLU A 1184 -9.78 -12.54 -12.56
C GLU A 1184 -9.09 -13.81 -12.00
N CYS A 1185 -8.80 -14.81 -12.85
CA CYS A 1185 -8.01 -16.00 -12.49
C CYS A 1185 -6.49 -15.88 -12.73
N VAL A 1186 -6.04 -14.83 -13.40
CA VAL A 1186 -4.65 -14.65 -13.79
C VAL A 1186 -4.14 -13.38 -13.13
N SER A 1187 -3.07 -13.51 -12.37
CA SER A 1187 -2.29 -12.37 -11.87
C SER A 1187 -1.97 -11.39 -13.00
N ALA A 1188 -1.94 -10.09 -12.71
CA ALA A 1188 -1.54 -9.05 -13.66
C ALA A 1188 -0.03 -9.11 -13.96
N SER A 1189 0.41 -10.16 -14.66
CA SER A 1189 1.76 -10.28 -15.17
C SER A 1189 1.96 -9.27 -16.28
N GLY A 1190 2.80 -8.26 -16.04
CA GLY A 1190 3.24 -7.39 -17.10
C GLY A 1190 4.20 -8.10 -18.07
N LEU A 1191 4.52 -7.39 -19.13
CA LEU A 1191 5.61 -7.71 -20.04
C LEU A 1191 6.81 -6.86 -19.63
N ASP A 1192 7.73 -7.49 -18.90
CA ASP A 1192 9.03 -6.96 -18.53
C ASP A 1192 9.96 -7.07 -19.76
N ARG A 1193 10.76 -6.04 -20.03
CA ARG A 1193 11.70 -6.01 -21.16
C ARG A 1193 13.05 -5.47 -20.75
N ALA A 1194 14.11 -6.10 -21.25
CA ALA A 1194 15.45 -5.53 -21.22
C ALA A 1194 15.83 -5.01 -22.61
N TYR A 1195 16.17 -3.72 -22.67
CA TYR A 1195 16.73 -3.09 -23.84
C TYR A 1195 18.25 -3.07 -23.76
N ALA A 1196 18.94 -3.32 -24.87
CA ALA A 1196 20.39 -3.12 -25.00
C ALA A 1196 20.77 -2.57 -26.38
N PHE A 1197 21.42 -1.41 -26.40
CA PHE A 1197 21.86 -0.74 -27.62
C PHE A 1197 23.18 0.01 -27.44
N ASP A 1198 23.88 0.26 -28.53
CA ASP A 1198 25.10 1.08 -28.55
C ASP A 1198 24.82 2.48 -28.00
N ASN A 1199 25.63 2.91 -27.03
CA ASN A 1199 25.36 4.09 -26.24
C ASN A 1199 25.58 5.41 -27.01
N CYS A 1200 26.21 5.36 -28.20
CA CYS A 1200 26.42 6.49 -29.10
C CYS A 1200 25.47 6.48 -30.31
N THR A 1201 25.17 5.32 -30.90
CA THR A 1201 24.43 5.20 -32.17
C THR A 1201 23.00 4.71 -31.99
N ALA A 1202 22.61 4.24 -30.80
CA ALA A 1202 21.36 3.53 -30.54
C ALA A 1202 21.11 2.29 -31.45
N GLU A 1203 22.16 1.75 -32.07
CA GLU A 1203 22.11 0.50 -32.86
C GLU A 1203 21.97 -0.69 -31.90
N ALA A 1204 21.07 -1.64 -32.19
CA ALA A 1204 20.91 -2.83 -31.37
C ALA A 1204 22.19 -3.69 -31.33
N VAL A 1205 22.56 -4.20 -30.16
CA VAL A 1205 23.85 -4.91 -29.98
C VAL A 1205 23.84 -6.37 -30.45
N ALA A 1206 22.65 -6.95 -30.55
CA ALA A 1206 22.39 -8.34 -30.91
C ALA A 1206 21.10 -8.44 -31.74
N ASP A 1207 20.78 -9.63 -32.24
CA ASP A 1207 19.45 -10.00 -32.76
C ASP A 1207 18.57 -10.38 -31.56
N GLY A 1208 17.81 -9.43 -31.02
CA GLY A 1208 17.01 -9.61 -29.79
C GLY A 1208 15.73 -10.43 -29.98
N ASN A 1209 15.18 -10.50 -31.20
CA ASN A 1209 13.94 -11.22 -31.49
C ASN A 1209 14.16 -12.57 -32.22
N GLY A 1210 15.41 -12.89 -32.59
CA GLY A 1210 15.79 -14.17 -33.19
C GLY A 1210 15.40 -14.32 -34.66
N ASN A 1211 15.07 -13.22 -35.37
CA ASN A 1211 14.62 -13.29 -36.76
C ASN A 1211 15.76 -13.47 -37.79
N GLY A 1212 17.02 -13.35 -37.34
CA GLY A 1212 18.23 -13.50 -38.15
C GLY A 1212 18.72 -12.22 -38.85
N ALA A 1213 17.98 -11.11 -38.73
CA ALA A 1213 18.47 -9.77 -39.00
C ALA A 1213 19.17 -9.20 -37.75
N THR A 1214 19.98 -8.16 -37.94
CA THR A 1214 20.71 -7.51 -36.86
C THR A 1214 20.68 -6.00 -37.04
N GLY A 1215 20.50 -5.25 -35.96
CA GLY A 1215 20.46 -3.79 -36.00
C GLY A 1215 19.10 -3.25 -36.47
N GLU A 1216 18.02 -4.02 -36.35
CA GLU A 1216 16.66 -3.52 -36.46
C GLU A 1216 16.22 -2.90 -35.12
N VAL A 1217 15.24 -1.99 -35.16
CA VAL A 1217 14.70 -1.35 -33.94
C VAL A 1217 14.15 -2.39 -32.97
N ALA A 1218 13.44 -3.39 -33.49
CA ALA A 1218 12.88 -4.50 -32.73
C ALA A 1218 13.95 -5.41 -32.09
N ASP A 1219 15.22 -5.30 -32.49
CA ASP A 1219 16.32 -6.08 -31.91
C ASP A 1219 16.87 -5.40 -30.64
N ARG A 1220 16.49 -4.14 -30.36
CA ARG A 1220 16.91 -3.43 -29.14
C ARG A 1220 16.38 -4.08 -27.88
N ALA A 1221 15.15 -4.62 -27.93
CA ALA A 1221 14.61 -5.46 -26.86
C ALA A 1221 15.29 -6.83 -26.95
N VAL A 1222 16.32 -7.04 -26.12
CA VAL A 1222 17.17 -8.24 -26.13
C VAL A 1222 16.66 -9.35 -25.22
N TRP A 1223 15.68 -9.04 -24.38
CA TRP A 1223 14.89 -10.00 -23.61
C TRP A 1223 13.50 -9.41 -23.35
N GLN A 1224 12.49 -10.27 -23.32
CA GLN A 1224 11.15 -9.93 -22.87
C GLN A 1224 10.56 -11.16 -22.16
N GLY A 1225 9.84 -10.93 -21.05
CA GLY A 1225 9.24 -11.98 -20.25
C GLY A 1225 7.90 -11.55 -19.66
N SER A 1226 6.96 -12.49 -19.57
CA SER A 1226 5.74 -12.29 -18.80
C SER A 1226 6.08 -12.52 -17.33
N THR A 1227 6.32 -11.44 -16.58
CA THR A 1227 6.72 -11.47 -15.18
C THR A 1227 5.97 -10.38 -14.41
N ASP A 1228 6.09 -10.37 -13.08
CA ASP A 1228 5.82 -9.16 -12.33
C ASP A 1228 6.95 -8.11 -12.60
N ILE A 1229 7.08 -7.06 -11.77
CA ILE A 1229 8.09 -6.01 -11.95
C ILE A 1229 9.51 -6.53 -11.65
N GLY A 1230 10.13 -7.19 -12.62
CA GLY A 1230 11.34 -7.99 -12.42
C GLY A 1230 12.57 -7.25 -11.89
N ASN A 1231 13.61 -8.03 -11.59
CA ASN A 1231 14.87 -7.58 -10.97
C ASN A 1231 15.53 -6.37 -11.63
N PRO A 1232 16.25 -5.51 -10.89
CA PRO A 1232 17.18 -4.55 -11.50
C PRO A 1232 18.26 -5.26 -12.32
N LEU A 1233 18.84 -4.54 -13.29
CA LEU A 1233 19.96 -5.03 -14.10
C LEU A 1233 21.20 -5.23 -13.22
N GLN A 1234 21.79 -6.42 -13.26
CA GLN A 1234 22.98 -6.73 -12.46
C GLN A 1234 24.22 -6.91 -13.35
N LEU A 1235 25.31 -6.21 -12.98
CA LEU A 1235 26.63 -6.37 -13.59
C LEU A 1235 27.47 -7.36 -12.79
N PHE A 1236 27.76 -8.50 -13.38
CA PHE A 1236 28.68 -9.49 -12.82
C PHE A 1236 30.08 -9.32 -13.41
N ALA A 1237 31.11 -9.30 -12.55
CA ALA A 1237 32.51 -9.24 -12.96
C ALA A 1237 33.32 -10.37 -12.32
N PRO A 1238 33.14 -11.64 -12.74
CA PRO A 1238 33.78 -12.79 -12.11
C PRO A 1238 35.29 -12.78 -12.33
N LYS A 1239 36.04 -13.25 -11.33
CA LYS A 1239 37.50 -13.31 -11.40
C LYS A 1239 37.97 -14.22 -12.54
N GLY A 1240 38.54 -13.62 -13.58
CA GLY A 1240 39.07 -14.35 -14.75
C GLY A 1240 38.07 -14.51 -15.91
N MET A 1241 36.87 -13.93 -15.80
CA MET A 1241 35.89 -13.85 -16.89
C MET A 1241 35.73 -12.38 -17.33
N ASP A 1242 35.27 -12.18 -18.57
CA ASP A 1242 34.84 -10.85 -19.02
C ASP A 1242 33.52 -10.49 -18.29
N PRO A 1243 33.33 -9.24 -17.81
CA PRO A 1243 32.08 -8.88 -17.13
C PRO A 1243 30.85 -8.96 -18.04
N PHE A 1244 29.70 -9.29 -17.46
CA PHE A 1244 28.43 -9.46 -18.18
C PHE A 1244 27.26 -8.85 -17.41
N VAL A 1245 26.22 -8.45 -18.15
CA VAL A 1245 24.95 -7.97 -17.58
C VAL A 1245 23.93 -9.11 -17.60
N SER A 1246 23.19 -9.28 -16.51
CA SER A 1246 22.06 -10.20 -16.42
C SER A 1246 20.76 -9.45 -16.12
N VAL A 1247 19.66 -9.98 -16.65
CA VAL A 1247 18.30 -9.46 -16.50
C VAL A 1247 17.55 -10.13 -15.32
N LEU A 1248 18.10 -11.24 -14.79
CA LEU A 1248 17.59 -12.08 -13.70
C LEU A 1248 16.05 -12.18 -13.60
N ASP A 1249 15.45 -13.15 -14.28
CA ASP A 1249 14.22 -13.77 -13.78
C ASP A 1249 14.59 -14.95 -12.88
N GLN A 1250 13.92 -15.10 -11.75
CA GLN A 1250 14.09 -16.22 -10.80
C GLN A 1250 12.87 -17.16 -10.76
N ASN A 1251 11.77 -16.82 -11.44
CA ASN A 1251 10.49 -17.51 -11.25
C ASN A 1251 10.10 -18.43 -12.42
N THR A 1252 10.88 -18.48 -13.50
CA THR A 1252 10.56 -19.29 -14.68
C THR A 1252 11.75 -20.08 -15.21
N GLU A 1253 11.47 -21.20 -15.90
CA GLU A 1253 12.46 -21.98 -16.67
C GLU A 1253 13.06 -21.19 -17.86
N ASN A 1254 12.64 -19.93 -18.08
CA ASN A 1254 13.22 -19.08 -19.10
C ASN A 1254 14.65 -18.72 -18.69
N ALA A 1255 15.62 -19.48 -19.23
CA ALA A 1255 17.04 -19.30 -19.01
C ALA A 1255 17.41 -17.81 -18.96
N ALA A 1256 17.89 -17.36 -17.80
CA ALA A 1256 18.21 -15.95 -17.58
C ALA A 1256 19.13 -15.45 -18.69
N ALA A 1257 18.66 -14.48 -19.47
CA ALA A 1257 19.41 -13.94 -20.60
C ALA A 1257 20.68 -13.27 -20.10
N ILE A 1258 21.79 -14.01 -20.14
CA ILE A 1258 23.13 -13.44 -20.05
C ILE A 1258 23.31 -12.65 -21.34
N LEU A 1259 23.31 -11.32 -21.22
CA LEU A 1259 23.54 -10.40 -22.31
C LEU A 1259 25.04 -10.38 -22.66
N SER A 1260 25.53 -11.54 -23.10
CA SER A 1260 26.92 -11.75 -23.49
C SER A 1260 27.18 -11.02 -24.81
N SER A 1261 27.86 -9.88 -24.72
CA SER A 1261 28.39 -9.19 -25.88
C SER A 1261 29.50 -10.02 -26.55
N LYS A 1262 29.09 -10.98 -27.40
CA LYS A 1262 29.97 -11.72 -28.31
C LYS A 1262 30.69 -10.77 -29.30
N GLN A 1263 30.28 -9.50 -29.38
CA GLN A 1263 30.92 -8.44 -30.16
C GLN A 1263 32.31 -8.03 -29.61
N PHE A 1264 32.58 -8.13 -28.30
CA PHE A 1264 33.87 -7.70 -27.71
C PHE A 1264 35.12 -8.38 -28.31
N ARG A 1265 34.97 -9.50 -29.03
CA ARG A 1265 36.08 -10.34 -29.49
C ARG A 1265 36.19 -10.56 -31.02
N LYS A 1266 35.59 -9.71 -31.86
CA LYS A 1266 35.90 -9.71 -33.31
C LYS A 1266 37.35 -9.31 -33.66
N GLY A 1267 38.14 -8.81 -32.70
CA GLY A 1267 39.52 -8.36 -32.92
C GLY A 1267 40.66 -9.29 -32.48
N LEU A 1268 40.49 -10.17 -31.46
CA LEU A 1268 41.66 -10.75 -30.76
C LEU A 1268 41.59 -12.23 -30.34
N SER A 1269 40.47 -12.95 -30.58
CA SER A 1269 40.31 -14.34 -30.07
C SER A 1269 40.36 -15.40 -31.18
N LEU A 1270 41.55 -15.60 -31.75
CA LEU A 1270 41.85 -16.79 -32.55
C LEU A 1270 43.33 -17.24 -32.40
N VAL A 1271 43.79 -17.52 -31.17
CA VAL A 1271 45.05 -18.27 -30.96
C VAL A 1271 45.19 -18.93 -29.57
N LEU A 1272 44.65 -18.36 -28.48
CA LEU A 1272 45.06 -18.77 -27.12
C LEU A 1272 44.30 -19.96 -26.49
N PHE A 1273 43.08 -20.27 -26.91
CA PHE A 1273 42.20 -21.29 -26.28
C PHE A 1273 42.52 -22.76 -26.65
N ARG A 1274 43.81 -23.09 -26.86
CA ARG A 1274 44.25 -24.46 -27.22
C ARG A 1274 45.54 -24.93 -26.54
N LEU A 1275 46.01 -24.21 -25.52
CA LEU A 1275 47.23 -24.49 -24.76
C LEU A 1275 47.09 -24.29 -23.23
N LEU A 1276 45.85 -24.26 -22.75
CA LEU A 1276 45.44 -24.64 -21.39
C LEU A 1276 44.45 -25.81 -21.56
#